data_AF-A0A505I409-F1
#
_entry.id   AF-A0A505I409-F1
#
_cell.length_a   1.000
_cell.length_b   1.000
_cell.length_c   1.000
_cell.angle_alpha   90.00
_cell.angle_beta   90.00
_cell.angle_gamma   90.00
#
_symmetry.space_group_name_H-M   'P 1'
#
loop_
_entity.id
_entity.type
_entity.pdbx_description
1 polymer ?
#
loop_
_entity_poly.entity_id
_entity_poly.type
_entity_poly.pdbx_seq_one_letter_code
_entity_poly.pdbx_strand_id
1 'polypeptide(L)'
;MRFTKEEKTTTETNQEVSYSAESQSKEVTSGHDDGIFSSSDHSQLSLEAQNEKEVETHPDEVTKDAQLGVQKAEAAALVWSKQAVYATYAWIWVCFFLLALNNSISGTVINRAYADFKAAPQVSTASILYSIIGGVLKLPIAKTLNIWGRAEGLVVWVVIYTIGLIVLAACDGPNSYAAGYVLFYVGYSGIYLVLDVYIADTSGLQNRAFTFAFASTPFICTAFTGPLAGESFLKVATWRWAYGVFAIVMPVVFSPLVVLLKYYQRKAESMGLLKKEESGRTTMQSIVHYIHEFDLIGACLLMAAWVLLLLPFSLQQYGRAQYKSAKFIAMVVIGFVLLFVFAAWEKWFTRKHFVRYELLRQRTVLGACIMSAVSYFSFYCWDLYFYDFCIVVFNLSVSMTGYMTQIYNVGSCFWGVVFGIWIRYTKHFKYTCLCFGLPLLCLGAGLMIHFRGEASNDINYVIMSQIFIAFGGGTIVIGDDMAVMAAADREGVPMMLSLLGLFSSLGGAIGYAVAAAVYTNIFPQALENRLPADLKANATDIYLGGTDPNTDILTHIDPLIGTTNGGNVFAGATLPYGMAKAVADVDGQNTAGFSSDNSNITGFSALHDSGTGGNPSLGNFPLFPQYCADDLLDNCPFPKSARAIHYQNDSVVARPGYFALTLTNGIHAEMTTTQHAALFRFQFPDTGQEKLSPMVLLDLTDLWESRQNASISVDEHTGQMKGNGTFLPSFGAGEYVSYVCADFAGASVRDTGVWVNDAGGVERKELFVTRGFNNFYLQAGGFVRFERPDNGTVSVRVGVSYISTEKACENARMEIPSPLEDFDAIRAAAEDAWREKLSPVAMKPGNASAALQTMFWTGTYRTMLDPQDLTGENPLWESDEPYFDSFYCIWDAFRAQHPLLTIIDPHTQSRIIRSLLDTYRHEGWLPDCRMSLCKGWTQGGSNADVVLADAFVKNLTGIDWDLAYEAMVNDAENEPLEWSYQGRGGLQSWKNLNYIPYHDFDYLGFGTNSRSISRTLEYAYNDFCVATVARGLNKTDDYLKYLTRSTNWKNLFKPDQRSFFPNGSDTGYVPHDLPTLITHYLSGPQAFTSRLTTFHSTALADYSNEPVFLTVYQYHYASRPALSSRLIHSLIPSQFNASRSGIPGNDDSGAMAAFTVFGLMGLFPNPGQNVYLISAPFVEEVSVKNALTGREAVVRVKNDAGVGVGGTVVRKAWLDGEVYAKSWIGHEFFVKGGVLEVELGDEEEENEDCEDEMRCLLNGEFGAWK
;
A
#
# COMPACT_ATOMS: atom_id res chain seq x y z
N MET A 1 -1.53 30.28 42.79
CA MET A 1 -2.21 30.56 44.08
C MET A 1 -1.23 31.16 45.08
N ARG A 2 -1.41 32.44 45.48
CA ARG A 2 -1.04 32.89 46.83
C ARG A 2 -2.10 32.33 47.78
N PHE A 3 -1.81 31.24 48.46
CA PHE A 3 -2.58 30.80 49.62
C PHE A 3 -2.06 31.53 50.87
N THR A 4 -2.97 32.18 51.59
CA THR A 4 -2.71 32.72 52.93
C THR A 4 -2.83 31.62 53.98
N LYS A 5 -2.18 31.84 55.13
CA LYS A 5 -2.30 31.01 56.34
C LYS A 5 -3.75 30.89 56.83
N GLU A 6 -4.01 29.80 57.54
CA GLU A 6 -5.26 29.48 58.21
C GLU A 6 -5.67 30.53 59.25
N GLU A 7 -6.98 30.74 59.39
CA GLU A 7 -7.55 31.35 60.60
C GLU A 7 -7.52 30.35 61.77
N LYS A 8 -7.08 30.82 62.94
CA LYS A 8 -7.58 30.30 64.21
C LYS A 8 -8.09 31.47 65.05
N THR A 9 -9.37 31.41 65.35
CA THR A 9 -10.11 32.37 66.17
C THR A 9 -9.68 32.32 67.63
N THR A 10 -9.35 33.48 68.20
CA THR A 10 -9.86 33.85 69.53
C THR A 10 -9.90 35.38 69.66
N THR A 11 -11.06 35.88 70.08
CA THR A 11 -11.30 37.26 70.51
C THR A 11 -10.56 37.56 71.81
N GLU A 12 -9.95 38.74 71.91
CA GLU A 12 -10.16 39.62 73.07
C GLU A 12 -9.81 41.08 72.76
N THR A 13 -10.51 41.99 73.43
CA THR A 13 -10.50 43.45 73.23
C THR A 13 -9.47 44.15 74.10
N ASN A 14 -8.85 45.24 73.62
CA ASN A 14 -9.05 46.59 74.20
C ASN A 14 -8.20 47.70 73.54
N GLN A 15 -8.88 48.83 73.27
CA GLN A 15 -8.57 50.23 73.64
C GLN A 15 -7.09 50.61 73.92
N GLU A 16 -6.51 51.75 73.53
CA GLU A 16 -7.02 53.07 73.10
C GLU A 16 -5.85 54.06 72.94
N VAL A 17 -6.06 55.17 72.18
CA VAL A 17 -5.57 56.56 72.47
C VAL A 17 -4.04 56.81 72.33
N SER A 18 -3.52 57.94 71.83
CA SER A 18 -4.04 59.32 71.72
C SER A 18 -3.44 60.09 70.52
N TYR A 19 -4.21 61.06 69.99
CA TYR A 19 -3.86 62.48 69.74
C TYR A 19 -2.40 62.88 69.41
N SER A 20 -2.07 63.84 68.54
CA SER A 20 -2.77 64.77 67.65
C SER A 20 -1.77 65.86 67.21
N ALA A 21 -2.13 66.57 66.14
CA ALA A 21 -2.00 68.04 66.00
C ALA A 21 -0.69 68.70 65.51
N GLU A 22 -0.96 69.71 64.67
CA GLU A 22 -0.21 70.96 64.41
C GLU A 22 1.17 70.89 63.74
N SER A 23 1.60 71.85 62.93
CA SER A 23 1.02 72.86 62.04
C SER A 23 2.22 73.61 61.43
N GLN A 24 1.99 74.29 60.30
CA GLN A 24 2.80 75.41 59.80
C GLN A 24 4.23 75.17 59.24
N SER A 25 4.53 76.06 58.31
CA SER A 25 5.66 76.14 57.38
C SER A 25 6.87 76.89 57.93
N LYS A 26 8.10 76.57 57.46
CA LYS A 26 8.85 77.41 56.48
C LYS A 26 10.28 76.91 56.15
N GLU A 27 10.67 77.24 54.90
CA GLU A 27 12.01 77.57 54.36
C GLU A 27 13.31 76.81 54.78
N VAL A 28 13.86 76.10 53.78
CA VAL A 28 15.25 76.15 53.27
C VAL A 28 16.43 76.16 54.27
N THR A 29 17.25 75.11 54.26
CA THR A 29 18.69 75.20 53.87
C THR A 29 19.31 73.82 53.61
N SER A 30 20.43 73.81 52.88
CA SER A 30 21.15 72.61 52.45
C SER A 30 22.04 72.00 53.54
N GLY A 31 22.07 70.67 53.62
CA GLY A 31 23.10 69.92 54.32
C GLY A 31 23.06 68.44 53.96
N HIS A 32 24.15 67.90 53.41
CA HIS A 32 24.42 66.47 53.49
C HIS A 32 24.73 66.12 54.96
N ASP A 33 24.15 65.05 55.47
CA ASP A 33 24.92 64.09 56.28
C ASP A 33 24.28 62.69 56.20
N ASP A 34 25.10 61.66 56.31
CA ASP A 34 24.71 60.26 56.06
C ASP A 34 24.06 59.60 57.29
N GLY A 35 22.97 58.86 57.06
CA GLY A 35 22.21 58.12 58.09
C GLY A 35 22.13 56.63 57.79
N ILE A 36 23.08 55.85 58.31
CA ILE A 36 23.28 54.42 58.00
C ILE A 36 22.07 53.55 58.40
N PHE A 37 21.53 52.79 57.42
CA PHE A 37 20.83 51.53 57.67
C PHE A 37 21.36 50.40 56.76
N SER A 38 22.21 49.54 57.35
CA SER A 38 22.42 48.12 57.01
C SER A 38 22.39 47.70 55.52
N SER A 39 23.51 47.86 54.81
CA SER A 39 23.70 47.47 53.40
C SER A 39 24.00 45.98 53.14
N SER A 40 23.81 45.09 54.11
CA SER A 40 24.29 43.69 54.03
C SER A 40 23.37 42.69 53.33
N ASP A 41 22.09 43.02 53.10
CA ASP A 41 21.07 42.04 52.70
C ASP A 41 20.64 42.14 51.21
N HIS A 42 21.02 43.21 50.52
CA HIS A 42 20.68 43.40 49.10
C HIS A 42 21.64 42.70 48.13
N SER A 43 22.92 42.49 48.51
CA SER A 43 23.97 41.98 47.62
C SER A 43 23.97 40.47 47.40
N GLN A 44 23.12 39.70 48.08
CA GLN A 44 22.95 38.25 47.88
C GLN A 44 21.71 37.86 47.06
N LEU A 45 20.79 38.80 46.81
CA LEU A 45 19.61 38.56 45.98
C LEU A 45 19.97 38.67 44.51
N SER A 46 19.36 37.85 43.65
CA SER A 46 19.45 38.03 42.19
C SER A 46 18.83 39.36 41.77
N LEU A 47 19.26 39.89 40.62
CA LEU A 47 18.76 41.15 40.08
C LEU A 47 17.22 41.13 39.96
N GLU A 48 16.66 40.02 39.48
CA GLU A 48 15.21 39.84 39.43
C GLU A 48 14.55 39.75 40.82
N ALA A 49 15.20 39.14 41.82
CA ALA A 49 14.67 39.12 43.19
C ALA A 49 14.77 40.48 43.90
N GLN A 50 15.68 41.36 43.47
CA GLN A 50 15.69 42.77 43.88
C GLN A 50 14.49 43.51 43.27
N ASN A 51 14.25 43.34 41.97
CA ASN A 51 13.11 43.95 41.27
C ASN A 51 11.75 43.43 41.80
N GLU A 52 11.63 42.15 42.14
CA GLU A 52 10.42 41.62 42.80
C GLU A 52 10.18 42.28 44.16
N LYS A 53 11.24 42.51 44.94
CA LYS A 53 11.17 43.19 46.24
C LYS A 53 10.82 44.67 46.09
N GLU A 54 11.29 45.32 45.03
CA GLU A 54 10.95 46.72 44.68
C GLU A 54 9.47 46.87 44.30
N VAL A 55 8.91 45.92 43.57
CA VAL A 55 7.47 45.84 43.23
C VAL A 55 6.63 45.48 44.46
N GLU A 56 7.14 44.67 45.40
CA GLU A 56 6.48 44.47 46.70
C GLU A 56 6.49 45.74 47.58
N THR A 57 7.45 46.66 47.39
CA THR A 57 7.46 47.99 48.05
C THR A 57 6.63 49.07 47.34
N HIS A 58 6.42 48.96 46.02
CA HIS A 58 5.64 49.91 45.22
C HIS A 58 4.55 49.18 44.39
N PRO A 59 3.51 48.62 45.04
CA PRO A 59 2.61 47.65 44.41
C PRO A 59 1.60 48.20 43.39
N ASP A 60 1.47 49.53 43.27
CA ASP A 60 0.42 50.20 42.47
C ASP A 60 0.99 51.07 41.31
N GLU A 61 2.31 51.07 41.06
CA GLU A 61 2.95 51.89 40.02
C GLU A 61 3.50 51.06 38.84
N VAL A 62 3.62 51.71 37.67
CA VAL A 62 4.18 51.15 36.43
C VAL A 62 5.55 51.77 36.16
N THR A 63 6.52 50.96 35.72
CA THR A 63 7.91 51.38 35.51
C THR A 63 8.01 52.39 34.36
N LYS A 64 8.28 53.66 34.67
CA LYS A 64 8.19 54.78 33.70
C LYS A 64 9.24 54.74 32.59
N ASP A 65 10.43 54.21 32.87
CA ASP A 65 11.54 54.14 31.91
C ASP A 65 11.52 52.87 31.04
N ALA A 66 10.61 51.93 31.33
CA ALA A 66 10.51 50.66 30.61
C ALA A 66 9.93 50.81 29.19
N GLN A 67 10.19 49.84 28.31
CA GLN A 67 9.62 49.86 26.95
C GLN A 67 8.09 49.72 26.95
N LEU A 68 7.42 50.35 25.97
CA LEU A 68 5.94 50.45 25.91
C LEU A 68 5.20 49.10 26.03
N GLY A 69 5.74 48.02 25.44
CA GLY A 69 5.17 46.68 25.52
C GLY A 69 5.33 46.03 26.90
N VAL A 70 6.30 46.47 27.70
CA VAL A 70 6.47 46.12 29.13
C VAL A 70 5.53 46.95 29.99
N GLN A 71 5.48 48.28 29.79
CA GLN A 71 4.52 49.15 30.49
C GLN A 71 3.06 48.66 30.30
N LYS A 72 2.68 48.24 29.09
CA LYS A 72 1.38 47.60 28.80
C LYS A 72 1.12 46.34 29.63
N ALA A 73 2.15 45.53 29.88
CA ALA A 73 2.02 44.27 30.62
C ALA A 73 1.93 44.52 32.14
N GLU A 74 2.75 45.43 32.67
CA GLU A 74 2.69 45.86 34.07
C GLU A 74 1.34 46.54 34.39
N ALA A 75 0.96 47.54 33.60
CA ALA A 75 -0.32 48.23 33.74
C ALA A 75 -1.52 47.28 33.62
N ALA A 76 -1.44 46.26 32.76
CA ALA A 76 -2.43 45.20 32.71
C ALA A 76 -2.43 44.40 34.02
N ALA A 77 -1.29 43.86 34.46
CA ALA A 77 -1.18 42.97 35.62
C ALA A 77 -1.78 43.57 36.91
N LEU A 78 -1.62 44.89 37.14
CA LEU A 78 -2.23 45.63 38.26
C LEU A 78 -3.77 45.56 38.31
N VAL A 79 -4.42 45.32 37.18
CA VAL A 79 -5.89 45.44 37.01
C VAL A 79 -6.60 44.07 37.03
N TRP A 80 -5.85 42.97 37.20
CA TRP A 80 -6.37 41.60 37.09
C TRP A 80 -6.98 41.08 38.39
N SER A 81 -8.10 40.37 38.27
CA SER A 81 -8.63 39.58 39.39
C SER A 81 -7.88 38.24 39.47
N LYS A 82 -7.77 37.67 40.69
CA LYS A 82 -7.20 36.32 40.88
C LYS A 82 -7.91 35.25 40.03
N GLN A 83 -9.21 35.40 39.80
CA GLN A 83 -10.00 34.52 38.94
C GLN A 83 -9.61 34.65 37.46
N ALA A 84 -9.37 35.88 36.97
CA ALA A 84 -8.90 36.11 35.60
C ALA A 84 -7.51 35.50 35.37
N VAL A 85 -6.60 35.58 36.36
CA VAL A 85 -5.30 34.91 36.30
C VAL A 85 -5.49 33.39 36.13
N TYR A 86 -6.28 32.73 36.98
CA TYR A 86 -6.49 31.28 36.87
C TYR A 86 -7.18 30.85 35.57
N ALA A 87 -8.20 31.58 35.12
CA ALA A 87 -8.86 31.32 33.85
C ALA A 87 -7.88 31.44 32.67
N THR A 88 -6.96 32.41 32.73
CA THR A 88 -5.93 32.58 31.68
C THR A 88 -4.90 31.46 31.71
N TYR A 89 -4.41 31.05 32.88
CA TYR A 89 -3.51 29.89 32.99
C TYR A 89 -4.17 28.60 32.47
N ALA A 90 -5.47 28.39 32.73
CA ALA A 90 -6.22 27.27 32.16
C ALA A 90 -6.36 27.36 30.64
N TRP A 91 -6.60 28.56 30.07
CA TRP A 91 -6.66 28.73 28.62
C TRP A 91 -5.30 28.60 27.94
N ILE A 92 -4.22 29.07 28.57
CA ILE A 92 -2.84 28.89 28.10
C ILE A 92 -2.47 27.40 28.08
N TRP A 93 -2.93 26.61 29.06
CA TRP A 93 -2.79 25.15 29.01
C TRP A 93 -3.49 24.55 27.78
N VAL A 94 -4.68 25.04 27.40
CA VAL A 94 -5.39 24.62 26.17
C VAL A 94 -4.64 25.08 24.90
N CYS A 95 -4.04 26.27 24.91
CA CYS A 95 -3.17 26.73 23.81
C CYS A 95 -1.95 25.82 23.63
N PHE A 96 -1.24 25.50 24.72
CA PHE A 96 -0.12 24.55 24.68
C PHE A 96 -0.57 23.13 24.29
N PHE A 97 -1.76 22.69 24.73
CA PHE A 97 -2.35 21.41 24.31
C PHE A 97 -2.51 21.32 22.79
N LEU A 98 -3.10 22.34 22.14
CA LEU A 98 -3.28 22.28 20.69
C LEU A 98 -2.00 22.50 19.90
N LEU A 99 -1.05 23.31 20.40
CA LEU A 99 0.30 23.38 19.84
C LEU A 99 1.02 22.02 19.91
N ALA A 100 0.97 21.35 21.07
CA ALA A 100 1.57 20.03 21.26
C ALA A 100 0.89 18.94 20.41
N LEU A 101 -0.44 18.99 20.30
CA LEU A 101 -1.23 18.05 19.50
C LEU A 101 -0.91 18.19 18.01
N ASN A 102 -0.89 19.42 17.48
CA ASN A 102 -0.54 19.67 16.09
C ASN A 102 0.93 19.30 15.79
N ASN A 103 1.87 19.58 16.71
CA ASN A 103 3.26 19.16 16.55
C ASN A 103 3.41 17.62 16.54
N SER A 104 2.70 16.90 17.42
CA SER A 104 2.71 15.43 17.45
C SER A 104 2.07 14.80 16.20
N ILE A 105 0.96 15.37 15.70
CA ILE A 105 0.32 14.93 14.46
C ILE A 105 1.24 15.22 13.26
N SER A 106 1.80 16.44 13.17
CA SER A 106 2.78 16.85 12.17
C SER A 106 3.95 15.87 12.09
N GLY A 107 4.57 15.55 13.22
CA GLY A 107 5.67 14.58 13.32
C GLY A 107 5.28 13.15 12.95
N THR A 108 4.00 12.80 12.97
CA THR A 108 3.50 11.48 12.51
C THR A 108 3.27 11.47 10.99
N VAL A 109 2.73 12.55 10.42
CA VAL A 109 2.34 12.61 9.00
C VAL A 109 3.43 13.12 8.06
N ILE A 110 4.49 13.75 8.58
CA ILE A 110 5.58 14.34 7.79
C ILE A 110 6.25 13.34 6.84
N ASN A 111 6.52 12.11 7.30
CA ASN A 111 7.19 11.10 6.48
C ASN A 111 6.29 10.64 5.32
N ARG A 112 4.97 10.54 5.53
CA ARG A 112 4.02 10.26 4.45
C ARG A 112 3.91 11.43 3.47
N ALA A 113 3.89 12.67 3.97
CA ALA A 113 3.90 13.86 3.11
C ALA A 113 5.12 13.90 2.18
N TYR A 114 6.30 13.52 2.68
CA TYR A 114 7.50 13.44 1.83
C TYR A 114 7.52 12.25 0.87
N ALA A 115 6.95 11.10 1.24
CA ALA A 115 6.83 9.94 0.35
C ALA A 115 5.98 10.25 -0.90
N ASP A 116 4.89 11.01 -0.75
CA ASP A 116 4.01 11.40 -1.86
C ASP A 116 4.71 12.27 -2.94
N PHE A 117 5.84 12.93 -2.63
CA PHE A 117 6.45 13.92 -3.53
C PHE A 117 7.39 13.36 -4.61
N LYS A 118 7.55 12.04 -4.74
CA LYS A 118 8.44 11.31 -5.69
C LYS A 118 9.94 11.63 -5.66
N ALA A 119 10.36 12.73 -5.03
CA ALA A 119 11.75 13.06 -4.75
C ALA A 119 12.06 12.70 -3.30
N ALA A 120 13.15 11.95 -3.09
CA ALA A 120 13.55 11.41 -1.78
C ALA A 120 13.50 12.45 -0.64
N PRO A 121 13.15 12.06 0.60
CA PRO A 121 12.66 12.98 1.62
C PRO A 121 13.63 14.12 1.95
N GLN A 122 13.21 15.38 1.74
CA GLN A 122 13.98 16.58 2.10
C GLN A 122 13.83 16.99 3.58
N VAL A 123 13.48 16.03 4.45
CA VAL A 123 13.24 16.23 5.90
C VAL A 123 14.44 16.91 6.57
N SER A 124 15.66 16.43 6.32
CA SER A 124 16.89 17.02 6.86
C SER A 124 17.07 18.48 6.43
N THR A 125 16.75 18.79 5.17
CA THR A 125 16.86 20.15 4.60
C THR A 125 15.84 21.10 5.22
N ALA A 126 14.58 20.69 5.34
CA ALA A 126 13.57 21.48 6.03
C ALA A 126 13.91 21.68 7.52
N SER A 127 14.44 20.64 8.18
CA SER A 127 14.86 20.67 9.59
C SER A 127 16.00 21.65 9.87
N ILE A 128 17.03 21.67 9.03
CA ILE A 128 18.13 22.65 9.13
C ILE A 128 17.59 24.07 8.91
N LEU A 129 16.75 24.28 7.88
CA LEU A 129 16.22 25.60 7.55
C LEU A 129 15.32 26.17 8.65
N TYR A 130 14.35 25.40 9.16
CA TYR A 130 13.46 25.92 10.21
C TYR A 130 14.21 26.19 11.51
N SER A 131 15.18 25.34 11.86
CA SER A 131 15.91 25.50 13.12
C SER A 131 16.77 26.77 13.10
N ILE A 132 17.46 27.05 11.98
CA ILE A 132 18.24 28.30 11.82
C ILE A 132 17.32 29.53 11.80
N ILE A 133 16.30 29.52 10.94
CA ILE A 133 15.43 30.70 10.72
C ILE A 133 14.59 30.98 11.97
N GLY A 134 13.95 29.95 12.54
CA GLY A 134 13.21 30.04 13.80
C GLY A 134 14.09 30.49 14.97
N GLY A 135 15.31 29.96 15.08
CA GLY A 135 16.29 30.35 16.10
C GLY A 135 16.68 31.83 16.02
N VAL A 136 17.10 32.30 14.84
CA VAL A 136 17.51 33.70 14.64
C VAL A 136 16.34 34.67 14.85
N LEU A 137 15.12 34.30 14.43
CA LEU A 137 13.94 35.16 14.59
C LEU A 137 13.45 35.29 16.05
N LYS A 138 13.89 34.47 17.01
CA LYS A 138 13.54 34.63 18.45
C LYS A 138 13.90 36.02 18.99
N LEU A 139 15.06 36.57 18.62
CA LEU A 139 15.47 37.91 19.07
C LEU A 139 14.55 39.03 18.54
N PRO A 140 14.20 39.09 17.23
CA PRO A 140 13.09 39.90 16.73
C PRO A 140 11.75 39.65 17.44
N ILE A 141 11.36 38.39 17.69
CA ILE A 141 10.11 38.07 18.41
C ILE A 141 10.11 38.75 19.80
N ALA A 142 11.15 38.58 20.62
CA ALA A 142 11.24 39.25 21.93
C ALA A 142 11.21 40.78 21.82
N LYS A 143 11.90 41.37 20.83
CA LYS A 143 11.79 42.82 20.56
C LYS A 143 10.35 43.22 20.22
N THR A 144 9.56 42.41 19.47
CA THR A 144 8.14 42.74 19.20
C THR A 144 7.31 42.76 20.49
N LEU A 145 7.57 41.85 21.43
CA LEU A 145 6.86 41.79 22.71
C LEU A 145 7.18 43.00 23.60
N ASN A 146 8.44 43.43 23.63
CA ASN A 146 8.87 44.59 24.42
C ASN A 146 8.45 45.94 23.82
N ILE A 147 8.36 46.07 22.48
CA ILE A 147 8.00 47.34 21.82
C ILE A 147 6.49 47.46 21.58
N TRP A 148 5.84 46.42 21.05
CA TRP A 148 4.41 46.47 20.69
C TRP A 148 3.50 45.97 21.81
N GLY A 149 3.91 44.96 22.57
CA GLY A 149 3.11 44.33 23.63
C GLY A 149 2.67 42.90 23.27
N ARG A 150 2.29 42.14 24.30
CA ARG A 150 2.00 40.70 24.21
C ARG A 150 0.78 40.38 23.34
N ALA A 151 -0.27 41.21 23.38
CA ALA A 151 -1.49 40.99 22.58
C ALA A 151 -1.22 41.17 21.08
N GLU A 152 -0.54 42.26 20.71
CA GLU A 152 -0.15 42.55 19.33
C GLU A 152 0.85 41.51 18.79
N GLY A 153 1.83 41.09 19.61
CA GLY A 153 2.75 40.01 19.26
C GLY A 153 2.03 38.68 18.97
N LEU A 154 1.10 38.27 19.84
CA LEU A 154 0.36 37.01 19.66
C LEU A 154 -0.41 36.98 18.32
N VAL A 155 -1.07 38.08 17.94
CA VAL A 155 -1.78 38.17 16.65
C VAL A 155 -0.85 37.95 15.45
N VAL A 156 0.32 38.60 15.44
CA VAL A 156 1.27 38.50 14.34
C VAL A 156 1.77 37.08 14.16
N TRP A 157 2.15 36.40 15.25
CA TRP A 157 2.70 35.05 15.17
C TRP A 157 1.62 33.98 14.90
N VAL A 158 0.37 34.18 15.36
CA VAL A 158 -0.78 33.35 14.97
C VAL A 158 -1.09 33.46 13.47
N VAL A 159 -1.00 34.66 12.88
CA VAL A 159 -1.19 34.85 11.43
C VAL A 159 -0.08 34.14 10.64
N ILE A 160 1.20 34.32 11.02
CA ILE A 160 2.33 33.65 10.36
C ILE A 160 2.22 32.12 10.47
N TYR A 161 1.85 31.61 11.65
CA TYR A 161 1.62 30.18 11.90
C TYR A 161 0.50 29.62 11.02
N THR A 162 -0.62 30.34 10.91
CA THR A 162 -1.77 29.94 10.07
C THR A 162 -1.42 29.94 8.59
N ILE A 163 -0.65 30.94 8.11
CA ILE A 163 -0.13 30.94 6.73
C ILE A 163 0.78 29.73 6.50
N GLY A 164 1.66 29.38 7.44
CA GLY A 164 2.48 28.17 7.36
C GLY A 164 1.64 26.89 7.21
N LEU A 165 0.57 26.76 8.01
CA LEU A 165 -0.36 25.63 7.92
C LEU A 165 -1.12 25.58 6.59
N ILE A 166 -1.55 26.72 6.04
CA ILE A 166 -2.20 26.79 4.73
C ILE A 166 -1.22 26.37 3.63
N VAL A 167 0.03 26.85 3.65
CA VAL A 167 1.06 26.47 2.67
C VAL A 167 1.39 24.97 2.78
N LEU A 168 1.50 24.41 3.99
CA LEU A 168 1.69 22.97 4.20
C LEU A 168 0.51 22.14 3.67
N ALA A 169 -0.73 22.55 3.92
CA ALA A 169 -1.91 21.85 3.41
C ALA A 169 -2.05 21.93 1.87
N ALA A 170 -1.62 23.05 1.27
CA ALA A 170 -1.76 23.32 -0.17
C ALA A 170 -0.54 22.95 -1.02
N CYS A 171 0.56 22.47 -0.44
CA CYS A 171 1.79 22.23 -1.18
C CYS A 171 1.75 20.99 -2.11
N ASP A 172 2.53 21.09 -3.17
CA ASP A 172 2.62 20.23 -4.34
C ASP A 172 3.99 19.54 -4.50
N GLY A 173 4.99 19.96 -3.73
CA GLY A 173 6.35 19.43 -3.80
C GLY A 173 7.20 19.74 -2.56
N PRO A 174 8.43 19.20 -2.49
CA PRO A 174 9.25 19.27 -1.29
C PRO A 174 9.79 20.69 -1.02
N ASN A 175 9.93 21.52 -2.05
CA ASN A 175 10.36 22.92 -1.91
C ASN A 175 9.26 23.79 -1.29
N SER A 176 8.00 23.64 -1.74
CA SER A 176 6.83 24.35 -1.22
C SER A 176 6.45 23.85 0.17
N TYR A 177 6.57 22.53 0.42
CA TYR A 177 6.48 21.96 1.76
C TYR A 177 7.53 22.56 2.71
N ALA A 178 8.82 22.58 2.33
CA ALA A 178 9.88 23.13 3.18
C ALA A 178 9.67 24.62 3.50
N ALA A 179 9.18 25.42 2.55
CA ALA A 179 8.82 26.82 2.77
C ALA A 179 7.65 26.97 3.78
N GLY A 180 6.60 26.16 3.64
CA GLY A 180 5.49 26.10 4.60
C GLY A 180 5.94 25.65 5.99
N TYR A 181 6.83 24.66 6.06
CA TYR A 181 7.39 24.10 7.29
C TYR A 181 8.21 25.13 8.07
N VAL A 182 9.02 25.94 7.38
CA VAL A 182 9.72 27.09 7.98
C VAL A 182 8.71 28.10 8.56
N LEU A 183 7.69 28.50 7.81
CA LEU A 183 6.67 29.46 8.29
C LEU A 183 5.90 28.91 9.50
N PHE A 184 5.56 27.61 9.47
CA PHE A 184 4.93 26.89 10.57
C PHE A 184 5.79 26.92 11.83
N TYR A 185 7.07 26.52 11.78
CA TYR A 185 7.93 26.52 12.97
C TYR A 185 8.31 27.93 13.45
N VAL A 186 8.42 28.91 12.55
CA VAL A 186 8.62 30.32 12.92
C VAL A 186 7.40 30.87 13.67
N GLY A 187 6.19 30.63 13.15
CA GLY A 187 4.95 30.99 13.82
C GLY A 187 4.78 30.27 15.17
N TYR A 188 5.05 28.97 15.21
CA TYR A 188 5.04 28.14 16.42
C TYR A 188 5.97 28.71 17.49
N SER A 189 7.23 28.97 17.14
CA SER A 189 8.24 29.54 18.04
C SER A 189 7.84 30.93 18.54
N GLY A 190 7.23 31.74 17.67
CA GLY A 190 6.69 33.05 18.02
C GLY A 190 5.60 32.96 19.08
N ILE A 191 4.58 32.12 18.85
CA ILE A 191 3.48 31.89 19.79
C ILE A 191 4.00 31.33 21.12
N TYR A 192 4.83 30.28 21.09
CA TYR A 192 5.38 29.62 22.27
C TYR A 192 6.11 30.63 23.18
N LEU A 193 6.99 31.45 22.60
CA LEU A 193 7.69 32.50 23.35
C LEU A 193 6.74 33.58 23.92
N VAL A 194 5.62 33.92 23.26
CA VAL A 194 4.62 34.83 23.85
C VAL A 194 3.98 34.22 25.10
N LEU A 195 3.69 32.92 25.07
CA LEU A 195 3.09 32.20 26.20
C LEU A 195 4.08 32.06 27.38
N ASP A 196 5.34 31.73 27.10
CA ASP A 196 6.40 31.65 28.11
C ASP A 196 6.65 33.00 28.78
N VAL A 197 6.77 34.07 27.99
CA VAL A 197 6.92 35.44 28.50
C VAL A 197 5.73 35.82 29.37
N TYR A 198 4.50 35.49 28.95
CA TYR A 198 3.31 35.74 29.78
C TYR A 198 3.37 34.96 31.11
N ILE A 199 3.83 33.70 31.11
CA ILE A 199 3.99 32.92 32.35
C ILE A 199 5.05 33.56 33.23
N ALA A 200 6.18 34.02 32.67
CA ALA A 200 7.23 34.70 33.42
C ALA A 200 6.76 36.04 34.02
N ASP A 201 6.02 36.84 33.25
CA ASP A 201 5.43 38.13 33.67
C ASP A 201 4.46 37.95 34.86
N THR A 202 3.74 36.83 34.91
CA THR A 202 2.68 36.56 35.90
C THR A 202 3.07 35.59 37.02
N SER A 203 4.31 35.08 37.02
CA SER A 203 4.84 34.20 38.06
C SER A 203 6.13 34.74 38.68
N GLY A 204 6.15 34.78 40.02
CA GLY A 204 7.36 35.15 40.75
C GLY A 204 8.42 34.05 40.71
N LEU A 205 9.69 34.42 40.77
CA LEU A 205 10.88 33.60 40.51
C LEU A 205 10.87 32.25 41.26
N GLN A 206 10.42 32.23 42.53
CA GLN A 206 10.33 31.00 43.34
C GLN A 206 9.29 29.99 42.84
N ASN A 207 8.29 30.42 42.07
CA ASN A 207 7.23 29.56 41.52
C ASN A 207 7.39 29.34 40.01
N ARG A 208 8.23 30.13 39.33
CA ARG A 208 8.33 30.16 37.87
C ARG A 208 8.72 28.82 37.26
N ALA A 209 9.71 28.14 37.84
CA ALA A 209 10.10 26.78 37.42
C ALA A 209 8.92 25.79 37.43
N PHE A 210 8.08 25.85 38.47
CA PHE A 210 6.88 25.02 38.55
C PHE A 210 5.80 25.44 37.54
N THR A 211 5.59 26.73 37.28
CA THR A 211 4.57 27.18 36.31
C THR A 211 4.97 26.91 34.87
N PHE A 212 6.25 27.02 34.51
CA PHE A 212 6.79 26.60 33.21
C PHE A 212 6.61 25.08 33.03
N ALA A 213 7.06 24.29 34.01
CA ALA A 213 6.87 22.83 34.00
C ALA A 213 5.39 22.41 33.89
N PHE A 214 4.51 23.08 34.64
CA PHE A 214 3.08 22.77 34.60
C PHE A 214 2.47 23.13 33.24
N ALA A 215 2.91 24.23 32.61
CA ALA A 215 2.46 24.62 31.28
C ALA A 215 2.91 23.64 30.17
N SER A 216 3.98 22.85 30.39
CA SER A 216 4.40 21.78 29.48
C SER A 216 3.66 20.45 29.68
N THR A 217 2.86 20.28 30.76
CA THR A 217 2.08 19.05 30.96
C THR A 217 1.10 18.63 29.86
N PRO A 218 0.54 19.51 28.99
CA PRO A 218 -0.30 19.06 27.88
C PRO A 218 0.37 18.05 26.95
N PHE A 219 1.70 18.12 26.82
CA PHE A 219 2.50 17.18 26.02
C PHE A 219 2.35 15.72 26.50
N ILE A 220 2.05 15.51 27.80
CA ILE A 220 1.76 14.17 28.35
C ILE A 220 0.47 13.61 27.75
N CYS A 221 -0.57 14.43 27.59
CA CYS A 221 -1.83 14.01 26.98
C CYS A 221 -1.66 13.77 25.47
N THR A 222 -0.98 14.69 24.78
CA THR A 222 -0.82 14.63 23.31
C THR A 222 0.14 13.54 22.86
N ALA A 223 1.05 13.08 23.73
CA ALA A 223 1.88 11.90 23.47
C ALA A 223 1.05 10.64 23.15
N PHE A 224 -0.13 10.50 23.75
CA PHE A 224 -1.02 9.36 23.53
C PHE A 224 -2.10 9.67 22.48
N THR A 225 -2.64 10.89 22.44
CA THR A 225 -3.73 11.24 21.49
C THR A 225 -3.22 11.67 20.11
N GLY A 226 -2.02 12.22 20.01
CA GLY A 226 -1.42 12.74 18.79
C GLY A 226 -1.12 11.66 17.74
N PRO A 227 -0.42 10.56 18.08
CA PRO A 227 -0.18 9.45 17.15
C PRO A 227 -1.49 8.81 16.65
N LEU A 228 -2.48 8.60 17.54
CA LEU A 228 -3.79 8.07 17.18
C LEU A 228 -4.56 9.01 16.23
N ALA A 229 -4.53 10.32 16.48
CA ALA A 229 -5.14 11.31 15.59
C ALA A 229 -4.42 11.37 14.24
N GLY A 230 -3.09 11.31 14.22
CA GLY A 230 -2.28 11.23 13.00
C GLY A 230 -2.59 9.99 12.16
N GLU A 231 -2.64 8.82 12.79
CA GLU A 231 -3.04 7.57 12.13
C GLU A 231 -4.48 7.64 11.59
N SER A 232 -5.41 8.24 12.34
CA SER A 232 -6.79 8.46 11.89
C SER A 232 -6.87 9.40 10.67
N PHE A 233 -6.09 10.49 10.65
CA PHE A 233 -5.99 11.37 9.47
C PHE A 233 -5.44 10.64 8.24
N LEU A 234 -4.49 9.72 8.42
CA LEU A 234 -3.93 8.91 7.32
C LEU A 234 -4.88 7.78 6.85
N LYS A 235 -5.80 7.32 7.71
CA LYS A 235 -6.79 6.27 7.37
C LYS A 235 -8.08 6.81 6.75
N VAL A 236 -8.55 7.99 7.19
CA VAL A 236 -9.87 8.54 6.86
C VAL A 236 -9.78 9.73 5.90
N ALA A 237 -8.61 10.35 5.77
CA ALA A 237 -8.38 11.53 4.94
C ALA A 237 -6.96 11.49 4.34
N THR A 238 -6.38 12.65 4.05
CA THR A 238 -5.00 12.79 3.59
C THR A 238 -4.16 13.56 4.61
N TRP A 239 -2.83 13.41 4.54
CA TRP A 239 -1.90 14.18 5.40
C TRP A 239 -2.06 15.70 5.26
N ARG A 240 -2.60 16.19 4.12
CA ARG A 240 -2.91 17.62 3.91
C ARG A 240 -3.97 18.11 4.89
N TRP A 241 -5.00 17.31 5.15
CA TRP A 241 -6.05 17.63 6.13
C TRP A 241 -5.54 17.66 7.57
N ALA A 242 -4.51 16.88 7.89
CA ALA A 242 -3.85 16.94 9.19
C ALA A 242 -3.25 18.33 9.50
N TYR A 243 -2.87 19.12 8.48
CA TYR A 243 -2.51 20.54 8.64
C TYR A 243 -3.70 21.48 8.44
N GLY A 244 -4.58 21.18 7.46
CA GLY A 244 -5.73 22.00 7.10
C GLY A 244 -6.74 22.23 8.23
N VAL A 245 -7.01 21.22 9.06
CA VAL A 245 -7.89 21.38 10.24
C VAL A 245 -7.31 22.41 11.21
N PHE A 246 -6.00 22.38 11.48
CA PHE A 246 -5.37 23.32 12.41
C PHE A 246 -5.27 24.74 11.86
N ALA A 247 -5.25 24.94 10.54
CA ALA A 247 -5.35 26.28 9.95
C ALA A 247 -6.67 26.99 10.34
N ILE A 248 -7.75 26.23 10.60
CA ILE A 248 -9.05 26.75 11.07
C ILE A 248 -9.08 26.83 12.60
N VAL A 249 -8.68 25.75 13.29
CA VAL A 249 -8.78 25.63 14.75
C VAL A 249 -7.89 26.63 15.49
N MET A 250 -6.68 26.88 15.00
CA MET A 250 -5.69 27.67 15.74
C MET A 250 -6.07 29.15 15.90
N PRO A 251 -6.50 29.89 14.83
CA PRO A 251 -7.04 31.24 14.99
C PRO A 251 -8.17 31.33 16.03
N VAL A 252 -9.10 30.35 16.02
CA VAL A 252 -10.23 30.30 16.95
C VAL A 252 -9.74 30.17 18.40
N VAL A 253 -8.78 29.31 18.68
CA VAL A 253 -8.30 29.02 20.05
C VAL A 253 -7.43 30.13 20.63
N PHE A 254 -6.63 30.83 19.81
CA PHE A 254 -5.82 31.95 20.28
C PHE A 254 -6.62 33.26 20.43
N SER A 255 -7.75 33.39 19.72
CA SER A 255 -8.57 34.61 19.75
C SER A 255 -9.05 35.04 21.16
N PRO A 256 -9.46 34.17 22.10
CA PRO A 256 -9.92 34.59 23.43
C PRO A 256 -8.78 35.16 24.26
N LEU A 257 -7.56 34.64 24.11
CA LEU A 257 -6.37 35.15 24.80
C LEU A 257 -6.01 36.56 24.30
N VAL A 258 -6.05 36.79 22.99
CA VAL A 258 -5.89 38.13 22.38
C VAL A 258 -6.94 39.11 22.91
N VAL A 259 -8.22 38.71 22.90
CA VAL A 259 -9.34 39.54 23.39
C VAL A 259 -9.17 39.87 24.88
N LEU A 260 -8.78 38.90 25.70
CA LEU A 260 -8.59 39.07 27.14
C LEU A 260 -7.44 40.02 27.46
N LEU A 261 -6.27 39.81 26.84
CA LEU A 261 -5.11 40.69 27.00
C LEU A 261 -5.46 42.13 26.57
N LYS A 262 -6.18 42.29 25.45
CA LYS A 262 -6.57 43.61 24.95
C LYS A 262 -7.65 44.29 25.81
N TYR A 263 -8.56 43.51 26.40
CA TYR A 263 -9.56 44.00 27.35
C TYR A 263 -8.88 44.58 28.60
N TYR A 264 -7.96 43.84 29.22
CA TYR A 264 -7.27 44.33 30.42
C TYR A 264 -6.32 45.50 30.12
N GLN A 265 -5.67 45.54 28.96
CA GLN A 265 -4.91 46.71 28.53
C GLN A 265 -5.82 47.95 28.42
N ARG A 266 -6.97 47.85 27.74
CA ARG A 266 -7.95 48.96 27.64
C ARG A 266 -8.52 49.36 29.01
N LYS A 267 -8.70 48.40 29.92
CA LYS A 267 -9.16 48.69 31.28
C LYS A 267 -8.10 49.49 32.05
N ALA A 268 -6.81 49.13 31.94
CA ALA A 268 -5.71 49.90 32.50
C ALA A 268 -5.59 51.32 31.91
N GLU A 269 -5.76 51.46 30.58
CA GLU A 269 -5.87 52.77 29.92
C GLU A 269 -7.03 53.60 30.49
N SER A 270 -8.22 53.00 30.67
CA SER A 270 -9.39 53.69 31.24
C SER A 270 -9.26 54.06 32.72
N MET A 271 -8.38 53.38 33.45
CA MET A 271 -8.06 53.66 34.86
C MET A 271 -6.92 54.67 35.01
N GLY A 272 -6.36 55.18 33.91
CA GLY A 272 -5.25 56.14 33.93
C GLY A 272 -3.87 55.53 34.22
N LEU A 273 -3.78 54.21 34.35
CA LEU A 273 -2.54 53.47 34.65
C LEU A 273 -1.62 53.35 33.43
N LEU A 274 -2.14 53.52 32.21
CA LEU A 274 -1.36 53.55 30.98
C LEU A 274 -1.75 54.78 30.15
N LYS A 275 -0.78 55.66 29.88
CA LYS A 275 -0.98 56.85 29.06
C LYS A 275 -0.69 56.54 27.59
N LYS A 276 -1.64 56.85 26.71
CA LYS A 276 -1.47 56.65 25.26
C LYS A 276 -0.69 57.83 24.65
N GLU A 277 0.52 57.56 24.17
CA GLU A 277 1.30 58.53 23.38
C GLU A 277 1.12 58.29 21.87
N GLU A 278 0.97 59.37 21.11
CA GLU A 278 0.89 59.30 19.65
C GLU A 278 2.29 59.39 19.04
N SER A 279 2.65 58.46 18.15
CA SER A 279 4.04 58.33 17.68
C SER A 279 4.53 59.47 16.77
N GLY A 280 3.62 60.25 16.17
CA GLY A 280 3.92 61.35 15.26
C GLY A 280 4.60 60.96 13.93
N ARG A 281 4.83 59.67 13.67
CA ARG A 281 5.58 59.17 12.50
C ARG A 281 4.65 58.89 11.31
N THR A 282 5.10 59.21 10.10
CA THR A 282 4.44 58.74 8.87
C THR A 282 4.65 57.23 8.66
N THR A 283 3.91 56.61 7.74
CA THR A 283 4.02 55.17 7.43
C THR A 283 5.45 54.78 7.04
N MET A 284 6.11 55.56 6.18
CA MET A 284 7.49 55.29 5.76
C MET A 284 8.50 55.51 6.90
N GLN A 285 8.31 56.54 7.72
CA GLN A 285 9.14 56.75 8.92
C GLN A 285 8.97 55.62 9.95
N SER A 286 7.77 55.05 10.06
CA SER A 286 7.49 53.91 10.93
C SER A 286 8.16 52.64 10.42
N ILE A 287 8.11 52.37 9.11
CA ILE A 287 8.83 51.24 8.48
C ILE A 287 10.34 51.36 8.74
N VAL A 288 10.95 52.52 8.45
CA VAL A 288 12.39 52.74 8.67
C VAL A 288 12.77 52.65 10.15
N HIS A 289 11.93 53.16 11.06
CA HIS A 289 12.14 53.02 12.51
C HIS A 289 12.18 51.54 12.93
N TYR A 290 11.23 50.71 12.50
CA TYR A 290 11.19 49.30 12.88
C TYR A 290 12.29 48.46 12.19
N ILE A 291 12.69 48.78 10.95
CA ILE A 291 13.87 48.17 10.30
C ILE A 291 15.11 48.34 11.19
N HIS A 292 15.29 49.51 11.80
CA HIS A 292 16.42 49.79 12.69
C HIS A 292 16.26 49.18 14.10
N GLU A 293 15.09 49.20 14.73
CA GLU A 293 14.90 48.61 16.07
C GLU A 293 15.05 47.09 16.07
N PHE A 294 14.50 46.39 15.07
CA PHE A 294 14.62 44.94 14.94
C PHE A 294 15.99 44.48 14.41
N ASP A 295 16.76 45.40 13.80
CA ASP A 295 17.95 45.12 12.98
C ASP A 295 17.74 43.96 12.00
N LEU A 296 16.83 44.18 11.04
CA LEU A 296 16.52 43.19 10.02
C LEU A 296 17.72 42.87 9.11
N ILE A 297 18.70 43.79 9.01
CA ILE A 297 19.92 43.57 8.22
C ILE A 297 20.84 42.61 8.97
N GLY A 298 21.07 42.83 10.27
CA GLY A 298 21.78 41.90 11.15
C GLY A 298 21.13 40.51 11.17
N ALA A 299 19.80 40.46 11.29
CA ALA A 299 19.03 39.22 11.23
C ALA A 299 19.26 38.45 9.92
N CYS A 300 19.13 39.13 8.77
CA CYS A 300 19.35 38.52 7.45
C CYS A 300 20.79 38.06 7.23
N LEU A 301 21.79 38.84 7.68
CA LEU A 301 23.20 38.45 7.61
C LEU A 301 23.47 37.19 8.44
N LEU A 302 22.94 37.12 9.67
CA LEU A 302 23.14 35.97 10.55
C LEU A 302 22.41 34.71 10.03
N MET A 303 21.17 34.85 9.52
CA MET A 303 20.46 33.75 8.87
C MET A 303 21.21 33.26 7.62
N ALA A 304 21.63 34.17 6.73
CA ALA A 304 22.36 33.81 5.52
C ALA A 304 23.71 33.12 5.84
N ALA A 305 24.42 33.59 6.86
CA ALA A 305 25.67 32.98 7.32
C ALA A 305 25.46 31.51 7.73
N TRP A 306 24.52 31.24 8.63
CA TRP A 306 24.26 29.88 9.12
C TRP A 306 23.62 28.96 8.09
N VAL A 307 22.69 29.47 7.27
CA VAL A 307 22.10 28.69 6.17
C VAL A 307 23.19 28.28 5.18
N LEU A 308 24.04 29.21 4.71
CA LEU A 308 25.11 28.88 3.78
C LEU A 308 26.20 27.98 4.39
N LEU A 309 26.39 28.01 5.72
CA LEU A 309 27.33 27.15 6.42
C LEU A 309 26.82 25.71 6.61
N LEU A 310 25.51 25.51 6.88
CA LEU A 310 24.95 24.21 7.27
C LEU A 310 24.10 23.50 6.19
N LEU A 311 23.39 24.26 5.35
CA LEU A 311 22.57 23.70 4.25
C LEU A 311 23.36 22.84 3.23
N PRO A 312 24.65 23.12 2.90
CA PRO A 312 25.38 22.32 1.92
C PRO A 312 25.49 20.84 2.29
N PHE A 313 25.49 20.50 3.59
CA PHE A 313 25.61 19.13 4.08
C PHE A 313 24.38 18.28 3.76
N SER A 314 23.15 18.83 3.79
CA SER A 314 21.96 18.10 3.32
C SER A 314 21.84 18.11 1.79
N LEU A 315 22.30 19.18 1.12
CA LEU A 315 22.29 19.26 -0.36
C LEU A 315 23.26 18.28 -1.05
N GLN A 316 24.21 17.69 -0.31
CA GLN A 316 25.05 16.60 -0.81
C GLN A 316 24.22 15.36 -1.16
N GLN A 317 23.26 14.98 -0.32
CA GLN A 317 22.44 13.77 -0.44
C GLN A 317 21.71 13.69 -1.79
N TYR A 318 21.28 14.83 -2.32
CA TYR A 318 20.52 14.93 -3.58
C TYR A 318 21.41 15.32 -4.78
N GLY A 319 22.73 15.16 -4.69
CA GLY A 319 23.69 15.49 -5.76
C GLY A 319 23.82 16.99 -6.09
N ARG A 320 23.11 17.88 -5.38
CA ARG A 320 23.04 19.33 -5.68
C ARG A 320 24.32 20.08 -5.29
N ALA A 321 25.00 19.63 -4.22
CA ALA A 321 26.25 20.20 -3.73
C ALA A 321 27.18 19.12 -3.15
N GLN A 322 27.91 18.39 -4.01
CA GLN A 322 28.94 17.44 -3.54
C GLN A 322 30.10 18.16 -2.83
N TYR A 323 30.75 17.54 -1.83
CA TYR A 323 31.86 18.13 -1.07
C TYR A 323 32.99 18.74 -1.93
N LYS A 324 33.34 18.08 -3.04
CA LYS A 324 34.39 18.53 -3.98
C LYS A 324 33.91 19.60 -4.97
N SER A 325 32.62 19.94 -4.99
CA SER A 325 32.05 20.89 -5.93
C SER A 325 32.33 22.33 -5.50
N ALA A 326 32.57 23.21 -6.48
CA ALA A 326 32.70 24.65 -6.24
C ALA A 326 31.47 25.24 -5.54
N LYS A 327 30.27 24.67 -5.75
CA LYS A 327 29.02 25.09 -5.09
C LYS A 327 29.08 24.88 -3.58
N PHE A 328 29.46 23.68 -3.12
CA PHE A 328 29.60 23.36 -1.69
C PHE A 328 30.64 24.27 -1.03
N ILE A 329 31.83 24.35 -1.62
CA ILE A 329 32.95 25.14 -1.09
C ILE A 329 32.57 26.62 -1.02
N ALA A 330 31.95 27.17 -2.06
CA ALA A 330 31.51 28.57 -2.08
C ALA A 330 30.48 28.86 -0.99
N MET A 331 29.47 28.00 -0.80
CA MET A 331 28.46 28.19 0.26
C MET A 331 29.11 28.22 1.65
N VAL A 332 29.94 27.22 1.98
CA VAL A 332 30.63 27.15 3.29
C VAL A 332 31.55 28.34 3.52
N VAL A 333 32.37 28.73 2.53
CA VAL A 333 33.29 29.87 2.65
C VAL A 333 32.54 31.20 2.78
N ILE A 334 31.50 31.43 1.97
CA ILE A 334 30.68 32.64 2.05
C ILE A 334 29.95 32.69 3.40
N GLY A 335 29.36 31.58 3.85
CA GLY A 335 28.70 31.48 5.15
C GLY A 335 29.64 31.82 6.32
N PHE A 336 30.85 31.27 6.30
CA PHE A 336 31.88 31.58 7.30
C PHE A 336 32.33 33.06 7.26
N VAL A 337 32.55 33.63 6.07
CA VAL A 337 32.88 35.06 5.91
C VAL A 337 31.74 35.95 6.39
N LEU A 338 30.49 35.58 6.14
CA LEU A 338 29.31 36.34 6.57
C LEU A 338 29.17 36.43 8.10
N LEU A 339 29.71 35.47 8.88
CA LEU A 339 29.78 35.61 10.35
C LEU A 339 30.67 36.79 10.78
N PHE A 340 31.79 37.02 10.08
CA PHE A 340 32.64 38.20 10.34
C PHE A 340 32.01 39.49 9.81
N VAL A 341 31.28 39.43 8.69
CA VAL A 341 30.50 40.58 8.18
C VAL A 341 29.38 40.95 9.16
N PHE A 342 28.68 39.98 9.74
CA PHE A 342 27.69 40.19 10.79
C PHE A 342 28.33 40.81 12.05
N ALA A 343 29.47 40.27 12.52
CA ALA A 343 30.19 40.85 13.66
C ALA A 343 30.69 42.29 13.38
N ALA A 344 31.05 42.60 12.14
CA ALA A 344 31.41 43.95 11.72
C ALA A 344 30.19 44.89 11.64
N TRP A 345 29.06 44.40 11.11
CA TRP A 345 27.78 45.11 11.07
C TRP A 345 27.32 45.50 12.48
N GLU A 346 27.25 44.51 13.38
CA GLU A 346 26.89 44.71 14.79
C GLU A 346 27.84 45.66 15.53
N LYS A 347 29.13 45.65 15.22
CA LYS A 347 30.10 46.48 15.94
C LYS A 347 30.16 47.94 15.47
N TRP A 348 29.92 48.20 14.18
CA TRP A 348 30.23 49.50 13.57
C TRP A 348 29.08 50.16 12.80
N PHE A 349 28.03 49.43 12.42
CA PHE A 349 26.98 49.93 11.52
C PHE A 349 25.56 49.87 12.08
N THR A 350 25.25 48.91 12.96
CA THR A 350 23.93 48.83 13.59
C THR A 350 23.67 50.03 14.51
N ARG A 351 22.41 50.49 14.53
CA ARG A 351 21.94 51.52 15.49
C ARG A 351 21.44 50.93 16.80
N LYS A 352 21.06 49.65 16.77
CA LYS A 352 20.44 48.90 17.87
C LYS A 352 20.85 47.45 17.72
N HIS A 353 21.87 47.05 18.48
CA HIS A 353 22.43 45.70 18.42
C HIS A 353 21.34 44.61 18.34
N PHE A 354 21.54 43.68 17.41
CA PHE A 354 20.72 42.49 17.26
C PHE A 354 20.91 41.57 18.48
N VAL A 355 22.16 41.39 18.92
CA VAL A 355 22.52 40.68 20.15
C VAL A 355 23.00 41.69 21.20
N ARG A 356 22.39 41.70 22.40
CA ARG A 356 22.90 42.49 23.54
C ARG A 356 24.18 41.85 24.08
N TYR A 357 25.34 42.30 23.58
CA TYR A 357 26.67 41.80 23.98
C TYR A 357 26.95 41.90 25.48
N GLU A 358 26.29 42.82 26.18
CA GLU A 358 26.36 42.98 27.63
C GLU A 358 25.85 41.74 28.37
N LEU A 359 24.82 41.07 27.84
CA LEU A 359 24.23 39.87 28.43
C LEU A 359 25.14 38.65 28.24
N LEU A 360 25.76 38.52 27.06
CA LEU A 360 26.75 37.46 26.79
C LEU A 360 28.06 37.60 27.58
N ARG A 361 28.33 38.77 28.19
CA ARG A 361 29.46 38.93 29.14
C ARG A 361 29.18 38.32 30.51
N GLN A 362 27.92 38.03 30.84
CA GLN A 362 27.59 37.36 32.10
C GLN A 362 27.88 35.86 32.00
N ARG A 363 28.74 35.36 32.90
CA ARG A 363 29.19 33.95 32.88
C ARG A 363 28.04 32.94 33.03
N THR A 364 26.99 33.29 33.79
CA THR A 364 25.80 32.44 33.97
C THR A 364 25.02 32.29 32.67
N VAL A 365 24.73 33.40 31.99
CA VAL A 365 23.99 33.43 30.72
C VAL A 365 24.77 32.70 29.63
N LEU A 366 26.07 33.01 29.47
CA LEU A 366 26.92 32.35 28.50
C LEU A 366 27.06 30.84 28.77
N GLY A 367 27.13 30.44 30.05
CA GLY A 367 27.18 29.04 30.45
C GLY A 367 25.92 28.26 30.08
N ALA A 368 24.73 28.82 30.36
CA ALA A 368 23.45 28.24 29.98
C ALA A 368 23.28 28.17 28.45
N CYS A 369 23.64 29.24 27.73
CA CYS A 369 23.60 29.25 26.26
C CYS A 369 24.48 28.15 25.65
N ILE A 370 25.71 27.95 26.15
CA ILE A 370 26.60 26.88 25.66
C ILE A 370 26.06 25.49 26.04
N MET A 371 25.56 25.30 27.27
CA MET A 371 24.97 24.03 27.73
C MET A 371 23.78 23.63 26.85
N SER A 372 22.88 24.58 26.57
CA SER A 372 21.71 24.38 25.73
C SER A 372 22.09 24.05 24.29
N ALA A 373 23.05 24.77 23.69
CA ALA A 373 23.56 24.45 22.35
C ALA A 373 24.15 23.03 22.25
N VAL A 374 24.95 22.61 23.23
CA VAL A 374 25.56 21.26 23.26
C VAL A 374 24.51 20.18 23.48
N SER A 375 23.53 20.43 24.35
CA SER A 375 22.45 19.47 24.65
C SER A 375 21.54 19.26 23.45
N TYR A 376 21.15 20.33 22.75
CA TYR A 376 20.33 20.28 21.53
C TYR A 376 21.10 19.68 20.34
N PHE A 377 22.40 19.97 20.21
CA PHE A 377 23.28 19.28 19.26
C PHE A 377 23.29 17.76 19.52
N SER A 378 23.49 17.35 20.77
CA SER A 378 23.56 15.93 21.13
C SER A 378 22.23 15.20 20.90
N PHE A 379 21.09 15.85 21.15
CA PHE A 379 19.76 15.25 20.97
C PHE A 379 19.48 15.03 19.48
N TYR A 380 19.52 16.09 18.66
CA TYR A 380 19.17 16.00 17.24
C TYR A 380 20.18 15.26 16.38
N CYS A 381 21.38 14.94 16.90
CA CYS A 381 22.34 14.08 16.21
C CYS A 381 21.91 12.59 16.14
N TRP A 382 21.04 12.10 17.05
CA TRP A 382 20.52 10.72 17.01
C TRP A 382 19.01 10.63 16.71
N ASP A 383 18.25 11.68 17.03
CA ASP A 383 16.78 11.72 16.96
C ASP A 383 16.24 11.79 15.51
N LEU A 384 16.95 12.48 14.60
CA LEU A 384 16.50 12.76 13.22
C LEU A 384 15.99 11.54 12.44
N TYR A 385 16.60 10.37 12.64
CA TYR A 385 16.24 9.11 11.98
C TYR A 385 15.77 8.03 12.98
N PHE A 386 15.41 8.42 14.21
CA PHE A 386 15.00 7.48 15.25
C PHE A 386 13.60 6.90 14.99
N TYR A 387 12.69 7.69 14.43
CA TYR A 387 11.36 7.24 14.02
C TYR A 387 11.46 6.10 12.99
N ASP A 388 12.20 6.33 11.90
CA ASP A 388 12.37 5.35 10.81
C ASP A 388 13.10 4.09 11.29
N PHE A 389 14.13 4.25 12.13
CA PHE A 389 14.81 3.13 12.79
C PHE A 389 13.85 2.24 13.60
N CYS A 390 12.89 2.82 14.32
CA CYS A 390 11.93 2.05 15.10
C CYS A 390 10.92 1.28 14.23
N ILE A 391 10.51 1.83 13.08
CA ILE A 391 9.68 1.10 12.11
C ILE A 391 10.49 -0.04 11.48
N VAL A 392 11.67 0.25 10.94
CA VAL A 392 12.43 -0.72 10.12
C VAL A 392 13.08 -1.81 10.97
N VAL A 393 13.67 -1.49 12.13
CA VAL A 393 14.46 -2.45 12.93
C VAL A 393 13.62 -3.21 13.95
N PHE A 394 12.57 -2.59 14.51
CA PHE A 394 11.69 -3.22 15.50
C PHE A 394 10.30 -3.59 14.95
N ASN A 395 10.05 -3.38 13.65
CA ASN A 395 8.78 -3.67 12.96
C ASN A 395 7.55 -3.09 13.70
N LEU A 396 7.68 -1.87 14.24
CA LEU A 396 6.62 -1.22 14.99
C LEU A 396 5.60 -0.53 14.05
N SER A 397 4.33 -0.58 14.42
CA SER A 397 3.29 0.21 13.73
C SER A 397 3.56 1.72 13.85
N VAL A 398 2.92 2.51 12.98
CA VAL A 398 2.94 3.98 13.02
C VAL A 398 2.58 4.52 14.41
N SER A 399 1.55 3.97 15.05
CA SER A 399 1.13 4.35 16.41
C SER A 399 2.14 3.94 17.49
N MET A 400 2.67 2.72 17.44
CA MET A 400 3.65 2.24 18.43
C MET A 400 4.99 2.98 18.31
N THR A 401 5.41 3.30 17.08
CA THR A 401 6.55 4.20 16.81
C THR A 401 6.27 5.61 17.31
N GLY A 402 5.05 6.13 17.12
CA GLY A 402 4.59 7.37 17.71
C GLY A 402 4.78 7.38 19.23
N TYR A 403 4.28 6.37 19.95
CA TYR A 403 4.49 6.27 21.39
C TYR A 403 5.98 6.19 21.78
N MET A 404 6.78 5.43 21.02
CA MET A 404 8.23 5.28 21.24
C MET A 404 8.97 6.62 21.15
N THR A 405 8.65 7.45 20.16
CA THR A 405 9.25 8.79 20.01
C THR A 405 8.73 9.80 21.03
N GLN A 406 7.53 9.60 21.58
CA GLN A 406 6.96 10.49 22.60
C GLN A 406 7.44 10.21 24.03
N ILE A 407 8.23 9.15 24.28
CA ILE A 407 8.80 8.85 25.62
C ILE A 407 9.56 10.06 26.19
N TYR A 408 10.35 10.76 25.36
CA TYR A 408 11.07 11.95 25.79
C TYR A 408 10.12 13.05 26.28
N ASN A 409 9.04 13.34 25.55
CA ASN A 409 8.08 14.39 25.90
C ASN A 409 7.30 14.05 27.17
N VAL A 410 6.82 12.81 27.31
CA VAL A 410 6.14 12.34 28.53
C VAL A 410 7.07 12.43 29.74
N GLY A 411 8.27 11.84 29.63
CA GLY A 411 9.22 11.76 30.74
C GLY A 411 9.76 13.12 31.15
N SER A 412 10.11 14.00 30.20
CA SER A 412 10.64 15.33 30.50
C SER A 412 9.59 16.27 31.08
N CYS A 413 8.33 16.23 30.61
CA CYS A 413 7.27 17.07 31.17
C CYS A 413 6.82 16.58 32.56
N PHE A 414 6.70 15.27 32.76
CA PHE A 414 6.44 14.69 34.09
C PHE A 414 7.54 15.04 35.08
N TRP A 415 8.80 14.75 34.71
CA TRP A 415 9.95 15.01 35.58
C TRP A 415 10.18 16.51 35.80
N GLY A 416 9.92 17.33 34.80
CA GLY A 416 10.00 18.79 34.89
C GLY A 416 9.08 19.35 35.98
N VAL A 417 7.88 18.80 36.18
CA VAL A 417 6.98 19.21 37.28
C VAL A 417 7.56 18.81 38.63
N VAL A 418 8.10 17.60 38.77
CA VAL A 418 8.79 17.14 39.98
C VAL A 418 9.98 18.05 40.30
N PHE A 419 10.78 18.39 39.29
CA PHE A 419 11.92 19.29 39.44
C PHE A 419 11.50 20.74 39.74
N GLY A 420 10.40 21.23 39.16
CA GLY A 420 9.83 22.54 39.48
C GLY A 420 9.33 22.64 40.93
N ILE A 421 8.72 21.57 41.46
CA ILE A 421 8.36 21.45 42.89
C ILE A 421 9.62 21.41 43.76
N TRP A 422 10.64 20.66 43.34
CA TRP A 422 11.93 20.59 44.04
C TRP A 422 12.63 21.94 44.12
N ILE A 423 12.69 22.70 43.03
CA ILE A 423 13.23 24.08 43.01
C ILE A 423 12.41 24.98 43.94
N ARG A 424 11.08 24.89 43.90
CA ARG A 424 10.19 25.68 44.75
C ARG A 424 10.41 25.44 46.24
N TYR A 425 10.72 24.20 46.64
CA TYR A 425 11.02 23.85 48.03
C TYR A 425 12.45 24.21 48.44
N THR A 426 13.45 23.83 47.63
CA THR A 426 14.87 23.95 47.97
C THR A 426 15.49 25.31 47.63
N LYS A 427 14.87 26.07 46.72
CA LYS A 427 15.39 27.32 46.13
C LYS A 427 16.73 27.18 45.39
N HIS A 428 17.16 25.97 45.07
CA HIS A 428 18.43 25.69 44.41
C HIS A 428 18.24 24.71 43.24
N PHE A 429 18.60 25.13 42.03
CA PHE A 429 18.51 24.29 40.81
C PHE A 429 19.88 23.78 40.33
N LYS A 430 20.92 24.63 40.43
CA LYS A 430 22.27 24.40 39.86
C LYS A 430 22.88 23.02 40.15
N TYR A 431 22.84 22.57 41.40
CA TYR A 431 23.44 21.28 41.78
C TYR A 431 22.65 20.09 41.21
N THR A 432 21.33 20.17 41.12
CA THR A 432 20.51 19.12 40.50
C THR A 432 20.77 19.03 38.99
N CYS A 433 20.92 20.17 38.30
CA CYS A 433 21.29 20.17 36.89
C CYS A 433 22.68 19.53 36.65
N LEU A 434 23.70 19.93 37.43
CA LEU A 434 25.08 19.47 37.23
C LEU A 434 25.37 18.06 37.75
N CYS A 435 24.73 17.63 38.85
CA CYS A 435 25.07 16.38 39.55
C CYS A 435 24.02 15.27 39.37
N PHE A 436 22.84 15.58 38.79
CA PHE A 436 21.82 14.59 38.46
C PHE A 436 21.42 14.65 36.98
N GLY A 437 20.99 15.82 36.50
CA GLY A 437 20.49 16.00 35.12
C GLY A 437 21.52 15.64 34.05
N LEU A 438 22.70 16.27 34.11
CA LEU A 438 23.76 16.06 33.13
C LEU A 438 24.34 14.62 33.14
N PRO A 439 24.70 14.02 34.29
CA PRO A 439 25.15 12.62 34.32
C PRO A 439 24.12 11.63 33.79
N LEU A 440 22.83 11.85 34.09
CA LEU A 440 21.76 10.97 33.62
C LEU A 440 21.52 11.10 32.10
N LEU A 441 21.62 12.31 31.55
CA LEU A 441 21.59 12.55 30.11
C LEU A 441 22.76 11.83 29.40
N CYS A 442 23.98 11.95 29.93
CA CYS A 442 25.15 11.25 29.39
C CYS A 442 25.02 9.73 29.46
N LEU A 443 24.48 9.19 30.57
CA LEU A 443 24.23 7.75 30.73
C LEU A 443 23.20 7.26 29.70
N GLY A 444 22.06 7.94 29.58
CA GLY A 444 21.00 7.59 28.64
C GLY A 444 21.49 7.62 27.18
N ALA A 445 22.21 8.66 26.78
CA ALA A 445 22.79 8.76 25.44
C ALA A 445 23.87 7.69 25.17
N GLY A 446 24.73 7.40 26.14
CA GLY A 446 25.75 6.34 26.01
C GLY A 446 25.15 4.94 25.88
N LEU A 447 24.11 4.63 26.67
CA LEU A 447 23.38 3.37 26.58
C LEU A 447 22.58 3.27 25.27
N MET A 448 22.03 4.38 24.76
CA MET A 448 21.36 4.43 23.45
C MET A 448 22.27 4.01 22.30
N ILE A 449 23.57 4.33 22.37
CA ILE A 449 24.57 3.91 21.38
C ILE A 449 24.82 2.40 21.46
N HIS A 450 24.88 1.84 22.68
CA HIS A 450 25.14 0.42 22.89
C HIS A 450 23.95 -0.46 22.48
N PHE A 451 22.75 -0.15 22.95
CA PHE A 451 21.55 -0.96 22.74
C PHE A 451 20.90 -0.82 21.35
N ARG A 452 21.37 0.13 20.51
CA ARG A 452 21.03 0.19 19.08
C ARG A 452 22.03 -0.55 18.18
N GLY A 453 23.04 -1.20 18.76
CA GLY A 453 24.02 -2.04 18.07
C GLY A 453 23.74 -3.55 18.20
N GLU A 454 24.69 -4.38 17.76
CA GLU A 454 24.59 -5.85 17.64
C GLU A 454 24.33 -6.64 18.94
N ALA A 455 24.21 -5.98 20.10
CA ALA A 455 24.23 -6.63 21.41
C ALA A 455 22.85 -7.06 21.97
N SER A 456 21.74 -6.48 21.50
CA SER A 456 20.39 -6.84 21.98
C SER A 456 19.26 -6.33 21.09
N ASN A 457 18.47 -7.25 20.51
CA ASN A 457 17.20 -6.92 19.82
C ASN A 457 16.04 -6.60 20.79
N ASP A 458 16.33 -6.30 22.06
CA ASP A 458 15.31 -6.03 23.08
C ASP A 458 15.03 -4.53 23.20
N ILE A 459 13.86 -4.14 22.67
CA ILE A 459 13.30 -2.79 22.71
C ILE A 459 13.24 -2.19 24.13
N ASN A 460 13.14 -3.01 25.18
CA ASN A 460 13.05 -2.56 26.56
C ASN A 460 14.26 -1.71 26.99
N TYR A 461 15.47 -2.04 26.51
CA TYR A 461 16.68 -1.25 26.83
C TYR A 461 16.73 0.09 26.10
N VAL A 462 16.13 0.17 24.91
CA VAL A 462 15.97 1.43 24.17
C VAL A 462 14.95 2.33 24.89
N ILE A 463 13.83 1.76 25.38
CA ILE A 463 12.84 2.45 26.23
C ILE A 463 13.50 2.99 27.51
N MET A 464 14.27 2.16 28.23
CA MET A 464 15.01 2.59 29.42
C MET A 464 15.95 3.76 29.11
N SER A 465 16.69 3.68 28.00
CA SER A 465 17.62 4.72 27.58
C SER A 465 16.90 6.03 27.26
N GLN A 466 15.73 5.98 26.60
CA GLN A 466 14.87 7.16 26.39
C GLN A 466 14.42 7.79 27.71
N ILE A 467 14.02 7.00 28.72
CA ILE A 467 13.57 7.51 30.02
C ILE A 467 14.69 8.27 30.74
N PHE A 468 15.94 7.77 30.70
CA PHE A 468 17.09 8.49 31.27
C PHE A 468 17.35 9.83 30.55
N ILE A 469 17.30 9.84 29.21
CA ILE A 469 17.43 11.07 28.42
C ILE A 469 16.29 12.05 28.77
N ALA A 470 15.06 11.57 28.94
CA ALA A 470 13.89 12.37 29.27
C ALA A 470 14.01 13.07 30.63
N PHE A 471 14.41 12.34 31.68
CA PHE A 471 14.56 12.90 33.03
C PHE A 471 15.79 13.83 33.13
N GLY A 472 16.89 13.48 32.43
CA GLY A 472 18.04 14.38 32.27
C GLY A 472 17.64 15.68 31.58
N GLY A 473 17.01 15.59 30.40
CA GLY A 473 16.54 16.72 29.61
C GLY A 473 15.56 17.63 30.35
N GLY A 474 14.52 17.06 30.99
CA GLY A 474 13.57 17.82 31.81
C GLY A 474 14.22 18.55 33.01
N THR A 475 15.37 18.07 33.49
CA THR A 475 16.17 18.77 34.51
C THR A 475 17.03 19.89 33.92
N ILE A 476 17.62 19.68 32.74
CA ILE A 476 18.51 20.65 32.09
C ILE A 476 17.74 21.82 31.48
N VAL A 477 16.67 21.56 30.71
CA VAL A 477 15.90 22.62 30.01
C VAL A 477 15.36 23.66 31.00
N ILE A 478 14.63 23.22 32.03
CA ILE A 478 14.11 24.13 33.08
C ILE A 478 15.28 24.77 33.86
N GLY A 479 16.39 24.05 34.04
CA GLY A 479 17.58 24.57 34.69
C GLY A 479 18.23 25.74 33.94
N ASP A 480 18.33 25.64 32.63
CA ASP A 480 18.89 26.68 31.75
C ASP A 480 17.96 27.90 31.68
N ASP A 481 16.63 27.70 31.59
CA ASP A 481 15.63 28.77 31.67
C ASP A 481 15.75 29.56 32.99
N MET A 482 15.84 28.85 34.12
CA MET A 482 16.05 29.49 35.43
C MET A 482 17.42 30.17 35.53
N ALA A 483 18.46 29.63 34.88
CA ALA A 483 19.80 30.22 34.88
C ALA A 483 19.85 31.57 34.16
N VAL A 484 19.17 31.70 33.02
CA VAL A 484 19.14 32.97 32.26
C VAL A 484 18.18 33.99 32.87
N MET A 485 17.02 33.57 33.39
CA MET A 485 16.08 34.49 34.06
C MET A 485 16.61 35.01 35.40
N ALA A 486 17.22 34.16 36.23
CA ALA A 486 17.81 34.61 37.49
C ALA A 486 19.02 35.56 37.32
N ALA A 487 19.52 35.74 36.10
CA ALA A 487 20.57 36.69 35.75
C ALA A 487 20.03 37.98 35.08
N ALA A 488 18.72 38.08 34.87
CA ALA A 488 18.04 39.15 34.14
C ALA A 488 17.38 40.19 35.07
N ASP A 489 17.02 41.33 34.48
CA ASP A 489 15.94 42.20 34.94
C ASP A 489 14.61 41.78 34.26
N ARG A 490 13.46 42.31 34.73
CA ARG A 490 12.14 42.02 34.16
C ARG A 490 12.03 42.42 32.68
N GLU A 491 12.66 43.51 32.27
CA GLU A 491 12.72 43.93 30.86
C GLU A 491 13.52 42.97 29.98
N GLY A 492 14.52 42.30 30.55
CA GLY A 492 15.42 41.37 29.88
C GLY A 492 14.89 39.94 29.73
N VAL A 493 13.87 39.52 30.49
CA VAL A 493 13.36 38.13 30.47
C VAL A 493 13.02 37.63 29.04
N PRO A 494 12.24 38.35 28.20
CA PRO A 494 11.97 37.90 26.83
C PRO A 494 13.23 37.78 25.97
N MET A 495 14.19 38.70 26.16
CA MET A 495 15.46 38.72 25.44
C MET A 495 16.38 37.58 25.87
N MET A 496 16.38 37.20 27.16
CA MET A 496 17.17 36.10 27.70
C MET A 496 16.65 34.73 27.23
N LEU A 497 15.33 34.51 27.29
CA LEU A 497 14.70 33.30 26.75
C LEU A 497 14.96 33.17 25.24
N SER A 498 14.93 34.28 24.51
CA SER A 498 15.26 34.30 23.08
C SER A 498 16.74 34.04 22.80
N LEU A 499 17.65 34.51 23.65
CA LEU A 499 19.08 34.27 23.51
C LEU A 499 19.43 32.80 23.79
N LEU A 500 18.86 32.22 24.86
CA LEU A 500 18.97 30.79 25.14
C LEU A 500 18.39 29.97 23.99
N GLY A 501 17.20 30.33 23.53
CA GLY A 501 16.50 29.69 22.42
C GLY A 501 17.20 29.84 21.07
N LEU A 502 18.01 30.88 20.85
CA LEU A 502 18.87 31.00 19.66
C LEU A 502 19.98 29.95 19.71
N PHE A 503 20.66 29.81 20.84
CA PHE A 503 21.75 28.85 21.00
C PHE A 503 21.26 27.40 20.92
N SER A 504 20.09 27.08 21.51
CA SER A 504 19.47 25.76 21.39
C SER A 504 19.14 25.41 19.93
N SER A 505 18.55 26.36 19.19
CA SER A 505 18.24 26.22 17.77
C SER A 505 19.49 26.08 16.88
N LEU A 506 20.56 26.86 17.13
CA LEU A 506 21.82 26.69 16.41
C LEU A 506 22.48 25.33 16.71
N GLY A 507 22.47 24.88 17.96
CA GLY A 507 22.92 23.56 18.36
C GLY A 507 22.18 22.45 17.61
N GLY A 508 20.84 22.52 17.59
CA GLY A 508 20.01 21.56 16.86
C GLY A 508 20.23 21.58 15.35
N ALA A 509 20.40 22.76 14.73
CA ALA A 509 20.72 22.86 13.31
C ALA A 509 22.05 22.18 12.94
N ILE A 510 23.08 22.31 13.80
CA ILE A 510 24.36 21.59 13.65
C ILE A 510 24.15 20.09 13.86
N GLY A 511 23.32 19.67 14.83
CA GLY A 511 22.99 18.27 15.08
C GLY A 511 22.34 17.59 13.87
N TYR A 512 21.33 18.23 13.28
CA TYR A 512 20.69 17.77 12.04
C TYR A 512 21.66 17.71 10.86
N ALA A 513 22.52 18.71 10.68
CA ALA A 513 23.51 18.72 9.60
C ALA A 513 24.56 17.59 9.75
N VAL A 514 25.02 17.32 10.97
CA VAL A 514 25.93 16.21 11.27
C VAL A 514 25.23 14.86 11.06
N ALA A 515 24.01 14.67 11.57
CA ALA A 515 23.24 13.44 11.37
C ALA A 515 23.01 13.13 9.88
N ALA A 516 22.58 14.13 9.09
CA ALA A 516 22.38 13.99 7.66
C ALA A 516 23.68 13.66 6.90
N ALA A 517 24.80 14.31 7.27
CA ALA A 517 26.11 14.02 6.69
C ALA A 517 26.59 12.60 7.03
N VAL A 518 26.44 12.15 8.28
CA VAL A 518 26.80 10.79 8.72
C VAL A 518 25.97 9.75 7.97
N TYR A 519 24.65 9.92 7.93
CA TYR A 519 23.73 9.01 7.24
C TYR A 519 24.07 8.90 5.74
N THR A 520 24.19 10.03 5.04
CA THR A 520 24.45 10.10 3.60
C THR A 520 25.77 9.43 3.19
N ASN A 521 26.80 9.50 4.03
CA ASN A 521 28.15 9.02 3.66
C ASN A 521 28.48 7.61 4.19
N ILE A 522 27.68 7.05 5.09
CA ILE A 522 27.92 5.73 5.69
C ILE A 522 26.81 4.73 5.33
N PHE A 523 25.54 5.14 5.39
CA PHE A 523 24.41 4.20 5.29
C PHE A 523 24.28 3.51 3.92
N PRO A 524 24.40 4.19 2.75
CA PRO A 524 24.27 3.53 1.44
C PRO A 524 25.29 2.40 1.26
N GLN A 525 26.55 2.66 1.60
CA GLN A 525 27.62 1.67 1.48
C GLN A 525 27.50 0.57 2.55
N ALA A 526 26.99 0.88 3.73
CA ALA A 526 26.71 -0.13 4.76
C ALA A 526 25.53 -1.04 4.40
N LEU A 527 24.55 -0.53 3.65
CA LEU A 527 23.38 -1.22 3.12
C LEU A 527 23.77 -2.14 1.94
N GLU A 528 24.39 -1.60 0.89
CA GLU A 528 24.84 -2.35 -0.30
C GLU A 528 25.73 -3.55 0.07
N ASN A 529 26.63 -3.38 1.05
CA ASN A 529 27.50 -4.46 1.53
C ASN A 529 26.76 -5.55 2.32
N ARG A 530 25.59 -5.25 2.91
CA ARG A 530 24.80 -6.16 3.76
C ARG A 530 23.55 -6.73 3.07
N LEU A 531 23.14 -6.18 1.92
CA LEU A 531 22.01 -6.69 1.16
C LEU A 531 22.29 -8.10 0.60
N PRO A 532 21.27 -8.97 0.50
CA PRO A 532 21.27 -10.17 -0.33
C PRO A 532 21.73 -9.90 -1.76
N ALA A 533 22.32 -10.88 -2.44
CA ALA A 533 23.01 -10.69 -3.71
C ALA A 533 22.08 -10.20 -4.84
N ASP A 534 20.85 -10.72 -4.84
CA ASP A 534 19.67 -10.34 -5.62
C ASP A 534 19.26 -8.88 -5.40
N LEU A 535 19.22 -8.40 -4.14
CA LEU A 535 18.80 -7.03 -3.82
C LEU A 535 19.89 -5.96 -3.99
N LYS A 536 21.15 -6.32 -4.26
CA LYS A 536 22.25 -5.35 -4.42
C LYS A 536 22.05 -4.40 -5.60
N ALA A 537 21.44 -4.86 -6.69
CA ALA A 537 21.08 -3.99 -7.81
C ALA A 537 20.12 -2.87 -7.38
N ASN A 538 19.22 -3.18 -6.45
CA ASN A 538 18.17 -2.29 -5.95
C ASN A 538 18.64 -1.46 -4.73
N ALA A 539 19.91 -1.56 -4.31
CA ALA A 539 20.42 -0.88 -3.12
C ALA A 539 20.22 0.65 -3.15
N THR A 540 20.26 1.26 -4.34
CA THR A 540 19.99 2.70 -4.51
C THR A 540 18.52 3.03 -4.32
N ASP A 541 17.60 2.22 -4.83
CA ASP A 541 16.15 2.45 -4.71
C ASP A 541 15.66 2.17 -3.28
N ILE A 542 16.17 1.08 -2.67
CA ILE A 542 15.96 0.77 -1.26
C ILE A 542 16.46 1.90 -0.36
N TYR A 543 17.61 2.52 -0.69
CA TYR A 543 18.13 3.68 0.04
C TYR A 543 17.29 4.96 -0.16
N LEU A 544 16.75 5.20 -1.37
CA LEU A 544 16.06 6.45 -1.71
C LEU A 544 14.59 6.49 -1.28
N GLY A 545 13.94 5.34 -1.07
CA GLY A 545 12.56 5.27 -0.58
C GLY A 545 12.11 3.92 0.00
N GLY A 546 12.93 2.87 -0.11
CA GLY A 546 12.51 1.50 0.17
C GLY A 546 11.72 0.91 -1.01
N THR A 547 11.84 -0.40 -1.21
CA THR A 547 10.75 -1.16 -1.84
C THR A 547 9.67 -1.34 -0.78
N ASP A 548 8.55 -0.62 -0.91
CA ASP A 548 7.41 -0.79 -0.02
C ASP A 548 6.98 -2.27 -0.05
N PRO A 549 6.74 -2.97 1.08
CA PRO A 549 6.17 -4.31 1.02
C PRO A 549 4.80 -4.36 0.30
N ASN A 550 4.10 -3.23 0.15
CA ASN A 550 2.92 -3.09 -0.72
C ASN A 550 3.25 -2.79 -2.20
N THR A 551 4.53 -2.78 -2.61
CA THR A 551 4.94 -2.84 -4.04
C THR A 551 5.16 -4.27 -4.53
N ASP A 552 5.16 -5.25 -3.63
CA ASP A 552 5.11 -6.65 -4.02
C ASP A 552 3.71 -7.03 -4.51
N ILE A 553 3.55 -7.10 -5.83
CA ILE A 553 2.32 -7.52 -6.52
C ILE A 553 1.77 -8.85 -5.96
N LEU A 554 2.63 -9.77 -5.53
CA LEU A 554 2.20 -11.09 -5.02
C LEU A 554 1.42 -10.97 -3.71
N THR A 555 1.60 -9.89 -2.94
CA THR A 555 0.82 -9.63 -1.71
C THR A 555 -0.65 -9.30 -1.98
N HIS A 556 -0.99 -8.95 -3.22
CA HIS A 556 -2.36 -8.74 -3.68
C HIS A 556 -2.97 -9.97 -4.36
N ILE A 557 -2.27 -11.11 -4.42
CA ILE A 557 -2.80 -12.34 -5.02
C ILE A 557 -3.25 -13.28 -3.90
N ASP A 558 -4.54 -13.63 -3.89
CA ASP A 558 -5.12 -14.64 -3.01
C ASP A 558 -5.66 -15.82 -3.84
N PRO A 559 -4.88 -16.91 -4.01
CA PRO A 559 -5.33 -18.09 -4.73
C PRO A 559 -6.55 -18.80 -4.12
N LEU A 560 -7.02 -18.41 -2.92
CA LEU A 560 -8.23 -18.98 -2.32
C LEU A 560 -9.53 -18.38 -2.87
N ILE A 561 -9.48 -17.27 -3.61
CA ILE A 561 -10.67 -16.67 -4.24
C ILE A 561 -11.20 -17.60 -5.34
N GLY A 562 -12.39 -18.17 -5.12
CA GLY A 562 -13.01 -19.16 -5.99
C GLY A 562 -12.79 -20.62 -5.57
N THR A 563 -12.20 -20.87 -4.40
CA THR A 563 -12.10 -22.22 -3.80
C THR A 563 -13.40 -22.71 -3.14
N THR A 564 -14.50 -21.94 -3.24
CA THR A 564 -15.84 -22.34 -2.83
C THR A 564 -16.88 -21.75 -3.79
N ASN A 565 -18.17 -22.04 -3.57
CA ASN A 565 -19.29 -21.61 -4.41
C ASN A 565 -19.23 -22.16 -5.87
N GLY A 566 -18.56 -23.31 -6.07
CA GLY A 566 -18.40 -23.92 -7.40
C GLY A 566 -17.36 -23.23 -8.29
N GLY A 567 -16.57 -22.30 -7.75
CA GLY A 567 -15.55 -21.59 -8.52
C GLY A 567 -14.38 -22.43 -9.02
N ASN A 568 -14.15 -23.59 -8.38
CA ASN A 568 -13.20 -24.63 -8.78
C ASN A 568 -11.77 -24.12 -9.08
N VAL A 569 -11.34 -23.01 -8.46
CA VAL A 569 -10.02 -22.40 -8.69
C VAL A 569 -8.91 -23.25 -8.06
N PHE A 570 -7.81 -23.44 -8.79
CA PHE A 570 -6.59 -24.06 -8.25
C PHE A 570 -5.87 -23.10 -7.29
N ALA A 571 -5.76 -23.49 -6.02
CA ALA A 571 -5.15 -22.69 -4.96
C ALA A 571 -3.70 -23.03 -4.62
N GLY A 572 -3.11 -24.04 -5.28
CA GLY A 572 -1.83 -24.60 -4.89
C GLY A 572 -0.60 -23.89 -5.45
N ALA A 573 0.56 -24.51 -5.24
CA ALA A 573 1.81 -24.08 -5.83
C ALA A 573 1.88 -24.46 -7.33
N THR A 574 2.07 -23.46 -8.19
CA THR A 574 2.28 -23.63 -9.63
C THR A 574 3.17 -22.50 -10.16
N LEU A 575 3.91 -22.76 -11.25
CA LEU A 575 4.52 -21.71 -12.10
C LEU A 575 3.48 -21.13 -13.06
N PRO A 576 3.71 -19.96 -13.69
CA PRO A 576 2.87 -19.52 -14.80
C PRO A 576 2.86 -20.56 -15.92
N TYR A 577 1.67 -21.06 -16.29
CA TYR A 577 1.46 -22.16 -17.23
C TYR A 577 2.17 -23.49 -16.86
N GLY A 578 2.53 -23.68 -15.59
CA GLY A 578 3.29 -24.85 -15.13
C GLY A 578 2.48 -26.16 -15.18
N MET A 579 3.12 -27.25 -15.59
CA MET A 579 2.56 -28.62 -15.55
C MET A 579 2.44 -29.13 -14.11
N ALA A 580 3.49 -28.97 -13.31
CA ALA A 580 3.47 -29.37 -11.90
C ALA A 580 2.68 -28.36 -11.06
N LYS A 581 1.50 -28.79 -10.60
CA LYS A 581 0.54 -28.03 -9.79
C LYS A 581 0.29 -28.76 -8.46
N ALA A 582 1.00 -28.37 -7.40
CA ALA A 582 1.00 -29.06 -6.12
C ALA A 582 -0.02 -28.46 -5.13
N VAL A 583 -0.98 -29.26 -4.64
CA VAL A 583 -1.96 -28.87 -3.62
C VAL A 583 -2.39 -30.07 -2.75
N ALA A 584 -3.22 -29.81 -1.74
CA ALA A 584 -3.89 -30.84 -0.94
C ALA A 584 -5.26 -31.21 -1.55
N ASP A 585 -5.56 -32.50 -1.64
CA ASP A 585 -6.72 -33.03 -2.36
C ASP A 585 -7.90 -33.28 -1.40
N VAL A 586 -9.08 -32.73 -1.67
CA VAL A 586 -10.26 -32.82 -0.77
C VAL A 586 -11.32 -33.84 -1.20
N ASP A 587 -12.26 -34.14 -0.29
CA ASP A 587 -13.46 -34.97 -0.55
C ASP A 587 -14.76 -34.20 -0.86
N GLY A 588 -14.74 -32.85 -0.87
CA GLY A 588 -15.86 -31.98 -1.23
C GLY A 588 -15.73 -31.36 -2.64
N GLN A 589 -15.61 -30.03 -2.74
CA GLN A 589 -15.41 -29.32 -4.03
C GLN A 589 -14.01 -29.55 -4.59
N ASN A 590 -13.76 -30.77 -5.06
CA ASN A 590 -12.43 -31.29 -5.34
C ASN A 590 -11.95 -31.14 -6.79
N THR A 591 -12.66 -30.38 -7.64
CA THR A 591 -12.41 -30.29 -9.08
C THR A 591 -10.99 -29.84 -9.45
N ALA A 592 -10.41 -28.96 -8.62
CA ALA A 592 -9.03 -28.45 -8.72
C ALA A 592 -8.16 -28.83 -7.50
N GLY A 593 -8.43 -30.01 -6.91
CA GLY A 593 -7.72 -30.51 -5.73
C GLY A 593 -8.27 -29.95 -4.42
N PHE A 594 -8.07 -28.65 -4.15
CA PHE A 594 -8.37 -28.03 -2.86
C PHE A 594 -9.58 -27.09 -2.86
N SER A 595 -10.43 -27.22 -1.83
CA SER A 595 -11.52 -26.28 -1.54
C SER A 595 -11.53 -25.83 -0.09
N SER A 596 -11.94 -24.57 0.11
CA SER A 596 -12.08 -23.97 1.45
C SER A 596 -13.46 -24.23 2.09
N ASP A 597 -14.14 -25.30 1.69
CA ASP A 597 -15.52 -25.66 2.05
C ASP A 597 -15.64 -26.57 3.29
N ASN A 598 -14.58 -26.63 4.11
CA ASN A 598 -14.49 -27.44 5.33
C ASN A 598 -14.44 -28.98 5.07
N SER A 599 -13.99 -29.38 3.88
CA SER A 599 -13.76 -30.79 3.52
C SER A 599 -12.61 -31.46 4.29
N ASN A 600 -12.46 -32.78 4.14
CA ASN A 600 -11.30 -33.53 4.60
C ASN A 600 -10.22 -33.59 3.51
N ILE A 601 -8.95 -33.65 3.91
CA ILE A 601 -7.83 -33.97 3.03
C ILE A 601 -7.77 -35.49 2.83
N THR A 602 -7.65 -35.92 1.58
CA THR A 602 -7.57 -37.32 1.14
C THR A 602 -6.24 -37.68 0.47
N GLY A 603 -5.47 -36.65 0.10
CA GLY A 603 -4.24 -36.75 -0.69
C GLY A 603 -3.47 -35.42 -0.76
N PHE A 604 -2.27 -35.48 -1.32
CA PHE A 604 -1.49 -34.33 -1.78
C PHE A 604 -0.88 -34.72 -3.13
N SER A 605 -1.31 -34.10 -4.23
CA SER A 605 -0.92 -34.48 -5.58
C SER A 605 -0.33 -33.30 -6.37
N ALA A 606 0.28 -33.58 -7.53
CA ALA A 606 1.16 -32.65 -8.27
C ALA A 606 0.68 -32.29 -9.68
N LEU A 607 -0.54 -32.68 -10.07
CA LEU A 607 -1.13 -32.40 -11.39
C LEU A 607 -2.59 -31.96 -11.19
N HIS A 608 -2.96 -30.79 -11.69
CA HIS A 608 -4.31 -30.21 -11.55
C HIS A 608 -4.63 -29.30 -12.73
N ASP A 609 -5.91 -29.00 -12.94
CA ASP A 609 -6.38 -27.87 -13.77
C ASP A 609 -7.11 -26.85 -12.87
N SER A 610 -7.31 -25.62 -13.36
CA SER A 610 -8.02 -24.56 -12.63
C SER A 610 -9.33 -24.18 -13.30
N GLY A 611 -10.37 -24.00 -12.48
CA GLY A 611 -11.65 -23.44 -12.88
C GLY A 611 -12.56 -24.39 -13.65
N THR A 612 -12.18 -25.65 -13.82
CA THR A 612 -12.94 -26.57 -14.69
C THR A 612 -14.27 -27.01 -14.06
N GLY A 613 -15.18 -27.53 -14.88
CA GLY A 613 -16.43 -28.16 -14.48
C GLY A 613 -16.52 -29.62 -14.92
N GLY A 614 -17.63 -30.27 -14.57
CA GLY A 614 -17.84 -31.69 -14.89
C GLY A 614 -17.21 -32.61 -13.85
N ASN A 615 -16.39 -33.57 -14.28
CA ASN A 615 -15.66 -34.44 -13.36
C ASN A 615 -14.36 -33.77 -12.89
N PRO A 616 -13.85 -34.12 -11.70
CA PRO A 616 -12.56 -33.60 -11.22
C PRO A 616 -11.41 -33.91 -12.19
N SER A 617 -10.50 -32.95 -12.38
CA SER A 617 -9.40 -33.10 -13.32
C SER A 617 -8.10 -33.47 -12.64
N LEU A 618 -7.38 -34.43 -13.23
CA LEU A 618 -6.06 -34.88 -12.78
C LEU A 618 -6.07 -35.31 -11.29
N GLY A 619 -5.21 -34.73 -10.47
CA GLY A 619 -4.93 -35.13 -9.10
C GLY A 619 -4.32 -36.54 -9.00
N ASN A 620 -3.57 -36.95 -10.03
CA ASN A 620 -3.01 -38.29 -10.13
C ASN A 620 -1.93 -38.52 -9.07
N PHE A 621 -1.87 -39.75 -8.57
CA PHE A 621 -0.83 -40.25 -7.67
C PHE A 621 -0.69 -39.51 -6.32
N PRO A 622 -1.77 -39.29 -5.57
CA PRO A 622 -1.70 -38.51 -4.35
C PRO A 622 -0.83 -39.19 -3.29
N LEU A 623 0.07 -38.39 -2.70
CA LEU A 623 0.78 -38.75 -1.48
C LEU A 623 -0.16 -38.63 -0.27
N PHE A 624 0.06 -39.41 0.78
CA PHE A 624 -0.59 -39.16 2.06
C PHE A 624 0.36 -39.43 3.26
N PRO A 625 0.66 -38.41 4.09
CA PRO A 625 1.46 -38.56 5.30
C PRO A 625 0.60 -39.03 6.48
N GLN A 626 1.00 -40.11 7.15
CA GLN A 626 0.24 -40.64 8.28
C GLN A 626 1.08 -41.40 9.31
N TYR A 627 0.43 -41.75 10.42
CA TYR A 627 0.91 -42.74 11.38
C TYR A 627 0.00 -43.97 11.33
N CYS A 628 0.54 -45.13 11.71
CA CYS A 628 -0.24 -46.33 11.95
C CYS A 628 -0.39 -46.56 13.46
N ALA A 629 -1.58 -46.94 13.91
CA ALA A 629 -1.81 -47.12 15.35
C ALA A 629 -0.96 -48.27 15.89
N ASP A 630 -0.37 -48.05 17.07
CA ASP A 630 0.58 -48.97 17.72
C ASP A 630 1.84 -49.31 16.87
N ASP A 631 2.16 -48.51 15.85
CA ASP A 631 3.28 -48.73 14.90
C ASP A 631 3.14 -50.02 14.06
N LEU A 632 1.94 -50.63 14.04
CA LEU A 632 1.61 -51.86 13.32
C LEU A 632 1.06 -51.58 11.92
N LEU A 633 1.51 -52.35 10.92
CA LEU A 633 1.12 -52.16 9.51
C LEU A 633 -0.37 -52.46 9.28
N ASP A 634 -0.90 -53.50 9.93
CA ASP A 634 -2.31 -53.90 9.81
C ASP A 634 -3.29 -52.87 10.41
N ASN A 635 -2.77 -51.89 11.15
CA ASN A 635 -3.52 -50.78 11.75
C ASN A 635 -3.42 -49.47 10.94
N CYS A 636 -2.74 -49.45 9.79
CA CYS A 636 -2.66 -48.27 8.94
C CYS A 636 -3.98 -48.08 8.15
N PRO A 637 -4.59 -46.87 8.12
CA PRO A 637 -5.69 -46.61 7.22
C PRO A 637 -5.15 -46.44 5.78
N PHE A 638 -5.35 -47.44 4.93
CA PHE A 638 -4.99 -47.36 3.51
C PHE A 638 -6.08 -46.72 2.62
N PRO A 639 -7.38 -47.10 2.74
CA PRO A 639 -8.41 -46.58 1.84
C PRO A 639 -8.59 -45.06 1.94
N LYS A 640 -8.85 -44.40 0.81
CA LYS A 640 -9.00 -42.93 0.69
C LYS A 640 -10.01 -42.35 1.68
N SER A 641 -11.15 -43.01 1.86
CA SER A 641 -12.20 -42.62 2.81
C SER A 641 -11.90 -42.97 4.28
N ALA A 642 -10.98 -43.90 4.54
CA ALA A 642 -10.58 -44.30 5.90
C ALA A 642 -9.43 -43.44 6.45
N ARG A 643 -8.54 -42.96 5.55
CA ARG A 643 -7.43 -42.06 5.90
C ARG A 643 -7.83 -40.58 5.89
N ALA A 644 -8.94 -40.23 5.24
CA ALA A 644 -9.44 -38.86 5.10
C ALA A 644 -9.47 -38.13 6.44
N ILE A 645 -8.85 -36.96 6.51
CA ILE A 645 -8.72 -36.20 7.76
C ILE A 645 -8.90 -34.70 7.52
N HIS A 646 -9.69 -34.06 8.39
CA HIS A 646 -9.90 -32.61 8.32
C HIS A 646 -8.60 -31.84 8.60
N TYR A 647 -8.44 -30.68 7.96
CA TYR A 647 -7.36 -29.73 8.20
C TYR A 647 -7.76 -28.69 9.26
N GLN A 648 -6.79 -27.94 9.77
CA GLN A 648 -7.04 -26.81 10.66
C GLN A 648 -7.35 -25.58 9.77
N ASN A 649 -8.59 -25.09 9.78
CA ASN A 649 -9.05 -24.05 8.83
C ASN A 649 -8.18 -22.79 8.78
N ASP A 650 -7.63 -22.37 9.93
CA ASP A 650 -6.79 -21.17 10.07
C ASP A 650 -5.31 -21.42 9.71
N SER A 651 -4.93 -22.66 9.37
CA SER A 651 -3.56 -23.04 8.98
C SER A 651 -3.28 -22.98 7.48
N VAL A 652 -4.32 -22.79 6.66
CA VAL A 652 -4.20 -22.77 5.19
C VAL A 652 -3.49 -21.50 4.74
N VAL A 653 -2.36 -21.68 4.05
CA VAL A 653 -1.59 -20.61 3.41
C VAL A 653 -1.46 -20.93 1.93
N ALA A 654 -1.98 -20.07 1.07
CA ALA A 654 -1.85 -20.17 -0.37
C ALA A 654 -1.24 -18.87 -0.93
N ARG A 655 -0.24 -19.00 -1.80
CA ARG A 655 0.45 -17.90 -2.49
C ARG A 655 0.94 -18.39 -3.86
N PRO A 656 1.21 -17.49 -4.82
CA PRO A 656 1.90 -17.85 -6.05
C PRO A 656 3.17 -18.67 -5.76
N GLY A 657 3.24 -19.90 -6.26
CA GLY A 657 4.39 -20.81 -6.04
C GLY A 657 4.48 -21.53 -4.68
N TYR A 658 3.53 -21.35 -3.75
CA TYR A 658 3.59 -21.98 -2.42
C TYR A 658 2.20 -22.28 -1.82
N PHE A 659 2.03 -23.49 -1.27
CA PHE A 659 0.84 -23.88 -0.52
C PHE A 659 1.23 -24.65 0.75
N ALA A 660 0.52 -24.42 1.85
CA ALA A 660 0.68 -25.16 3.09
C ALA A 660 -0.61 -25.27 3.90
N LEU A 661 -0.73 -26.34 4.69
CA LEU A 661 -1.76 -26.50 5.72
C LEU A 661 -1.30 -27.45 6.83
N THR A 662 -2.05 -27.50 7.93
CA THR A 662 -1.84 -28.45 9.02
C THR A 662 -3.06 -29.34 9.17
N LEU A 663 -2.86 -30.66 9.18
CA LEU A 663 -3.91 -31.63 9.46
C LEU A 663 -4.34 -31.58 10.94
N THR A 664 -5.55 -32.03 11.27
CA THR A 664 -6.05 -32.02 12.66
C THR A 664 -5.31 -32.98 13.59
N ASN A 665 -4.56 -33.96 13.06
CA ASN A 665 -3.60 -34.78 13.81
C ASN A 665 -2.24 -34.07 14.07
N GLY A 666 -2.07 -32.84 13.59
CA GLY A 666 -0.89 -32.01 13.79
C GLY A 666 0.23 -32.19 12.75
N ILE A 667 0.07 -33.06 11.74
CA ILE A 667 1.02 -33.12 10.62
C ILE A 667 0.92 -31.83 9.81
N HIS A 668 2.03 -31.10 9.68
CA HIS A 668 2.12 -29.92 8.81
C HIS A 668 2.63 -30.33 7.43
N ALA A 669 2.01 -29.81 6.39
CA ALA A 669 2.33 -30.09 5.00
C ALA A 669 2.59 -28.78 4.26
N GLU A 670 3.78 -28.65 3.65
CA GLU A 670 4.17 -27.54 2.80
C GLU A 670 4.52 -28.07 1.41
N MET A 671 4.25 -27.30 0.36
CA MET A 671 4.66 -27.63 -1.00
C MET A 671 5.01 -26.41 -1.85
N THR A 672 5.97 -26.62 -2.74
CA THR A 672 6.37 -25.72 -3.82
C THR A 672 6.65 -26.53 -5.08
N THR A 673 6.93 -25.88 -6.21
CA THR A 673 6.95 -26.53 -7.53
C THR A 673 8.01 -25.96 -8.48
N THR A 674 8.36 -26.75 -9.49
CA THR A 674 9.12 -26.37 -10.67
C THR A 674 8.23 -26.57 -11.91
N GLN A 675 8.78 -26.83 -13.11
CA GLN A 675 7.94 -27.01 -14.30
C GLN A 675 7.29 -28.41 -14.31
N HIS A 676 8.08 -29.46 -14.05
CA HIS A 676 7.67 -30.86 -14.15
C HIS A 676 7.84 -31.65 -12.83
N ALA A 677 8.12 -30.98 -11.72
CA ALA A 677 8.26 -31.59 -10.42
C ALA A 677 7.73 -30.72 -9.28
N ALA A 678 7.29 -31.36 -8.19
CA ALA A 678 6.86 -30.73 -6.96
C ALA A 678 7.74 -31.17 -5.79
N LEU A 679 7.95 -30.29 -4.81
CA LEU A 679 8.63 -30.61 -3.56
C LEU A 679 7.67 -30.45 -2.39
N PHE A 680 7.36 -31.57 -1.73
CA PHE A 680 6.55 -31.62 -0.52
C PHE A 680 7.45 -31.74 0.72
N ARG A 681 7.10 -31.05 1.80
CA ARG A 681 7.65 -31.25 3.14
C ARG A 681 6.52 -31.64 4.09
N PHE A 682 6.66 -32.79 4.74
CA PHE A 682 5.75 -33.25 5.78
C PHE A 682 6.46 -33.24 7.12
N GLN A 683 5.99 -32.40 8.05
CA GLN A 683 6.50 -32.34 9.42
C GLN A 683 5.55 -33.08 10.36
N PHE A 684 6.06 -34.17 10.94
CA PHE A 684 5.35 -35.09 11.79
C PHE A 684 5.51 -34.71 13.28
N PRO A 685 4.44 -34.36 14.01
CA PRO A 685 4.53 -33.88 15.40
C PRO A 685 4.90 -35.01 16.36
N ASP A 686 5.53 -34.69 17.50
CA ASP A 686 5.73 -35.67 18.57
C ASP A 686 4.40 -36.04 19.22
N THR A 687 4.05 -37.33 19.19
CA THR A 687 2.76 -37.87 19.61
C THR A 687 2.62 -38.08 21.13
N GLY A 688 3.69 -37.85 21.90
CA GLY A 688 3.72 -37.96 23.38
C GLY A 688 3.63 -39.40 23.94
N GLN A 689 3.07 -40.34 23.17
CA GLN A 689 3.24 -41.78 23.35
C GLN A 689 4.54 -42.25 22.66
N GLU A 690 4.75 -43.56 22.52
CA GLU A 690 5.97 -44.13 21.92
C GLU A 690 6.27 -43.53 20.52
N LYS A 691 7.56 -43.47 20.15
CA LYS A 691 8.02 -42.86 18.89
C LYS A 691 7.47 -43.62 17.67
N LEU A 692 6.26 -43.29 17.22
CA LEU A 692 5.65 -43.85 16.02
C LEU A 692 6.47 -43.51 14.77
N SER A 693 6.60 -44.48 13.87
CA SER A 693 7.25 -44.34 12.57
C SER A 693 6.37 -43.50 11.64
N PRO A 694 6.88 -42.39 11.06
CA PRO A 694 6.18 -41.71 9.97
C PRO A 694 5.99 -42.66 8.78
N MET A 695 4.80 -42.62 8.16
CA MET A 695 4.53 -43.25 6.87
C MET A 695 4.20 -42.17 5.84
N VAL A 696 4.69 -42.35 4.61
CA VAL A 696 4.12 -41.69 3.43
C VAL A 696 3.73 -42.78 2.44
N LEU A 697 2.45 -42.78 2.02
CA LEU A 697 1.97 -43.61 0.92
C LEU A 697 1.92 -42.81 -0.38
N LEU A 698 1.96 -43.52 -1.52
CA LEU A 698 1.57 -43.03 -2.83
C LEU A 698 0.42 -43.93 -3.31
N ASP A 699 -0.76 -43.34 -3.48
CA ASP A 699 -1.94 -43.99 -4.04
C ASP A 699 -1.85 -44.00 -5.56
N LEU A 700 -2.38 -45.02 -6.25
CA LEU A 700 -2.40 -45.07 -7.72
C LEU A 700 -3.63 -44.41 -8.36
N THR A 701 -4.55 -43.87 -7.56
CA THR A 701 -5.76 -43.18 -8.01
C THR A 701 -5.54 -41.72 -8.41
N ASP A 702 -6.63 -41.08 -8.80
CA ASP A 702 -6.81 -39.71 -9.26
C ASP A 702 -8.05 -39.08 -8.58
N LEU A 703 -8.28 -37.78 -8.73
CA LEU A 703 -9.39 -37.08 -8.06
C LEU A 703 -10.77 -37.64 -8.46
N TRP A 704 -10.95 -37.98 -9.74
CA TRP A 704 -12.20 -38.56 -10.27
C TRP A 704 -12.29 -40.09 -10.06
N GLU A 705 -11.23 -40.75 -9.58
CA GLU A 705 -11.19 -42.21 -9.42
C GLU A 705 -11.39 -42.92 -10.78
N SER A 706 -10.89 -42.27 -11.84
CA SER A 706 -11.03 -42.63 -13.25
C SER A 706 -10.05 -43.69 -13.73
N ARG A 707 -9.01 -44.01 -12.94
CA ARG A 707 -8.00 -45.05 -13.18
C ARG A 707 -8.54 -46.31 -13.88
N GLN A 708 -7.95 -46.68 -15.01
CA GLN A 708 -8.23 -47.90 -15.78
C GLN A 708 -7.26 -49.02 -15.44
N ASN A 709 -5.96 -48.74 -15.44
CA ASN A 709 -4.89 -49.66 -15.06
C ASN A 709 -3.79 -48.86 -14.38
N ALA A 710 -3.02 -49.46 -13.49
CA ALA A 710 -1.85 -48.80 -12.90
C ALA A 710 -0.81 -49.82 -12.43
N SER A 711 0.45 -49.39 -12.34
CA SER A 711 1.53 -50.16 -11.74
C SER A 711 2.39 -49.29 -10.83
N ILE A 712 3.05 -49.92 -9.87
CA ILE A 712 4.05 -49.30 -9.02
C ILE A 712 5.20 -50.26 -8.71
N SER A 713 6.40 -49.71 -8.60
CA SER A 713 7.56 -50.33 -7.97
C SER A 713 8.11 -49.44 -6.85
N VAL A 714 8.54 -50.06 -5.75
CA VAL A 714 9.05 -49.39 -4.54
C VAL A 714 10.42 -49.96 -4.21
N ASP A 715 11.47 -49.14 -4.29
CA ASP A 715 12.83 -49.57 -3.97
C ASP A 715 12.98 -49.90 -2.47
N GLU A 716 13.61 -51.04 -2.16
CA GLU A 716 13.70 -51.55 -0.78
C GLU A 716 14.62 -50.72 0.13
N HIS A 717 15.61 -50.03 -0.43
CA HIS A 717 16.68 -49.37 0.35
C HIS A 717 16.52 -47.85 0.39
N THR A 718 16.06 -47.24 -0.69
CA THR A 718 15.86 -45.79 -0.85
C THR A 718 14.42 -45.37 -0.65
N GLY A 719 13.46 -46.30 -0.74
CA GLY A 719 12.03 -45.98 -0.72
C GLY A 719 11.52 -45.29 -1.99
N GLN A 720 12.34 -45.12 -3.03
CA GLN A 720 11.92 -44.52 -4.28
C GLN A 720 10.70 -45.26 -4.85
N MET A 721 9.62 -44.52 -5.11
CA MET A 721 8.41 -45.05 -5.72
C MET A 721 8.31 -44.59 -7.17
N LYS A 722 8.23 -45.53 -8.10
CA LYS A 722 7.94 -45.27 -9.52
C LYS A 722 6.57 -45.82 -9.85
N GLY A 723 5.68 -44.96 -10.34
CA GLY A 723 4.30 -45.33 -10.67
C GLY A 723 3.92 -44.97 -12.10
N ASN A 724 2.95 -45.69 -12.65
CA ASN A 724 2.23 -45.27 -13.85
C ASN A 724 0.75 -45.63 -13.74
N GLY A 725 -0.07 -44.97 -14.54
CA GLY A 725 -1.50 -45.17 -14.55
C GLY A 725 -2.14 -44.69 -15.84
N THR A 726 -3.09 -45.47 -16.34
CA THR A 726 -4.00 -45.09 -17.42
C THR A 726 -5.25 -44.48 -16.78
N PHE A 727 -5.65 -43.29 -17.20
CA PHE A 727 -6.74 -42.50 -16.62
C PHE A 727 -7.67 -41.97 -17.71
N LEU A 728 -8.86 -41.49 -17.33
CA LEU A 728 -9.79 -40.85 -18.27
C LEU A 728 -9.69 -39.32 -18.13
N PRO A 729 -9.81 -38.55 -19.22
CA PRO A 729 -9.88 -37.09 -19.14
C PRO A 729 -11.18 -36.66 -18.45
N SER A 730 -11.10 -35.67 -17.56
CA SER A 730 -12.25 -35.06 -16.86
C SER A 730 -13.38 -34.66 -17.82
N PHE A 731 -13.00 -34.11 -18.97
CA PHE A 731 -13.91 -33.66 -20.02
C PHE A 731 -13.41 -33.98 -21.42
N GLY A 732 -13.30 -35.26 -21.76
CA GLY A 732 -12.98 -35.68 -23.12
C GLY A 732 -13.29 -37.13 -23.46
N ALA A 733 -12.83 -37.56 -24.63
CA ALA A 733 -12.92 -38.92 -25.12
C ALA A 733 -11.54 -39.58 -25.20
N GLY A 734 -11.46 -40.85 -24.80
CA GLY A 734 -10.22 -41.64 -24.79
C GLY A 734 -9.67 -41.86 -23.37
N GLU A 735 -8.39 -42.17 -23.30
CA GLU A 735 -7.63 -42.38 -22.08
C GLU A 735 -6.19 -41.86 -22.28
N TYR A 736 -5.54 -41.45 -21.20
CA TYR A 736 -4.14 -41.00 -21.20
C TYR A 736 -3.32 -41.78 -20.17
N VAL A 737 -2.00 -41.81 -20.34
CA VAL A 737 -1.08 -42.44 -19.38
C VAL A 737 -0.22 -41.37 -18.73
N SER A 738 -0.22 -41.34 -17.39
CA SER A 738 0.65 -40.48 -16.60
C SER A 738 1.65 -41.32 -15.81
N TYR A 739 2.84 -40.76 -15.58
CA TYR A 739 3.97 -41.39 -14.91
C TYR A 739 4.47 -40.51 -13.76
N VAL A 740 4.83 -41.15 -12.65
CA VAL A 740 5.28 -40.47 -11.43
C VAL A 740 6.56 -41.11 -10.86
N CYS A 741 7.41 -40.28 -10.28
CA CYS A 741 8.59 -40.72 -9.53
C CYS A 741 8.72 -39.92 -8.24
N ALA A 742 8.57 -40.57 -7.09
CA ALA A 742 8.70 -39.98 -5.76
C ALA A 742 10.00 -40.43 -5.07
N ASP A 743 10.84 -39.47 -4.72
CA ASP A 743 12.13 -39.62 -4.02
C ASP A 743 12.04 -39.00 -2.62
N PHE A 744 12.53 -39.72 -1.61
CA PHE A 744 12.45 -39.32 -0.20
C PHE A 744 13.78 -38.83 0.37
N ALA A 745 13.73 -37.85 1.27
CA ALA A 745 14.88 -37.34 2.00
C ALA A 745 14.52 -36.90 3.43
N GLY A 746 15.53 -36.82 4.31
CA GLY A 746 15.39 -36.30 5.69
C GLY A 746 15.20 -37.38 6.76
N ALA A 747 14.78 -38.58 6.37
CA ALA A 747 14.62 -39.72 7.27
C ALA A 747 15.20 -41.00 6.66
N SER A 748 15.58 -41.97 7.50
CA SER A 748 16.02 -43.29 7.04
C SER A 748 14.83 -44.21 6.82
N VAL A 749 14.87 -45.02 5.76
CA VAL A 749 13.83 -46.03 5.49
C VAL A 749 13.89 -47.11 6.57
N ARG A 750 12.73 -47.43 7.16
CA ARG A 750 12.53 -48.55 8.08
C ARG A 750 12.02 -49.78 7.35
N ASP A 751 10.92 -49.63 6.61
CA ASP A 751 10.40 -50.64 5.69
C ASP A 751 9.60 -50.00 4.56
N THR A 752 9.40 -50.78 3.51
CA THR A 752 8.66 -50.39 2.30
C THR A 752 7.74 -51.51 1.86
N GLY A 753 6.69 -51.19 1.12
CA GLY A 753 5.79 -52.22 0.60
C GLY A 753 4.73 -51.66 -0.33
N VAL A 754 3.79 -52.53 -0.65
CA VAL A 754 2.60 -52.22 -1.44
C VAL A 754 1.33 -52.50 -0.63
N TRP A 755 0.24 -51.85 -1.00
CA TRP A 755 -1.07 -52.03 -0.37
C TRP A 755 -2.17 -52.19 -1.42
N VAL A 756 -3.21 -52.95 -1.07
CA VAL A 756 -4.41 -53.17 -1.88
C VAL A 756 -5.62 -53.19 -0.96
N ASN A 757 -6.63 -52.38 -1.29
CA ASN A 757 -7.80 -52.11 -0.45
C ASN A 757 -7.38 -51.63 0.95
N ASP A 758 -7.62 -52.44 1.98
CA ASP A 758 -7.39 -52.18 3.40
C ASP A 758 -6.13 -52.86 3.96
N ALA A 759 -5.38 -53.62 3.15
CA ALA A 759 -4.23 -54.39 3.60
C ALA A 759 -2.91 -53.96 2.92
N GLY A 760 -1.85 -53.82 3.73
CA GLY A 760 -0.47 -53.57 3.28
C GLY A 760 0.45 -54.77 3.51
N GLY A 761 1.53 -54.89 2.74
CA GLY A 761 2.52 -55.94 2.92
C GLY A 761 3.93 -55.53 2.47
N VAL A 762 4.94 -55.87 3.29
CA VAL A 762 6.34 -55.47 3.07
C VAL A 762 7.15 -56.40 2.14
N GLU A 763 6.70 -57.64 1.92
CA GLU A 763 7.42 -58.62 1.09
C GLU A 763 7.35 -58.31 -0.42
N ARG A 764 6.26 -57.69 -0.87
CA ARG A 764 6.06 -57.28 -2.26
C ARG A 764 6.49 -55.83 -2.43
N LYS A 765 7.32 -55.59 -3.45
CA LYS A 765 7.81 -54.27 -3.86
C LYS A 765 7.21 -53.78 -5.17
N GLU A 766 6.51 -54.65 -5.89
CA GLU A 766 5.90 -54.37 -7.18
C GLU A 766 4.43 -54.79 -7.17
N LEU A 767 3.60 -54.02 -7.85
CA LEU A 767 2.17 -54.27 -7.99
C LEU A 767 1.65 -53.76 -9.33
N PHE A 768 0.72 -54.52 -9.93
CA PHE A 768 -0.12 -54.09 -11.05
C PHE A 768 -1.58 -54.27 -10.67
N VAL A 769 -2.41 -53.26 -10.94
CA VAL A 769 -3.85 -53.26 -10.62
C VAL A 769 -4.68 -52.80 -11.81
N THR A 770 -5.68 -53.60 -12.17
CA THR A 770 -6.74 -53.20 -13.12
C THR A 770 -7.78 -52.33 -12.43
N ARG A 771 -8.72 -51.75 -13.19
CA ARG A 771 -9.85 -50.96 -12.69
C ARG A 771 -10.62 -51.73 -11.63
N GLY A 772 -11.32 -52.79 -12.04
CA GLY A 772 -12.21 -53.58 -11.21
C GLY A 772 -13.43 -54.03 -12.02
N PHE A 773 -14.62 -54.10 -11.40
CA PHE A 773 -15.86 -54.49 -12.09
C PHE A 773 -17.06 -53.66 -11.60
N ASN A 774 -18.06 -53.43 -12.45
CA ASN A 774 -19.31 -52.72 -12.12
C ASN A 774 -19.11 -51.39 -11.34
N ASN A 775 -18.17 -50.55 -11.79
CA ASN A 775 -17.76 -49.29 -11.16
C ASN A 775 -17.14 -49.39 -9.75
N PHE A 776 -16.98 -50.60 -9.19
CA PHE A 776 -16.07 -50.81 -8.07
C PHE A 776 -14.65 -50.84 -8.61
N TYR A 777 -13.84 -49.85 -8.24
CA TYR A 777 -12.42 -49.83 -8.54
C TYR A 777 -11.59 -50.27 -7.33
N LEU A 778 -10.43 -50.86 -7.58
CA LEU A 778 -9.48 -51.23 -6.52
C LEU A 778 -8.60 -50.03 -6.16
N GLN A 779 -8.61 -49.65 -4.88
CA GLN A 779 -7.62 -48.72 -4.32
C GLN A 779 -6.35 -49.50 -4.00
N ALA A 780 -5.20 -48.95 -4.38
CA ALA A 780 -3.91 -49.61 -4.20
C ALA A 780 -2.76 -48.63 -4.38
N GLY A 781 -1.57 -49.00 -3.92
CA GLY A 781 -0.38 -48.19 -4.09
C GLY A 781 0.85 -48.72 -3.36
N GLY A 782 1.81 -47.82 -3.12
CA GLY A 782 3.03 -48.09 -2.37
C GLY A 782 3.08 -47.30 -1.07
N PHE A 783 3.96 -47.71 -0.17
CA PHE A 783 4.28 -46.95 1.04
C PHE A 783 5.75 -47.09 1.43
N VAL A 784 6.22 -46.06 2.14
CA VAL A 784 7.49 -46.07 2.87
C VAL A 784 7.19 -45.71 4.32
N ARG A 785 7.68 -46.53 5.26
CA ARG A 785 7.78 -46.17 6.68
C ARG A 785 9.22 -45.77 6.98
N PHE A 786 9.36 -44.74 7.81
CA PHE A 786 10.65 -44.16 8.16
C PHE A 786 10.99 -44.40 9.62
N GLU A 787 12.27 -44.57 9.92
CA GLU A 787 12.78 -44.30 11.27
C GLU A 787 12.54 -42.82 11.57
N ARG A 788 11.96 -42.52 12.75
CA ARG A 788 11.53 -41.17 13.10
C ARG A 788 12.72 -40.18 13.08
N PRO A 789 12.75 -39.18 12.18
CA PRO A 789 13.84 -38.21 12.12
C PRO A 789 13.79 -37.24 13.32
N ASP A 790 14.95 -36.74 13.74
CA ASP A 790 15.07 -35.90 14.96
C ASP A 790 14.31 -34.56 14.86
N ASN A 791 14.10 -34.03 13.65
CA ASN A 791 13.32 -32.82 13.38
C ASN A 791 11.85 -33.09 13.01
N GLY A 792 11.44 -34.36 12.92
CA GLY A 792 10.12 -34.78 12.48
C GLY A 792 9.85 -34.60 10.97
N THR A 793 10.79 -34.13 10.16
CA THR A 793 10.54 -33.74 8.76
C THR A 793 10.92 -34.85 7.77
N VAL A 794 9.99 -35.21 6.88
CA VAL A 794 10.25 -36.00 5.67
C VAL A 794 10.00 -35.09 4.46
N SER A 795 10.99 -34.99 3.57
CA SER A 795 10.86 -34.25 2.29
C SER A 795 10.66 -35.25 1.15
N VAL A 796 9.76 -34.93 0.21
CA VAL A 796 9.43 -35.78 -0.94
C VAL A 796 9.48 -34.93 -2.21
N ARG A 797 10.44 -35.20 -3.11
CA ARG A 797 10.37 -34.64 -4.47
C ARG A 797 9.58 -35.60 -5.35
N VAL A 798 8.63 -35.08 -6.10
CA VAL A 798 7.75 -35.83 -6.99
C VAL A 798 7.93 -35.26 -8.39
N GLY A 799 8.54 -36.02 -9.29
CA GLY A 799 8.55 -35.70 -10.71
C GLY A 799 7.39 -36.38 -11.42
N VAL A 800 6.88 -35.71 -12.44
CA VAL A 800 5.79 -36.18 -13.30
C VAL A 800 6.22 -36.15 -14.77
N SER A 801 5.60 -37.00 -15.58
CA SER A 801 5.82 -37.07 -17.03
C SER A 801 4.63 -37.75 -17.71
N TYR A 802 4.39 -37.44 -18.98
CA TYR A 802 3.49 -38.21 -19.85
C TYR A 802 4.25 -39.17 -20.79
N ILE A 803 5.58 -39.17 -20.75
CA ILE A 803 6.45 -40.02 -21.59
C ILE A 803 6.80 -41.35 -20.89
N SER A 804 7.36 -41.30 -19.67
CA SER A 804 7.81 -42.50 -18.95
C SER A 804 8.13 -42.24 -17.47
N THR A 805 8.20 -43.33 -16.68
CA THR A 805 8.72 -43.31 -15.30
C THR A 805 10.15 -42.79 -15.22
N GLU A 806 10.99 -43.13 -16.20
CA GLU A 806 12.38 -42.72 -16.29
C GLU A 806 12.48 -41.21 -16.52
N LYS A 807 11.62 -40.66 -17.38
CA LYS A 807 11.51 -39.22 -17.62
C LYS A 807 11.00 -38.47 -16.38
N ALA A 808 9.97 -38.99 -15.70
CA ALA A 808 9.50 -38.44 -14.43
C ALA A 808 10.63 -38.39 -13.37
N CYS A 809 11.45 -39.43 -13.25
CA CYS A 809 12.62 -39.42 -12.36
C CYS A 809 13.74 -38.48 -12.80
N GLU A 810 13.94 -38.27 -14.11
CA GLU A 810 14.89 -37.30 -14.64
C GLU A 810 14.45 -35.88 -14.28
N ASN A 811 13.20 -35.53 -14.60
CA ASN A 811 12.56 -34.25 -14.28
C ASN A 811 12.72 -33.91 -12.78
N ALA A 812 12.36 -34.85 -11.89
CA ALA A 812 12.52 -34.69 -10.44
C ALA A 812 13.95 -34.32 -10.02
N ARG A 813 14.97 -34.98 -10.58
CA ARG A 813 16.36 -34.83 -10.13
C ARG A 813 17.09 -33.66 -10.79
N MET A 814 16.67 -33.29 -12.01
CA MET A 814 17.21 -32.15 -12.74
C MET A 814 16.67 -30.83 -12.19
N GLU A 815 15.37 -30.77 -11.88
CA GLU A 815 14.73 -29.55 -11.39
C GLU A 815 14.83 -29.40 -9.86
N ILE A 816 14.94 -30.51 -9.11
CA ILE A 816 15.07 -30.52 -7.64
C ILE A 816 16.27 -31.40 -7.22
N PRO A 817 17.53 -30.95 -7.37
CA PRO A 817 18.71 -31.76 -7.06
C PRO A 817 18.85 -32.15 -5.58
N SER A 818 18.55 -31.23 -4.66
CA SER A 818 18.81 -31.30 -3.22
C SER A 818 17.55 -31.03 -2.39
N PRO A 819 16.58 -31.97 -2.32
CA PRO A 819 15.24 -31.77 -1.74
C PRO A 819 15.19 -31.39 -0.25
N LEU A 820 16.31 -31.43 0.47
CA LEU A 820 16.41 -30.92 1.84
C LEU A 820 16.75 -29.42 1.91
N GLU A 821 17.55 -28.94 0.96
CA GLU A 821 18.10 -27.57 0.96
C GLU A 821 17.34 -26.65 0.01
N ASP A 822 16.82 -27.18 -1.10
CA ASP A 822 16.29 -26.39 -2.22
C ASP A 822 14.90 -25.78 -1.98
N PHE A 823 14.15 -26.16 -0.94
CA PHE A 823 12.73 -25.78 -0.79
C PHE A 823 12.50 -24.26 -0.84
N ASP A 824 13.25 -23.50 -0.05
CA ASP A 824 13.10 -22.05 0.01
C ASP A 824 13.61 -21.37 -1.29
N ALA A 825 14.58 -22.00 -1.97
CA ALA A 825 15.11 -21.52 -3.25
C ALA A 825 14.16 -21.78 -4.43
N ILE A 826 13.52 -22.95 -4.47
CA ILE A 826 12.48 -23.29 -5.46
C ILE A 826 11.26 -22.40 -5.25
N ARG A 827 10.83 -22.21 -4.00
CA ARG A 827 9.76 -21.28 -3.66
C ARG A 827 10.08 -19.86 -4.13
N ALA A 828 11.28 -19.36 -3.84
CA ALA A 828 11.71 -18.04 -4.31
C ALA A 828 11.73 -17.96 -5.84
N ALA A 829 12.24 -18.98 -6.54
CA ALA A 829 12.24 -19.03 -8.00
C ALA A 829 10.82 -19.07 -8.60
N ALA A 830 9.86 -19.73 -7.94
CA ALA A 830 8.46 -19.73 -8.34
C ALA A 830 7.79 -18.37 -8.10
N GLU A 831 8.03 -17.74 -6.94
CA GLU A 831 7.59 -16.37 -6.66
C GLU A 831 8.18 -15.38 -7.69
N ASP A 832 9.47 -15.48 -8.01
CA ASP A 832 10.15 -14.63 -9.00
C ASP A 832 9.64 -14.85 -10.43
N ALA A 833 9.34 -16.08 -10.84
CA ALA A 833 8.70 -16.37 -12.12
C ALA A 833 7.33 -15.67 -12.26
N TRP A 834 6.55 -15.60 -11.17
CA TRP A 834 5.31 -14.83 -11.13
C TRP A 834 5.56 -13.32 -11.15
N ARG A 835 6.59 -12.80 -10.46
CA ARG A 835 6.99 -11.38 -10.55
C ARG A 835 7.35 -10.98 -11.98
N GLU A 836 8.19 -11.76 -12.65
CA GLU A 836 8.61 -11.50 -14.02
C GLU A 836 7.39 -11.50 -14.95
N LYS A 837 6.54 -12.53 -14.85
CA LYS A 837 5.36 -12.69 -15.69
C LYS A 837 4.34 -11.56 -15.52
N LEU A 838 4.16 -11.03 -14.30
CA LEU A 838 3.22 -9.94 -14.01
C LEU A 838 3.82 -8.53 -14.21
N SER A 839 5.15 -8.41 -14.27
CA SER A 839 5.86 -7.12 -14.46
C SER A 839 5.46 -6.27 -15.69
N PRO A 840 4.86 -6.79 -16.78
CA PRO A 840 4.32 -5.96 -17.86
C PRO A 840 3.16 -5.06 -17.44
N VAL A 841 2.45 -5.38 -16.34
CA VAL A 841 1.28 -4.64 -15.88
C VAL A 841 1.64 -3.78 -14.67
N ALA A 842 1.11 -2.55 -14.61
CA ALA A 842 1.15 -1.71 -13.43
C ALA A 842 -0.22 -1.06 -13.18
N MET A 843 -0.50 -0.74 -11.92
CA MET A 843 -1.78 -0.18 -11.49
C MET A 843 -1.54 0.92 -10.45
N LYS A 844 -2.26 2.05 -10.57
CA LYS A 844 -2.43 3.03 -9.49
C LYS A 844 -3.87 2.92 -9.00
N PRO A 845 -4.11 2.53 -7.74
CA PRO A 845 -5.47 2.32 -7.26
C PRO A 845 -6.25 3.62 -7.05
N GLY A 846 -5.59 4.74 -6.74
CA GLY A 846 -6.25 5.97 -6.32
C GLY A 846 -7.02 5.76 -5.02
N ASN A 847 -8.36 5.84 -5.09
CA ASN A 847 -9.27 5.53 -3.99
C ASN A 847 -9.82 4.07 -4.02
N ALA A 848 -9.41 3.24 -4.97
CA ALA A 848 -9.90 1.87 -5.09
C ALA A 848 -9.54 1.03 -3.85
N SER A 849 -10.53 0.29 -3.34
CA SER A 849 -10.38 -0.52 -2.13
C SER A 849 -9.32 -1.61 -2.31
N ALA A 850 -8.70 -2.05 -1.20
CA ALA A 850 -7.76 -3.17 -1.23
C ALA A 850 -8.39 -4.44 -1.85
N ALA A 851 -9.70 -4.66 -1.70
CA ALA A 851 -10.40 -5.76 -2.34
C ALA A 851 -10.44 -5.65 -3.88
N LEU A 852 -10.64 -4.46 -4.44
CA LEU A 852 -10.55 -4.25 -5.90
C LEU A 852 -9.13 -4.54 -6.42
N GLN A 853 -8.12 -4.11 -5.67
CA GLN A 853 -6.71 -4.38 -5.99
C GLN A 853 -6.40 -5.89 -5.94
N THR A 854 -6.90 -6.59 -4.92
CA THR A 854 -6.77 -8.05 -4.79
C THR A 854 -7.47 -8.79 -5.94
N MET A 855 -8.69 -8.38 -6.31
CA MET A 855 -9.40 -8.97 -7.45
C MET A 855 -8.69 -8.74 -8.79
N PHE A 856 -8.10 -7.56 -9.01
CA PHE A 856 -7.34 -7.25 -10.23
C PHE A 856 -6.13 -8.18 -10.39
N TRP A 857 -5.30 -8.29 -9.35
CA TRP A 857 -4.09 -9.10 -9.40
C TRP A 857 -4.37 -10.60 -9.35
N THR A 858 -5.32 -11.05 -8.52
CA THR A 858 -5.76 -12.45 -8.49
C THR A 858 -6.46 -12.85 -9.79
N GLY A 859 -7.22 -11.96 -10.41
CA GLY A 859 -7.78 -12.16 -11.74
C GLY A 859 -6.68 -12.33 -12.79
N THR A 860 -5.68 -11.44 -12.80
CA THR A 860 -4.55 -11.51 -13.74
C THR A 860 -3.72 -12.80 -13.55
N TYR A 861 -3.50 -13.23 -12.30
CA TYR A 861 -2.83 -14.50 -11.98
C TYR A 861 -3.56 -15.71 -12.57
N ARG A 862 -4.88 -15.80 -12.38
CA ARG A 862 -5.67 -16.98 -12.79
C ARG A 862 -5.71 -17.21 -14.30
N THR A 863 -5.62 -16.14 -15.11
CA THR A 863 -5.59 -16.26 -16.59
C THR A 863 -4.30 -16.88 -17.15
N MET A 864 -3.32 -17.17 -16.28
CA MET A 864 -2.03 -17.78 -16.63
C MET A 864 -1.80 -19.12 -15.92
N LEU A 865 -2.87 -19.74 -15.41
CA LEU A 865 -2.80 -21.10 -14.84
C LEU A 865 -2.88 -22.15 -15.95
N ASP A 866 -3.87 -22.03 -16.82
CA ASP A 866 -4.13 -22.93 -17.95
C ASP A 866 -4.39 -22.11 -19.23
N PRO A 867 -4.11 -22.59 -20.45
CA PRO A 867 -3.59 -23.91 -20.78
C PRO A 867 -2.15 -24.13 -20.29
N GLN A 868 -1.78 -25.38 -20.03
CA GLN A 868 -0.49 -25.76 -19.45
C GLN A 868 0.57 -25.92 -20.53
N ASP A 869 1.80 -25.47 -20.26
CA ASP A 869 2.96 -25.67 -21.14
C ASP A 869 3.55 -27.07 -20.92
N LEU A 870 3.17 -28.00 -21.80
CA LEU A 870 3.62 -29.39 -21.82
C LEU A 870 4.71 -29.62 -22.89
N THR A 871 5.46 -28.57 -23.27
CA THR A 871 6.52 -28.65 -24.29
C THR A 871 7.60 -29.66 -23.87
N GLY A 872 7.75 -30.74 -24.64
CA GLY A 872 8.67 -31.85 -24.34
C GLY A 872 8.04 -33.04 -23.60
N GLU A 873 6.77 -32.94 -23.21
CA GLU A 873 5.98 -33.98 -22.54
C GLU A 873 4.79 -34.45 -23.39
N ASN A 874 4.87 -34.34 -24.73
CA ASN A 874 3.86 -34.90 -25.64
C ASN A 874 4.24 -36.33 -26.08
N PRO A 875 3.49 -37.39 -25.69
CA PRO A 875 3.76 -38.76 -26.13
C PRO A 875 3.09 -39.12 -27.46
N LEU A 876 2.24 -38.25 -28.04
CA LEU A 876 1.40 -38.58 -29.19
C LEU A 876 2.11 -38.39 -30.54
N TRP A 877 2.98 -37.38 -30.63
CA TRP A 877 3.82 -37.10 -31.79
C TRP A 877 5.08 -36.31 -31.39
N GLU A 878 6.13 -36.42 -32.20
CA GLU A 878 7.36 -35.63 -32.06
C GLU A 878 7.25 -34.35 -32.91
N SER A 879 7.52 -33.19 -32.32
CA SER A 879 7.54 -31.88 -33.00
C SER A 879 8.51 -30.91 -32.31
N ASP A 880 9.07 -29.97 -33.07
CA ASP A 880 9.88 -28.85 -32.56
C ASP A 880 9.02 -27.63 -32.16
N GLU A 881 7.70 -27.70 -32.36
CA GLU A 881 6.75 -26.67 -31.95
C GLU A 881 6.49 -26.72 -30.42
N PRO A 882 6.11 -25.59 -29.79
CA PRO A 882 5.65 -25.62 -28.40
C PRO A 882 4.35 -26.43 -28.29
N TYR A 883 4.17 -27.14 -27.18
CA TYR A 883 2.99 -27.96 -26.94
C TYR A 883 2.27 -27.49 -25.67
N PHE A 884 1.00 -27.13 -25.82
CA PHE A 884 0.08 -26.72 -24.77
C PHE A 884 -1.12 -27.66 -24.74
N ASP A 885 -1.66 -27.92 -23.55
CA ASP A 885 -2.86 -28.75 -23.33
C ASP A 885 -3.70 -28.14 -22.19
N SER A 886 -4.76 -28.81 -21.71
CA SER A 886 -5.71 -28.26 -20.73
C SER A 886 -6.47 -27.01 -21.21
N PHE A 887 -6.93 -27.04 -22.45
CA PHE A 887 -7.91 -26.11 -22.99
C PHE A 887 -9.32 -26.52 -22.53
N TYR A 888 -9.78 -25.98 -21.40
CA TYR A 888 -11.13 -26.20 -20.86
C TYR A 888 -11.96 -24.91 -20.77
N CYS A 889 -12.83 -24.63 -21.72
CA CYS A 889 -12.66 -24.91 -23.15
C CYS A 889 -12.19 -23.63 -23.87
N ILE A 890 -11.78 -23.75 -25.14
CA ILE A 890 -11.52 -22.56 -25.96
C ILE A 890 -12.81 -21.74 -26.13
N TRP A 891 -13.97 -22.40 -26.11
CA TRP A 891 -15.29 -21.74 -26.01
C TRP A 891 -15.31 -20.68 -24.90
N ASP A 892 -14.90 -20.99 -23.68
CA ASP A 892 -14.85 -20.04 -22.56
C ASP A 892 -13.71 -19.02 -22.77
N ALA A 893 -12.50 -19.52 -23.01
CA ALA A 893 -11.26 -18.74 -23.03
C ALA A 893 -11.19 -17.70 -24.17
N PHE A 894 -11.81 -17.94 -25.34
CA PHE A 894 -11.75 -16.98 -26.46
C PHE A 894 -12.41 -15.65 -26.12
N ARG A 895 -13.40 -15.65 -25.22
CA ARG A 895 -14.29 -14.51 -24.95
C ARG A 895 -13.57 -13.37 -24.23
N ALA A 896 -12.62 -13.71 -23.35
CA ALA A 896 -11.88 -12.74 -22.56
C ALA A 896 -10.42 -13.14 -22.29
N GLN A 897 -10.13 -14.40 -21.97
CA GLN A 897 -8.78 -14.84 -21.56
C GLN A 897 -7.74 -14.66 -22.68
N HIS A 898 -7.91 -15.32 -23.83
CA HIS A 898 -6.99 -15.16 -24.96
C HIS A 898 -6.85 -13.70 -25.42
N PRO A 899 -7.93 -12.90 -25.55
CA PRO A 899 -7.84 -11.46 -25.78
C PRO A 899 -7.02 -10.69 -24.74
N LEU A 900 -7.09 -11.04 -23.45
CA LEU A 900 -6.25 -10.43 -22.43
C LEU A 900 -4.78 -10.83 -22.63
N LEU A 901 -4.50 -12.10 -22.89
CA LEU A 901 -3.14 -12.59 -23.17
C LEU A 901 -2.52 -11.93 -24.40
N THR A 902 -3.29 -11.57 -25.44
CA THR A 902 -2.76 -10.75 -26.55
C THR A 902 -2.24 -9.37 -26.12
N ILE A 903 -2.69 -8.84 -24.97
CA ILE A 903 -2.24 -7.56 -24.40
C ILE A 903 -1.06 -7.77 -23.45
N ILE A 904 -1.19 -8.68 -22.47
CA ILE A 904 -0.25 -8.78 -21.33
C ILE A 904 0.85 -9.84 -21.50
N ASP A 905 0.63 -10.89 -22.30
CA ASP A 905 1.64 -11.90 -22.65
C ASP A 905 1.51 -12.36 -24.12
N PRO A 906 1.71 -11.44 -25.09
CA PRO A 906 1.55 -11.76 -26.51
C PRO A 906 2.57 -12.79 -27.03
N HIS A 907 3.70 -12.96 -26.34
CA HIS A 907 4.69 -13.99 -26.68
C HIS A 907 4.16 -15.38 -26.37
N THR A 908 3.65 -15.62 -25.15
CA THR A 908 3.08 -16.93 -24.79
C THR A 908 1.80 -17.20 -25.58
N GLN A 909 0.94 -16.20 -25.82
CA GLN A 909 -0.22 -16.37 -26.70
C GLN A 909 0.17 -16.80 -28.12
N SER A 910 1.30 -16.30 -28.65
CA SER A 910 1.83 -16.77 -29.96
C SER A 910 2.34 -18.22 -29.92
N ARG A 911 2.89 -18.69 -28.78
CA ARG A 911 3.25 -20.11 -28.57
C ARG A 911 2.00 -21.00 -28.47
N ILE A 912 0.98 -20.58 -27.73
CA ILE A 912 -0.31 -21.30 -27.62
C ILE A 912 -0.91 -21.51 -29.02
N ILE A 913 -0.92 -20.47 -29.86
CA ILE A 913 -1.43 -20.57 -31.24
C ILE A 913 -0.63 -21.57 -32.07
N ARG A 914 0.71 -21.55 -31.99
CA ARG A 914 1.56 -22.54 -32.67
C ARG A 914 1.25 -23.96 -32.24
N SER A 915 0.98 -24.20 -30.95
CA SER A 915 0.53 -25.51 -30.44
C SER A 915 -0.83 -25.94 -31.02
N LEU A 916 -1.77 -25.02 -31.22
CA LEU A 916 -3.05 -25.33 -31.87
C LEU A 916 -2.85 -25.73 -33.34
N LEU A 917 -1.95 -25.05 -34.06
CA LEU A 917 -1.61 -25.38 -35.44
C LEU A 917 -0.84 -26.70 -35.58
N ASP A 918 0.06 -27.01 -34.64
CA ASP A 918 0.74 -28.30 -34.59
C ASP A 918 -0.24 -29.44 -34.25
N THR A 919 -1.17 -29.20 -33.32
CA THR A 919 -2.30 -30.12 -33.06
C THR A 919 -3.11 -30.36 -34.32
N TYR A 920 -3.49 -29.32 -35.07
CA TYR A 920 -4.18 -29.48 -36.36
C TYR A 920 -3.35 -30.28 -37.37
N ARG A 921 -2.04 -30.02 -37.49
CA ARG A 921 -1.12 -30.73 -38.40
C ARG A 921 -1.09 -32.25 -38.14
N HIS A 922 -1.21 -32.67 -36.87
CA HIS A 922 -1.12 -34.08 -36.48
C HIS A 922 -2.48 -34.78 -36.31
N GLU A 923 -3.53 -34.08 -35.87
CA GLU A 923 -4.87 -34.63 -35.61
C GLU A 923 -5.90 -34.33 -36.71
N GLY A 924 -5.59 -33.41 -37.63
CA GLY A 924 -6.45 -33.00 -38.75
C GLY A 924 -7.58 -32.03 -38.39
N TRP A 925 -7.69 -31.62 -37.13
CA TRP A 925 -8.74 -30.73 -36.62
C TRP A 925 -8.20 -29.79 -35.54
N LEU A 926 -8.74 -28.58 -35.46
CA LEU A 926 -8.52 -27.72 -34.30
C LEU A 926 -9.38 -28.22 -33.12
N PRO A 927 -8.88 -28.17 -31.88
CA PRO A 927 -9.69 -28.48 -30.71
C PRO A 927 -10.62 -27.31 -30.35
N ASP A 928 -11.86 -27.61 -29.97
CA ASP A 928 -12.69 -26.68 -29.18
C ASP A 928 -12.39 -26.83 -27.68
N CYS A 929 -12.11 -28.06 -27.25
CA CYS A 929 -11.57 -28.41 -25.95
C CYS A 929 -10.50 -29.50 -26.13
N ARG A 930 -9.49 -29.52 -25.27
CA ARG A 930 -8.45 -30.57 -25.25
C ARG A 930 -7.84 -30.62 -23.85
N MET A 931 -7.84 -31.79 -23.22
CA MET A 931 -7.37 -31.95 -21.84
C MET A 931 -6.68 -33.28 -21.64
N SER A 932 -5.62 -33.27 -20.82
CA SER A 932 -4.87 -34.47 -20.45
C SER A 932 -4.46 -35.29 -21.69
N LEU A 933 -4.05 -34.62 -22.77
CA LEU A 933 -3.69 -35.22 -24.07
C LEU A 933 -4.85 -35.82 -24.87
N CYS A 934 -6.09 -35.77 -24.37
CA CYS A 934 -7.29 -36.30 -25.03
C CYS A 934 -8.10 -35.21 -25.74
N LYS A 935 -8.88 -35.62 -26.76
CA LYS A 935 -9.84 -34.74 -27.45
C LYS A 935 -11.00 -34.41 -26.52
N GLY A 936 -11.24 -33.13 -26.26
CA GLY A 936 -12.28 -32.67 -25.34
C GLY A 936 -13.63 -32.44 -26.03
N TRP A 937 -14.74 -32.53 -25.29
CA TRP A 937 -16.07 -32.44 -25.88
C TRP A 937 -16.42 -31.03 -26.36
N THR A 938 -16.85 -30.85 -27.62
CA THR A 938 -17.20 -29.54 -28.19
C THR A 938 -18.40 -28.92 -27.47
N GLN A 939 -18.29 -27.63 -27.10
CA GLN A 939 -19.38 -26.88 -26.47
C GLN A 939 -20.37 -26.33 -27.50
N GLY A 940 -19.92 -26.09 -28.74
CA GLY A 940 -20.84 -25.92 -29.87
C GLY A 940 -20.24 -25.35 -31.16
N GLY A 941 -19.10 -24.67 -31.09
CA GLY A 941 -18.41 -24.06 -32.25
C GLY A 941 -17.02 -24.67 -32.48
N SER A 942 -16.30 -24.15 -33.46
CA SER A 942 -14.85 -24.40 -33.65
C SER A 942 -14.06 -23.19 -33.15
N ASN A 943 -14.04 -22.96 -31.84
CA ASN A 943 -13.72 -21.63 -31.32
C ASN A 943 -12.22 -21.27 -31.37
N ALA A 944 -11.36 -22.24 -31.66
CA ALA A 944 -9.99 -21.97 -32.11
C ALA A 944 -9.94 -21.01 -33.33
N ASP A 945 -10.94 -21.04 -34.22
CA ASP A 945 -11.06 -20.07 -35.33
C ASP A 945 -11.10 -18.63 -34.84
N VAL A 946 -11.77 -18.39 -33.70
CA VAL A 946 -11.88 -17.06 -33.10
C VAL A 946 -10.53 -16.62 -32.53
N VAL A 947 -9.82 -17.52 -31.84
CA VAL A 947 -8.48 -17.25 -31.29
C VAL A 947 -7.46 -16.97 -32.39
N LEU A 948 -7.51 -17.72 -33.51
CA LEU A 948 -6.66 -17.50 -34.67
C LEU A 948 -6.97 -16.15 -35.35
N ALA A 949 -8.23 -15.82 -35.58
CA ALA A 949 -8.62 -14.54 -36.17
C ALA A 949 -8.31 -13.34 -35.26
N ASP A 950 -8.51 -13.48 -33.95
CA ASP A 950 -8.20 -12.46 -32.95
C ASP A 950 -6.70 -12.12 -32.95
N ALA A 951 -5.85 -13.15 -32.96
CA ALA A 951 -4.40 -12.98 -33.06
C ALA A 951 -3.96 -12.41 -34.41
N PHE A 952 -4.64 -12.77 -35.50
CA PHE A 952 -4.37 -12.28 -36.85
C PHE A 952 -4.63 -10.77 -36.95
N VAL A 953 -5.82 -10.30 -36.54
CA VAL A 953 -6.16 -8.85 -36.60
C VAL A 953 -5.35 -8.00 -35.63
N LYS A 954 -4.80 -8.62 -34.57
CA LYS A 954 -3.88 -8.00 -33.61
C LYS A 954 -2.41 -8.10 -34.03
N ASN A 955 -2.12 -8.75 -35.15
CA ASN A 955 -0.78 -8.88 -35.76
C ASN A 955 0.25 -9.53 -34.82
N LEU A 956 -0.13 -10.64 -34.18
CA LEU A 956 0.82 -11.52 -33.48
C LEU A 956 1.83 -12.14 -34.47
N THR A 957 3.03 -12.43 -33.98
CA THR A 957 4.19 -12.76 -34.83
C THR A 957 4.69 -14.19 -34.63
N GLY A 958 5.28 -14.78 -35.67
CA GLY A 958 5.83 -16.14 -35.61
C GLY A 958 4.80 -17.25 -35.82
N ILE A 959 3.67 -16.93 -36.43
CA ILE A 959 2.55 -17.84 -36.73
C ILE A 959 2.52 -18.10 -38.23
N ASP A 960 2.34 -19.35 -38.64
CA ASP A 960 2.07 -19.72 -40.04
C ASP A 960 0.60 -19.43 -40.37
N TRP A 961 0.37 -18.27 -41.00
CA TRP A 961 -0.99 -17.82 -41.32
C TRP A 961 -1.63 -18.54 -42.51
N ASP A 962 -0.86 -19.19 -43.39
CA ASP A 962 -1.44 -20.02 -44.45
C ASP A 962 -1.92 -21.36 -43.86
N LEU A 963 -1.14 -21.98 -42.96
CA LEU A 963 -1.57 -23.17 -42.20
C LEU A 963 -2.76 -22.86 -41.27
N ALA A 964 -2.75 -21.71 -40.59
CA ALA A 964 -3.89 -21.26 -39.78
C ALA A 964 -5.16 -21.10 -40.61
N TYR A 965 -5.04 -20.50 -41.80
CA TYR A 965 -6.17 -20.37 -42.70
C TYR A 965 -6.66 -21.71 -43.25
N GLU A 966 -5.75 -22.63 -43.56
CA GLU A 966 -6.10 -24.00 -43.97
C GLU A 966 -6.92 -24.71 -42.88
N ALA A 967 -6.48 -24.63 -41.62
CA ALA A 967 -7.18 -25.21 -40.47
C ALA A 967 -8.59 -24.63 -40.28
N MET A 968 -8.73 -23.30 -40.35
CA MET A 968 -10.04 -22.62 -40.24
C MET A 968 -10.98 -22.98 -41.40
N VAL A 969 -10.45 -23.17 -42.62
CA VAL A 969 -11.24 -23.63 -43.78
C VAL A 969 -11.65 -25.08 -43.64
N ASN A 970 -10.79 -25.93 -43.07
CA ASN A 970 -11.14 -27.33 -42.78
C ASN A 970 -12.37 -27.40 -41.86
N ASP A 971 -12.35 -26.69 -40.73
CA ASP A 971 -13.48 -26.67 -39.78
C ASP A 971 -14.75 -26.04 -40.38
N ALA A 972 -14.61 -25.08 -41.31
CA ALA A 972 -15.74 -24.43 -41.96
C ALA A 972 -16.35 -25.23 -43.14
N GLU A 973 -15.65 -26.20 -43.71
CA GLU A 973 -16.09 -26.93 -44.92
C GLU A 973 -16.18 -28.44 -44.77
N ASN A 974 -15.36 -29.06 -43.92
CA ASN A 974 -15.30 -30.50 -43.71
C ASN A 974 -15.98 -30.91 -42.41
N GLU A 975 -16.64 -32.06 -42.44
CA GLU A 975 -17.44 -32.60 -41.34
C GLU A 975 -16.76 -33.85 -40.77
N PRO A 976 -16.36 -33.88 -39.49
CA PRO A 976 -15.81 -35.07 -38.89
C PRO A 976 -16.90 -36.10 -38.61
N LEU A 977 -16.54 -37.39 -38.75
CA LEU A 977 -17.44 -38.52 -38.51
C LEU A 977 -18.02 -38.51 -37.09
N GLU A 978 -17.22 -38.13 -36.10
CA GLU A 978 -17.65 -37.85 -34.74
C GLU A 978 -17.26 -36.41 -34.43
N TRP A 979 -18.26 -35.53 -34.34
CA TRP A 979 -18.09 -34.09 -34.14
C TRP A 979 -18.32 -33.65 -32.69
N SER A 980 -18.65 -34.57 -31.79
CA SER A 980 -18.81 -34.25 -30.37
C SER A 980 -17.51 -33.83 -29.68
N TYR A 981 -16.33 -33.96 -30.30
CA TYR A 981 -15.04 -33.56 -29.73
C TYR A 981 -14.03 -32.92 -30.72
N GLN A 982 -14.45 -32.60 -31.95
CA GLN A 982 -13.59 -31.98 -32.97
C GLN A 982 -14.44 -31.37 -34.10
N GLY A 983 -13.98 -30.27 -34.71
CA GLY A 983 -14.59 -29.66 -35.89
C GLY A 983 -16.08 -29.29 -35.76
N ARG A 984 -16.77 -29.20 -36.90
CA ARG A 984 -18.19 -28.81 -36.99
C ARG A 984 -19.05 -29.93 -37.57
N GLY A 985 -20.16 -30.22 -36.90
CA GLY A 985 -21.22 -31.12 -37.38
C GLY A 985 -22.49 -30.39 -37.83
N GLY A 986 -23.37 -31.11 -38.55
CA GLY A 986 -24.53 -30.55 -39.26
C GLY A 986 -24.15 -29.70 -40.48
N LEU A 987 -22.94 -29.84 -41.04
CA LEU A 987 -22.41 -28.95 -42.08
C LEU A 987 -23.15 -29.08 -43.43
N GLN A 988 -23.77 -30.23 -43.72
CA GLN A 988 -24.68 -30.33 -44.86
C GLN A 988 -25.87 -29.39 -44.70
N SER A 989 -26.52 -29.39 -43.53
CA SER A 989 -27.65 -28.51 -43.25
C SER A 989 -27.21 -27.06 -43.08
N TRP A 990 -26.05 -26.79 -42.49
CA TRP A 990 -25.43 -25.46 -42.46
C TRP A 990 -25.33 -24.84 -43.85
N LYS A 991 -24.80 -25.59 -44.82
CA LYS A 991 -24.56 -25.12 -46.19
C LYS A 991 -25.80 -25.10 -47.08
N ASN A 992 -26.76 -26.00 -46.86
CA ASN A 992 -27.97 -26.12 -47.69
C ASN A 992 -29.17 -25.32 -47.15
N LEU A 993 -29.29 -25.18 -45.83
CA LEU A 993 -30.43 -24.55 -45.15
C LEU A 993 -30.07 -23.20 -44.52
N ASN A 994 -28.78 -22.89 -44.38
CA ASN A 994 -28.26 -21.68 -43.73
C ASN A 994 -28.59 -21.58 -42.22
N TYR A 995 -28.81 -22.71 -41.56
CA TYR A 995 -28.88 -22.88 -40.09
C TYR A 995 -28.76 -24.39 -39.75
N ILE A 996 -28.57 -24.73 -38.47
CA ILE A 996 -28.62 -26.11 -37.97
C ILE A 996 -30.05 -26.41 -37.47
N PRO A 997 -30.79 -27.37 -38.06
CA PRO A 997 -32.10 -27.79 -37.55
C PRO A 997 -32.00 -28.50 -36.19
N TYR A 998 -33.06 -28.44 -35.38
CA TYR A 998 -33.16 -29.27 -34.15
C TYR A 998 -33.46 -30.76 -34.45
N HIS A 999 -34.10 -31.04 -35.58
CA HIS A 999 -34.32 -32.40 -36.08
C HIS A 999 -33.48 -32.61 -37.35
N ASP A 1000 -32.17 -32.33 -37.24
CA ASP A 1000 -31.27 -32.50 -38.37
C ASP A 1000 -31.15 -33.98 -38.78
N PHE A 1001 -31.02 -34.22 -40.09
CA PHE A 1001 -30.77 -35.54 -40.67
C PHE A 1001 -29.36 -35.55 -41.27
N ASP A 1002 -28.39 -35.59 -40.37
CA ASP A 1002 -26.99 -35.81 -40.70
C ASP A 1002 -26.72 -37.33 -40.77
N TYR A 1003 -26.11 -37.76 -41.87
CA TYR A 1003 -25.68 -39.15 -42.12
C TYR A 1003 -24.18 -39.24 -42.43
N LEU A 1004 -23.46 -38.11 -42.38
CA LEU A 1004 -22.02 -38.01 -42.62
C LEU A 1004 -21.28 -37.82 -41.29
N GLY A 1005 -21.83 -37.00 -40.39
CA GLY A 1005 -21.37 -36.80 -39.03
C GLY A 1005 -22.32 -37.40 -37.98
N PHE A 1006 -21.76 -37.73 -36.83
CA PHE A 1006 -22.48 -38.18 -35.64
C PHE A 1006 -22.10 -37.34 -34.43
N GLY A 1007 -23.08 -37.09 -33.57
CA GLY A 1007 -22.91 -36.34 -32.33
C GLY A 1007 -24.25 -35.96 -31.70
N THR A 1008 -24.21 -35.34 -30.51
CA THR A 1008 -25.42 -35.08 -29.71
C THR A 1008 -26.32 -34.02 -30.35
N ASN A 1009 -27.45 -34.45 -30.94
CA ASN A 1009 -28.45 -33.60 -31.61
C ASN A 1009 -29.15 -32.63 -30.63
N SER A 1010 -28.45 -31.53 -30.34
CA SER A 1010 -28.71 -30.56 -29.28
C SER A 1010 -28.07 -29.22 -29.68
N ARG A 1011 -28.35 -28.16 -28.90
CA ARG A 1011 -27.67 -26.86 -29.03
C ARG A 1011 -27.79 -26.19 -30.41
N SER A 1012 -28.72 -26.63 -31.27
CA SER A 1012 -28.79 -26.24 -32.69
C SER A 1012 -28.87 -24.73 -32.93
N ILE A 1013 -29.57 -23.99 -32.05
CA ILE A 1013 -29.58 -22.52 -32.02
C ILE A 1013 -28.19 -21.98 -31.72
N SER A 1014 -27.59 -22.35 -30.57
CA SER A 1014 -26.26 -21.88 -30.16
C SER A 1014 -25.19 -22.20 -31.22
N ARG A 1015 -25.17 -23.42 -31.76
CA ARG A 1015 -24.27 -23.84 -32.84
C ARG A 1015 -24.43 -22.99 -34.09
N THR A 1016 -25.66 -22.65 -34.48
CA THR A 1016 -25.92 -21.74 -35.62
C THR A 1016 -25.34 -20.35 -35.38
N LEU A 1017 -25.40 -19.84 -34.15
CA LEU A 1017 -24.87 -18.53 -33.77
C LEU A 1017 -23.34 -18.54 -33.71
N GLU A 1018 -22.74 -19.57 -33.08
CA GLU A 1018 -21.29 -19.74 -33.01
C GLU A 1018 -20.70 -19.98 -34.41
N TYR A 1019 -21.28 -20.87 -35.24
CA TYR A 1019 -20.80 -21.10 -36.62
C TYR A 1019 -20.89 -19.85 -37.49
N ALA A 1020 -21.92 -19.01 -37.30
CA ALA A 1020 -22.03 -17.72 -37.99
C ALA A 1020 -20.86 -16.80 -37.60
N TYR A 1021 -20.45 -16.82 -36.33
CA TYR A 1021 -19.32 -16.04 -35.84
C TYR A 1021 -17.96 -16.65 -36.20
N ASN A 1022 -17.82 -17.98 -36.19
CA ASN A 1022 -16.62 -18.68 -36.66
C ASN A 1022 -16.42 -18.40 -38.17
N ASP A 1023 -17.47 -18.43 -39.00
CA ASP A 1023 -17.40 -18.05 -40.42
C ASP A 1023 -17.01 -16.56 -40.63
N PHE A 1024 -17.45 -15.64 -39.75
CA PHE A 1024 -16.96 -14.26 -39.77
C PHE A 1024 -15.45 -14.18 -39.49
N CYS A 1025 -14.94 -15.01 -38.58
CA CYS A 1025 -13.52 -15.12 -38.28
C CYS A 1025 -12.72 -15.66 -39.49
N VAL A 1026 -13.22 -16.71 -40.18
CA VAL A 1026 -12.61 -17.21 -41.43
C VAL A 1026 -12.61 -16.12 -42.51
N ALA A 1027 -13.70 -15.38 -42.67
CA ALA A 1027 -13.78 -14.28 -43.63
C ALA A 1027 -12.75 -13.17 -43.32
N THR A 1028 -12.56 -12.86 -42.04
CA THR A 1028 -11.61 -11.83 -41.58
C THR A 1028 -10.17 -12.19 -41.94
N VAL A 1029 -9.75 -13.44 -41.71
CA VAL A 1029 -8.42 -13.93 -42.11
C VAL A 1029 -8.30 -14.04 -43.64
N ALA A 1030 -9.33 -14.55 -44.34
CA ALA A 1030 -9.38 -14.59 -45.80
C ALA A 1030 -9.13 -13.22 -46.44
N ARG A 1031 -9.76 -12.17 -45.90
CA ARG A 1031 -9.58 -10.78 -46.34
C ARG A 1031 -8.14 -10.31 -46.18
N GLY A 1032 -7.52 -10.57 -45.02
CA GLY A 1032 -6.13 -10.17 -44.76
C GLY A 1032 -5.11 -10.92 -45.63
N LEU A 1033 -5.40 -12.16 -46.00
CA LEU A 1033 -4.60 -12.97 -46.93
C LEU A 1033 -4.95 -12.75 -48.42
N ASN A 1034 -5.77 -11.74 -48.74
CA ASN A 1034 -6.24 -11.40 -50.10
C ASN A 1034 -7.01 -12.54 -50.83
N LYS A 1035 -7.64 -13.46 -50.10
CA LYS A 1035 -8.45 -14.57 -50.63
C LYS A 1035 -9.91 -14.10 -50.84
N THR A 1036 -10.11 -13.20 -51.81
CA THR A 1036 -11.36 -12.42 -52.01
C THR A 1036 -12.64 -13.27 -52.15
N ASP A 1037 -12.59 -14.37 -52.89
CA ASP A 1037 -13.78 -15.21 -53.13
C ASP A 1037 -14.24 -15.92 -51.84
N ASP A 1038 -13.29 -16.43 -51.05
CA ASP A 1038 -13.57 -17.02 -49.75
C ASP A 1038 -14.04 -15.96 -48.73
N TYR A 1039 -13.46 -14.75 -48.75
CA TYR A 1039 -13.95 -13.63 -47.93
C TYR A 1039 -15.44 -13.38 -48.18
N LEU A 1040 -15.85 -13.26 -49.45
CA LEU A 1040 -17.26 -13.05 -49.80
C LEU A 1040 -18.14 -14.25 -49.41
N LYS A 1041 -17.67 -15.48 -49.61
CA LYS A 1041 -18.36 -16.72 -49.22
C LYS A 1041 -18.63 -16.80 -47.72
N TYR A 1042 -17.58 -16.65 -46.90
CA TYR A 1042 -17.69 -16.78 -45.45
C TYR A 1042 -18.35 -15.56 -44.80
N LEU A 1043 -18.16 -14.34 -45.32
CA LEU A 1043 -18.92 -13.17 -44.87
C LEU A 1043 -20.42 -13.30 -45.19
N THR A 1044 -20.78 -13.94 -46.29
CA THR A 1044 -22.20 -14.26 -46.57
C THR A 1044 -22.73 -15.28 -45.58
N ARG A 1045 -22.03 -16.40 -45.38
CA ARG A 1045 -22.40 -17.44 -44.39
C ARG A 1045 -22.44 -16.91 -42.96
N SER A 1046 -21.62 -15.91 -42.59
CA SER A 1046 -21.68 -15.31 -41.27
C SER A 1046 -23.00 -14.59 -40.99
N THR A 1047 -23.82 -14.29 -42.00
CA THR A 1047 -25.16 -13.72 -41.81
C THR A 1047 -26.25 -14.77 -41.52
N ASN A 1048 -25.92 -16.06 -41.51
CA ASN A 1048 -26.86 -17.17 -41.36
C ASN A 1048 -27.69 -17.15 -40.07
N TRP A 1049 -27.23 -16.49 -39.01
CA TRP A 1049 -28.02 -16.24 -37.79
C TRP A 1049 -29.40 -15.61 -38.08
N LYS A 1050 -29.52 -14.84 -39.17
CA LYS A 1050 -30.76 -14.18 -39.62
C LYS A 1050 -31.89 -15.19 -39.90
N ASN A 1051 -31.55 -16.44 -40.22
CA ASN A 1051 -32.54 -17.50 -40.47
C ASN A 1051 -33.19 -18.05 -39.19
N LEU A 1052 -32.57 -17.83 -38.02
CA LEU A 1052 -33.19 -18.11 -36.72
C LEU A 1052 -33.95 -16.90 -36.16
N PHE A 1053 -33.72 -15.70 -36.69
CA PHE A 1053 -34.39 -14.51 -36.19
C PHE A 1053 -35.87 -14.49 -36.60
N LYS A 1054 -36.75 -14.66 -35.62
CA LYS A 1054 -38.20 -14.65 -35.82
C LYS A 1054 -38.80 -13.34 -35.28
N PRO A 1055 -39.25 -12.40 -36.14
CA PRO A 1055 -39.60 -11.02 -35.74
C PRO A 1055 -40.86 -10.90 -34.88
N ASP A 1056 -41.77 -11.86 -34.94
CA ASP A 1056 -42.98 -11.95 -34.11
C ASP A 1056 -42.79 -12.80 -32.84
N GLN A 1057 -41.62 -13.42 -32.66
CA GLN A 1057 -41.29 -14.22 -31.48
C GLN A 1057 -41.05 -13.30 -30.28
N ARG A 1058 -41.88 -13.48 -29.24
CA ARG A 1058 -41.76 -12.79 -27.95
C ARG A 1058 -41.17 -13.71 -26.87
N SER A 1059 -40.75 -13.09 -25.77
CA SER A 1059 -40.06 -13.67 -24.61
C SER A 1059 -40.68 -13.12 -23.32
N PHE A 1060 -41.17 -13.89 -22.33
CA PHE A 1060 -41.68 -15.27 -22.34
C PHE A 1060 -41.21 -16.12 -21.11
N PHE A 1061 -40.12 -15.75 -20.43
CA PHE A 1061 -39.59 -16.30 -19.15
C PHE A 1061 -39.57 -17.86 -19.01
N PRO A 1062 -39.55 -18.51 -17.81
CA PRO A 1062 -39.70 -19.97 -17.67
C PRO A 1062 -41.02 -20.57 -18.16
N ASN A 1063 -41.86 -19.75 -18.80
CA ASN A 1063 -42.99 -20.11 -19.64
C ASN A 1063 -42.67 -20.09 -21.16
N GLY A 1064 -41.37 -20.05 -21.54
CA GLY A 1064 -40.80 -20.28 -22.88
C GLY A 1064 -40.18 -19.02 -23.55
N SER A 1065 -38.84 -18.84 -23.51
CA SER A 1065 -38.21 -17.54 -23.87
C SER A 1065 -36.70 -17.54 -24.15
N ASP A 1066 -36.28 -16.55 -24.96
CA ASP A 1066 -35.01 -16.47 -25.71
C ASP A 1066 -34.21 -15.16 -25.46
N THR A 1067 -32.89 -15.20 -25.71
CA THR A 1067 -31.83 -14.28 -25.20
C THR A 1067 -31.00 -13.53 -26.26
N GLY A 1068 -31.12 -13.80 -27.56
CA GLY A 1068 -30.69 -12.86 -28.64
C GLY A 1068 -29.18 -12.58 -28.82
N TYR A 1069 -28.32 -13.58 -28.66
CA TYR A 1069 -26.86 -13.45 -28.83
C TYR A 1069 -26.40 -13.42 -30.30
N VAL A 1070 -25.92 -12.28 -30.82
CA VAL A 1070 -25.39 -12.13 -32.21
C VAL A 1070 -24.17 -11.17 -32.23
N PRO A 1071 -22.96 -11.61 -31.80
CA PRO A 1071 -21.85 -10.71 -31.45
C PRO A 1071 -21.22 -9.93 -32.62
N HIS A 1072 -21.36 -10.40 -33.86
CA HIS A 1072 -20.64 -9.93 -35.05
C HIS A 1072 -21.45 -9.04 -36.00
N ASP A 1073 -22.79 -9.02 -35.90
CA ASP A 1073 -23.66 -8.21 -36.78
C ASP A 1073 -24.75 -7.46 -35.98
N LEU A 1074 -24.36 -6.99 -34.78
CA LEU A 1074 -25.21 -6.18 -33.89
C LEU A 1074 -25.82 -4.94 -34.59
N PRO A 1075 -25.11 -4.19 -35.47
CA PRO A 1075 -25.74 -3.07 -36.19
C PRO A 1075 -26.93 -3.49 -37.05
N THR A 1076 -26.85 -4.63 -37.75
CA THR A 1076 -27.97 -5.16 -38.54
C THR A 1076 -29.10 -5.66 -37.65
N LEU A 1077 -28.77 -6.37 -36.57
CA LEU A 1077 -29.76 -6.83 -35.58
C LEU A 1077 -30.57 -5.64 -35.02
N ILE A 1078 -29.90 -4.58 -34.60
CA ILE A 1078 -30.53 -3.38 -34.03
C ILE A 1078 -31.39 -2.66 -35.08
N THR A 1079 -30.81 -2.39 -36.26
CA THR A 1079 -31.43 -1.50 -37.27
C THR A 1079 -32.57 -2.18 -38.04
N HIS A 1080 -32.42 -3.47 -38.39
CA HIS A 1080 -33.32 -4.15 -39.31
C HIS A 1080 -34.27 -5.16 -38.65
N TYR A 1081 -33.92 -5.66 -37.46
CA TYR A 1081 -34.62 -6.78 -36.82
C TYR A 1081 -35.26 -6.44 -35.46
N LEU A 1082 -34.67 -5.53 -34.69
CA LEU A 1082 -35.14 -5.16 -33.34
C LEU A 1082 -35.79 -3.77 -33.24
N SER A 1083 -36.28 -3.22 -34.36
CA SER A 1083 -37.01 -1.93 -34.39
C SER A 1083 -36.22 -0.71 -33.86
N GLY A 1084 -34.89 -0.76 -33.92
CA GLY A 1084 -34.01 0.35 -33.60
C GLY A 1084 -33.43 0.34 -32.17
N PRO A 1085 -32.52 1.29 -31.86
CA PRO A 1085 -31.72 1.30 -30.64
C PRO A 1085 -32.54 1.28 -29.35
N GLN A 1086 -33.66 2.00 -29.27
CA GLN A 1086 -34.48 2.12 -28.06
C GLN A 1086 -35.14 0.79 -27.66
N ALA A 1087 -35.58 0.00 -28.65
CA ALA A 1087 -36.18 -1.30 -28.41
C ALA A 1087 -35.12 -2.35 -28.06
N PHE A 1088 -33.92 -2.28 -28.67
CA PHE A 1088 -32.77 -3.10 -28.28
C PHE A 1088 -32.33 -2.83 -26.84
N THR A 1089 -32.07 -1.57 -26.48
CA THR A 1089 -31.62 -1.21 -25.12
C THR A 1089 -32.66 -1.57 -24.07
N SER A 1090 -33.96 -1.43 -24.35
CA SER A 1090 -35.04 -1.87 -23.45
C SER A 1090 -35.04 -3.39 -23.21
N ARG A 1091 -34.86 -4.20 -24.28
CA ARG A 1091 -34.74 -5.66 -24.15
C ARG A 1091 -33.48 -6.06 -23.36
N LEU A 1092 -32.34 -5.43 -23.65
CA LEU A 1092 -31.07 -5.70 -22.98
C LEU A 1092 -31.10 -5.31 -21.48
N THR A 1093 -31.72 -4.16 -21.15
CA THR A 1093 -31.95 -3.76 -19.74
C THR A 1093 -32.87 -4.75 -19.03
N THR A 1094 -33.92 -5.25 -19.70
CA THR A 1094 -34.83 -6.24 -19.12
C THR A 1094 -34.12 -7.57 -18.85
N PHE A 1095 -33.26 -8.01 -19.77
CA PHE A 1095 -32.43 -9.21 -19.61
C PHE A 1095 -31.55 -9.09 -18.35
N HIS A 1096 -30.76 -8.02 -18.24
CA HIS A 1096 -29.87 -7.75 -17.12
C HIS A 1096 -30.57 -7.43 -15.79
N SER A 1097 -31.83 -6.98 -15.82
CA SER A 1097 -32.64 -6.73 -14.61
C SER A 1097 -33.38 -7.96 -14.10
N THR A 1098 -33.16 -9.14 -14.68
CA THR A 1098 -33.85 -10.40 -14.32
C THR A 1098 -32.84 -11.55 -14.19
N ALA A 1099 -33.27 -12.65 -13.59
CA ALA A 1099 -32.48 -13.89 -13.50
C ALA A 1099 -32.26 -14.62 -14.85
N LEU A 1100 -32.44 -13.94 -15.99
CA LEU A 1100 -32.03 -14.42 -17.31
C LEU A 1100 -30.55 -14.13 -17.58
N ALA A 1101 -30.02 -13.03 -17.03
CA ALA A 1101 -28.60 -12.72 -17.09
C ALA A 1101 -27.86 -13.49 -15.98
N ASP A 1102 -27.53 -14.73 -16.29
CA ASP A 1102 -26.65 -15.55 -15.45
C ASP A 1102 -25.19 -15.22 -15.76
N TYR A 1103 -24.50 -14.56 -14.83
CA TYR A 1103 -23.11 -14.13 -15.02
C TYR A 1103 -22.09 -15.18 -14.62
N SER A 1104 -22.49 -16.38 -14.17
CA SER A 1104 -21.63 -17.57 -14.17
C SER A 1104 -21.70 -18.33 -15.51
N ASN A 1105 -21.96 -17.62 -16.61
CA ASN A 1105 -22.13 -18.22 -17.93
C ASN A 1105 -21.65 -17.28 -19.06
N GLU A 1106 -20.83 -17.82 -19.94
CA GLU A 1106 -19.85 -17.11 -20.77
C GLU A 1106 -20.47 -16.31 -21.93
N PRO A 1107 -21.59 -16.74 -22.57
CA PRO A 1107 -22.30 -15.94 -23.55
C PRO A 1107 -22.86 -14.62 -23.00
N VAL A 1108 -22.97 -14.47 -21.67
CA VAL A 1108 -23.48 -13.24 -21.06
C VAL A 1108 -22.43 -12.12 -21.06
N PHE A 1109 -21.13 -12.42 -21.12
CA PHE A 1109 -20.06 -11.44 -20.92
C PHE A 1109 -20.16 -10.23 -21.86
N LEU A 1110 -20.25 -10.47 -23.18
CA LEU A 1110 -20.35 -9.39 -24.16
C LEU A 1110 -21.67 -8.62 -24.04
N THR A 1111 -22.75 -9.25 -23.56
CA THR A 1111 -24.06 -8.59 -23.44
C THR A 1111 -24.04 -7.41 -22.46
N VAL A 1112 -23.12 -7.38 -21.49
CA VAL A 1112 -22.87 -6.22 -20.61
C VAL A 1112 -22.44 -5.01 -21.43
N TYR A 1113 -21.66 -5.22 -22.49
CA TYR A 1113 -21.06 -4.19 -23.32
C TYR A 1113 -21.85 -3.89 -24.61
N GLN A 1114 -22.90 -4.66 -24.90
CA GLN A 1114 -23.72 -4.48 -26.12
C GLN A 1114 -24.42 -3.12 -26.24
N TYR A 1115 -24.64 -2.38 -25.15
CA TYR A 1115 -25.19 -1.01 -25.22
C TYR A 1115 -24.32 -0.04 -26.04
N HIS A 1116 -23.02 -0.33 -26.21
CA HIS A 1116 -22.12 0.42 -27.08
C HIS A 1116 -22.61 0.46 -28.54
N TYR A 1117 -23.16 -0.66 -29.03
CA TYR A 1117 -23.68 -0.80 -30.39
C TYR A 1117 -25.00 -0.03 -30.59
N ALA A 1118 -25.67 0.35 -29.50
CA ALA A 1118 -26.84 1.22 -29.49
C ALA A 1118 -26.49 2.69 -29.14
N SER A 1119 -25.20 3.06 -29.16
CA SER A 1119 -24.69 4.38 -28.74
C SER A 1119 -25.07 4.78 -27.31
N ARG A 1120 -25.14 3.81 -26.37
CA ARG A 1120 -25.39 4.04 -24.93
C ARG A 1120 -24.33 3.40 -24.02
N PRO A 1121 -23.01 3.62 -24.23
CA PRO A 1121 -21.95 3.00 -23.44
C PRO A 1121 -21.98 3.34 -21.94
N ALA A 1122 -22.66 4.43 -21.55
CA ALA A 1122 -22.95 4.76 -20.17
C ALA A 1122 -23.77 3.67 -19.44
N LEU A 1123 -24.69 2.98 -20.14
CA LEU A 1123 -25.47 1.88 -19.56
C LEU A 1123 -24.59 0.66 -19.27
N SER A 1124 -23.65 0.33 -20.18
CA SER A 1124 -22.63 -0.69 -19.92
C SER A 1124 -21.74 -0.32 -18.74
N SER A 1125 -21.32 0.94 -18.64
CA SER A 1125 -20.47 1.41 -17.54
C SER A 1125 -21.18 1.32 -16.18
N ARG A 1126 -22.45 1.78 -16.08
CA ARG A 1126 -23.26 1.58 -14.87
C ARG A 1126 -23.50 0.10 -14.56
N LEU A 1127 -23.73 -0.73 -15.58
CA LEU A 1127 -23.98 -2.16 -15.38
C LEU A 1127 -22.74 -2.88 -14.83
N ILE A 1128 -21.55 -2.67 -15.39
CA ILE A 1128 -20.33 -3.30 -14.85
C ILE A 1128 -20.00 -2.78 -13.44
N HIS A 1129 -20.19 -1.47 -13.18
CA HIS A 1129 -20.04 -0.86 -11.84
C HIS A 1129 -21.06 -1.36 -10.81
N SER A 1130 -22.20 -1.91 -11.23
CA SER A 1130 -23.16 -2.60 -10.36
C SER A 1130 -22.84 -4.10 -10.23
N LEU A 1131 -22.42 -4.74 -11.32
CA LEU A 1131 -22.19 -6.18 -11.41
C LEU A 1131 -20.96 -6.62 -10.60
N ILE A 1132 -19.80 -5.99 -10.82
CA ILE A 1132 -18.56 -6.40 -10.15
C ILE A 1132 -18.75 -6.35 -8.62
N PRO A 1133 -19.18 -5.25 -7.98
CA PRO A 1133 -19.34 -5.22 -6.52
C PRO A 1133 -20.47 -6.10 -5.96
N SER A 1134 -21.38 -6.63 -6.79
CA SER A 1134 -22.51 -7.46 -6.33
C SER A 1134 -22.28 -8.96 -6.48
N GLN A 1135 -21.42 -9.40 -7.41
CA GLN A 1135 -21.15 -10.82 -7.68
C GLN A 1135 -19.68 -11.21 -7.57
N PHE A 1136 -18.76 -10.24 -7.60
CA PHE A 1136 -17.31 -10.46 -7.54
C PHE A 1136 -16.73 -9.78 -6.29
N ASN A 1137 -15.94 -10.49 -5.50
CA ASN A 1137 -15.31 -9.93 -4.30
C ASN A 1137 -14.04 -10.69 -3.90
N ALA A 1138 -13.25 -10.12 -2.99
CA ALA A 1138 -12.01 -10.72 -2.50
C ALA A 1138 -12.23 -11.75 -1.36
N SER A 1139 -13.28 -12.58 -1.44
CA SER A 1139 -13.51 -13.70 -0.50
C SER A 1139 -13.36 -15.05 -1.20
N ARG A 1140 -13.32 -16.13 -0.42
CA ARG A 1140 -13.21 -17.50 -0.92
C ARG A 1140 -14.34 -17.91 -1.87
N SER A 1141 -15.54 -17.34 -1.70
CA SER A 1141 -16.70 -17.46 -2.60
C SER A 1141 -16.84 -16.24 -3.52
N GLY A 1142 -15.71 -15.68 -3.95
CA GLY A 1142 -15.63 -14.37 -4.59
C GLY A 1142 -15.96 -14.33 -6.09
N ILE A 1143 -16.40 -15.44 -6.68
CA ILE A 1143 -16.84 -15.57 -8.08
C ILE A 1143 -18.18 -16.31 -8.15
N PRO A 1144 -19.04 -16.02 -9.15
CA PRO A 1144 -20.42 -16.50 -9.19
C PRO A 1144 -20.57 -17.98 -9.59
N GLY A 1145 -19.58 -18.56 -10.27
CA GLY A 1145 -19.48 -19.98 -10.63
C GLY A 1145 -18.05 -20.32 -11.03
N ASN A 1146 -17.85 -21.40 -11.80
CA ASN A 1146 -16.56 -21.84 -12.35
C ASN A 1146 -15.70 -20.67 -12.84
N ASP A 1147 -14.36 -20.77 -12.71
CA ASP A 1147 -13.47 -19.78 -13.33
C ASP A 1147 -13.21 -20.03 -14.84
N ASP A 1148 -13.53 -21.25 -15.31
CA ASP A 1148 -13.39 -21.78 -16.68
C ASP A 1148 -12.07 -21.37 -17.34
N SER A 1149 -10.98 -21.97 -16.81
CA SER A 1149 -9.57 -21.70 -17.14
C SER A 1149 -9.13 -20.23 -17.06
N GLY A 1150 -9.92 -19.37 -16.40
CA GLY A 1150 -9.65 -17.94 -16.24
C GLY A 1150 -10.50 -17.03 -17.14
N ALA A 1151 -11.54 -17.53 -17.81
CA ALA A 1151 -12.48 -16.71 -18.56
C ALA A 1151 -13.20 -15.68 -17.66
N MET A 1152 -13.69 -16.12 -16.49
CA MET A 1152 -14.27 -15.28 -15.43
C MET A 1152 -13.26 -14.26 -14.87
N ALA A 1153 -12.04 -14.73 -14.61
CA ALA A 1153 -10.93 -13.90 -14.17
C ALA A 1153 -10.61 -12.77 -15.17
N ALA A 1154 -10.52 -13.09 -16.46
CA ALA A 1154 -10.27 -12.11 -17.52
C ALA A 1154 -11.43 -11.11 -17.69
N PHE A 1155 -12.69 -11.56 -17.61
CA PHE A 1155 -13.87 -10.68 -17.62
C PHE A 1155 -13.79 -9.64 -16.49
N THR A 1156 -13.40 -10.07 -15.29
CA THR A 1156 -13.22 -9.22 -14.12
C THR A 1156 -12.10 -8.20 -14.34
N VAL A 1157 -10.92 -8.64 -14.79
CA VAL A 1157 -9.76 -7.76 -15.07
C VAL A 1157 -10.11 -6.68 -16.10
N PHE A 1158 -10.72 -7.07 -17.21
CA PHE A 1158 -11.19 -6.14 -18.24
C PHE A 1158 -12.17 -5.09 -17.68
N GLY A 1159 -13.17 -5.53 -16.92
CA GLY A 1159 -14.11 -4.63 -16.25
C GLY A 1159 -13.42 -3.61 -15.32
N LEU A 1160 -12.42 -4.05 -14.55
CA LEU A 1160 -11.63 -3.18 -13.67
C LEU A 1160 -10.75 -2.17 -14.45
N MET A 1161 -10.21 -2.59 -15.61
CA MET A 1161 -9.43 -1.73 -16.53
C MET A 1161 -10.27 -0.68 -17.27
N GLY A 1162 -11.59 -0.82 -17.31
CA GLY A 1162 -12.46 0.04 -18.13
C GLY A 1162 -12.45 -0.29 -19.63
N LEU A 1163 -12.15 -1.55 -20.00
CA LEU A 1163 -12.11 -2.02 -21.39
C LEU A 1163 -12.77 -3.40 -21.52
N PHE A 1164 -13.31 -3.77 -22.68
CA PHE A 1164 -13.75 -5.15 -22.94
C PHE A 1164 -13.59 -5.55 -24.42
N PRO A 1165 -13.04 -6.72 -24.75
CA PRO A 1165 -12.79 -7.13 -26.15
C PRO A 1165 -14.09 -7.53 -26.87
N ASN A 1166 -14.11 -7.37 -28.21
CA ASN A 1166 -14.91 -8.23 -29.08
C ASN A 1166 -13.93 -9.07 -29.92
N PRO A 1167 -13.71 -10.35 -29.59
CA PRO A 1167 -12.67 -11.18 -30.21
C PRO A 1167 -12.82 -11.33 -31.73
N GLY A 1168 -11.73 -11.67 -32.41
CA GLY A 1168 -11.71 -11.77 -33.88
C GLY A 1168 -11.82 -10.40 -34.58
N GLN A 1169 -11.88 -9.30 -33.82
CA GLN A 1169 -11.95 -7.92 -34.30
C GLN A 1169 -10.93 -7.05 -33.57
N ASN A 1170 -10.47 -6.00 -34.24
CA ASN A 1170 -9.57 -5.01 -33.65
C ASN A 1170 -10.33 -3.99 -32.78
N VAL A 1171 -11.07 -4.45 -31.76
CA VAL A 1171 -12.03 -3.64 -30.98
C VAL A 1171 -11.98 -3.97 -29.49
N TYR A 1172 -11.71 -2.96 -28.66
CA TYR A 1172 -11.94 -2.94 -27.22
C TYR A 1172 -12.94 -1.83 -26.87
N LEU A 1173 -14.07 -2.20 -26.28
CA LEU A 1173 -15.16 -1.33 -25.86
C LEU A 1173 -14.79 -0.59 -24.57
N ILE A 1174 -14.94 0.74 -24.53
CA ILE A 1174 -14.47 1.60 -23.42
C ILE A 1174 -15.59 1.80 -22.39
N SER A 1175 -15.32 1.43 -21.14
CA SER A 1175 -16.18 1.69 -19.97
C SER A 1175 -15.45 2.52 -18.91
N ALA A 1176 -16.13 2.87 -17.82
CA ALA A 1176 -15.50 3.53 -16.69
C ALA A 1176 -14.58 2.53 -15.93
N PRO A 1177 -13.27 2.80 -15.73
CA PRO A 1177 -12.40 1.95 -14.92
C PRO A 1177 -12.75 2.04 -13.43
N PHE A 1178 -12.27 1.07 -12.65
CA PHE A 1178 -12.45 1.01 -11.19
C PHE A 1178 -11.23 1.51 -10.41
N VAL A 1179 -10.13 1.80 -11.11
CA VAL A 1179 -8.85 2.27 -10.56
C VAL A 1179 -8.41 3.55 -11.27
N GLU A 1180 -7.54 4.34 -10.65
CA GLU A 1180 -7.08 5.62 -11.20
C GLU A 1180 -6.27 5.44 -12.48
N GLU A 1181 -5.41 4.42 -12.55
CA GLU A 1181 -4.62 4.12 -13.74
C GLU A 1181 -4.29 2.63 -13.83
N VAL A 1182 -4.35 2.05 -15.03
CA VAL A 1182 -3.68 0.81 -15.40
C VAL A 1182 -2.74 1.12 -16.56
N SER A 1183 -1.47 0.73 -16.45
CA SER A 1183 -0.56 0.69 -17.60
C SER A 1183 -0.14 -0.73 -17.94
N VAL A 1184 0.03 -0.98 -19.24
CA VAL A 1184 0.58 -2.22 -19.75
C VAL A 1184 1.74 -1.88 -20.68
N LYS A 1185 2.92 -2.40 -20.33
CA LYS A 1185 4.12 -2.36 -21.15
C LYS A 1185 4.16 -3.60 -22.04
N ASN A 1186 3.98 -3.42 -23.34
CA ASN A 1186 4.06 -4.49 -24.32
C ASN A 1186 5.49 -5.08 -24.34
N ALA A 1187 5.62 -6.37 -24.02
CA ALA A 1187 6.91 -7.04 -23.91
C ALA A 1187 7.70 -7.11 -25.24
N LEU A 1188 7.00 -7.07 -26.39
CA LEU A 1188 7.63 -7.18 -27.72
C LEU A 1188 8.12 -5.82 -28.25
N THR A 1189 7.39 -4.72 -27.97
CA THR A 1189 7.74 -3.39 -28.48
C THR A 1189 8.39 -2.48 -27.43
N GLY A 1190 8.31 -2.84 -26.15
CA GLY A 1190 8.75 -2.03 -25.02
C GLY A 1190 7.91 -0.76 -24.80
N ARG A 1191 6.80 -0.60 -25.54
CA ARG A 1191 5.90 0.56 -25.45
C ARG A 1191 4.89 0.38 -24.32
N GLU A 1192 4.50 1.48 -23.71
CA GLU A 1192 3.54 1.50 -22.61
C GLU A 1192 2.21 2.10 -23.08
N ALA A 1193 1.12 1.40 -22.83
CA ALA A 1193 -0.24 1.84 -23.05
C ALA A 1193 -0.91 2.08 -21.70
N VAL A 1194 -1.50 3.26 -21.51
CA VAL A 1194 -1.99 3.73 -20.21
C VAL A 1194 -3.47 4.07 -20.31
N VAL A 1195 -4.32 3.42 -19.52
CA VAL A 1195 -5.72 3.81 -19.33
C VAL A 1195 -5.81 4.49 -17.97
N ARG A 1196 -6.28 5.75 -17.92
CA ARG A 1196 -6.37 6.50 -16.65
C ARG A 1196 -7.59 7.40 -16.53
N VAL A 1197 -8.00 7.63 -15.30
CA VAL A 1197 -8.99 8.65 -14.94
C VAL A 1197 -8.32 10.02 -14.93
N LYS A 1198 -8.85 10.95 -15.72
CA LYS A 1198 -8.43 12.35 -15.72
C LYS A 1198 -9.00 13.04 -14.48
N ASN A 1199 -8.12 13.46 -13.57
CA ASN A 1199 -8.53 13.90 -12.23
C ASN A 1199 -7.86 15.21 -11.82
N ASP A 1200 -8.43 16.33 -12.27
CA ASP A 1200 -7.94 17.68 -11.96
C ASP A 1200 -8.05 18.06 -10.46
N ALA A 1201 -8.74 17.24 -9.65
CA ALA A 1201 -8.96 17.47 -8.22
C ALA A 1201 -8.19 16.49 -7.29
N GLY A 1202 -7.61 15.42 -7.83
CA GLY A 1202 -6.92 14.38 -7.04
C GLY A 1202 -7.84 13.53 -6.13
N VAL A 1203 -9.13 13.39 -6.49
CA VAL A 1203 -10.15 12.68 -5.69
C VAL A 1203 -10.52 11.32 -6.31
N GLY A 1204 -9.52 10.47 -6.57
CA GLY A 1204 -9.68 9.08 -7.05
C GLY A 1204 -10.64 8.85 -8.24
N VAL A 1205 -11.20 7.64 -8.32
CA VAL A 1205 -12.29 7.30 -9.23
C VAL A 1205 -13.59 7.85 -8.63
N GLY A 1206 -14.15 8.89 -9.26
CA GLY A 1206 -15.43 9.49 -8.91
C GLY A 1206 -16.39 9.45 -10.09
N GLY A 1207 -17.46 8.66 -9.99
CA GLY A 1207 -18.43 8.44 -11.06
C GLY A 1207 -18.33 7.07 -11.72
N THR A 1208 -19.45 6.62 -12.29
CA THR A 1208 -19.62 5.28 -12.90
C THR A 1208 -19.79 5.32 -14.42
N VAL A 1209 -19.68 6.51 -15.02
CA VAL A 1209 -19.89 6.77 -16.45
C VAL A 1209 -18.74 7.61 -17.02
N VAL A 1210 -18.23 7.23 -18.19
CA VAL A 1210 -17.31 8.06 -18.97
C VAL A 1210 -18.08 9.22 -19.61
N ARG A 1211 -17.74 10.45 -19.24
CA ARG A 1211 -18.30 11.69 -19.83
C ARG A 1211 -17.54 12.13 -21.06
N LYS A 1212 -16.20 12.20 -20.95
CA LYS A 1212 -15.29 12.64 -22.01
C LYS A 1212 -14.05 11.75 -22.01
N ALA A 1213 -13.45 11.58 -23.18
CA ALA A 1213 -12.22 10.83 -23.33
C ALA A 1213 -11.20 11.59 -24.20
N TRP A 1214 -9.92 11.32 -23.97
CA TRP A 1214 -8.81 11.80 -24.77
C TRP A 1214 -7.87 10.64 -25.10
N LEU A 1215 -7.30 10.65 -26.30
CA LEU A 1215 -6.24 9.73 -26.71
C LEU A 1215 -5.01 10.57 -27.06
N ASP A 1216 -3.93 10.36 -26.32
CA ASP A 1216 -2.68 11.13 -26.42
C ASP A 1216 -2.87 12.66 -26.29
N GLY A 1217 -3.86 13.06 -25.50
CA GLY A 1217 -4.23 14.46 -25.24
C GLY A 1217 -5.26 15.06 -26.20
N GLU A 1218 -5.57 14.40 -27.31
CA GLU A 1218 -6.59 14.84 -28.28
C GLU A 1218 -7.97 14.26 -27.95
N VAL A 1219 -9.05 15.04 -28.16
CA VAL A 1219 -10.42 14.63 -27.81
C VAL A 1219 -10.83 13.37 -28.59
N TYR A 1220 -11.20 12.31 -27.87
CA TYR A 1220 -11.51 11.00 -28.43
C TYR A 1220 -13.02 10.70 -28.35
N ALA A 1221 -13.69 10.71 -29.50
CA ALA A 1221 -15.14 10.62 -29.59
C ALA A 1221 -15.71 9.20 -29.83
N LYS A 1222 -14.87 8.15 -29.84
CA LYS A 1222 -15.31 6.76 -30.06
C LYS A 1222 -15.51 6.03 -28.73
N SER A 1223 -16.51 5.16 -28.67
CA SER A 1223 -16.77 4.24 -27.55
C SER A 1223 -15.85 3.00 -27.54
N TRP A 1224 -14.82 2.97 -28.39
CA TRP A 1224 -13.93 1.82 -28.53
C TRP A 1224 -12.54 2.24 -29.00
N ILE A 1225 -11.53 1.43 -28.69
CA ILE A 1225 -10.13 1.59 -29.11
C ILE A 1225 -9.60 0.32 -29.78
N GLY A 1226 -8.64 0.46 -30.70
CA GLY A 1226 -7.99 -0.68 -31.39
C GLY A 1226 -6.74 -1.17 -30.65
N HIS A 1227 -6.31 -2.40 -30.93
CA HIS A 1227 -5.14 -3.05 -30.35
C HIS A 1227 -3.82 -2.33 -30.66
N GLU A 1228 -3.77 -1.50 -31.71
CA GLU A 1228 -2.61 -0.66 -32.01
C GLU A 1228 -2.24 0.28 -30.84
N PHE A 1229 -3.17 0.58 -29.93
CA PHE A 1229 -2.92 1.25 -28.65
C PHE A 1229 -1.90 0.48 -27.79
N PHE A 1230 -2.10 -0.82 -27.59
CA PHE A 1230 -1.20 -1.67 -26.81
C PHE A 1230 0.13 -1.93 -27.51
N VAL A 1231 0.15 -2.00 -28.85
CA VAL A 1231 1.38 -2.26 -29.62
C VAL A 1231 2.27 -1.02 -29.73
N LYS A 1232 1.68 0.15 -30.01
CA LYS A 1232 2.42 1.42 -30.21
C LYS A 1232 2.67 2.18 -28.91
N GLY A 1233 1.90 1.88 -27.86
CA GLY A 1233 1.76 2.70 -26.67
C GLY A 1233 0.89 3.93 -26.91
N GLY A 1234 0.47 4.57 -25.83
CA GLY A 1234 -0.39 5.75 -25.83
C GLY A 1234 -1.08 5.95 -24.49
N VAL A 1235 -1.80 7.06 -24.33
CA VAL A 1235 -2.55 7.38 -23.10
C VAL A 1235 -4.02 7.62 -23.45
N LEU A 1236 -4.89 6.71 -23.00
CA LEU A 1236 -6.34 6.88 -22.98
C LEU A 1236 -6.76 7.48 -21.64
N GLU A 1237 -7.14 8.75 -21.64
CA GLU A 1237 -7.65 9.45 -20.47
C GLU A 1237 -9.18 9.52 -20.50
N VAL A 1238 -9.84 9.21 -19.39
CA VAL A 1238 -11.31 9.34 -19.26
C VAL A 1238 -11.70 10.25 -18.10
N GLU A 1239 -12.58 11.22 -18.36
CA GLU A 1239 -13.27 12.00 -17.32
C GLU A 1239 -14.56 11.26 -16.93
N LEU A 1240 -14.76 11.06 -15.62
CA LEU A 1240 -15.87 10.29 -15.08
C LEU A 1240 -16.94 11.17 -14.42
N GLY A 1241 -18.15 10.64 -14.28
CA GLY A 1241 -19.23 11.24 -13.51
C GLY A 1241 -20.40 10.27 -13.28
N ASP A 1242 -21.43 10.75 -12.57
CA ASP A 1242 -22.60 9.93 -12.20
C ASP A 1242 -23.70 9.94 -13.27
N GLU A 1243 -23.86 11.07 -13.95
CA GLU A 1243 -24.88 11.31 -14.97
C GLU A 1243 -24.28 11.48 -16.39
N GLU A 1244 -25.05 11.04 -17.39
CA GLU A 1244 -24.80 11.34 -18.80
C GLU A 1244 -25.00 12.86 -19.03
N GLU A 1245 -24.03 13.56 -19.63
CA GLU A 1245 -24.25 14.95 -20.06
C GLU A 1245 -25.12 14.94 -21.33
N GLU A 1246 -26.31 15.53 -21.30
CA GLU A 1246 -27.04 15.91 -22.51
C GLU A 1246 -26.40 17.19 -23.08
N ASN A 1247 -25.67 17.08 -24.20
CA ASN A 1247 -25.10 18.24 -24.90
C ASN A 1247 -26.21 18.96 -25.69
N GLU A 1248 -26.70 20.09 -25.17
CA GLU A 1248 -27.71 20.94 -25.84
C GLU A 1248 -27.21 21.61 -27.13
N ASP A 1249 -25.89 21.68 -27.37
CA ASP A 1249 -25.27 22.37 -28.52
C ASP A 1249 -25.17 21.55 -29.83
N CYS A 1250 -25.72 20.33 -29.90
CA CYS A 1250 -25.62 19.46 -31.09
C CYS A 1250 -26.90 19.46 -31.94
N GLU A 1251 -27.18 20.58 -32.65
CA GLU A 1251 -28.41 20.78 -33.45
C GLU A 1251 -28.51 20.00 -34.78
N ASP A 1252 -27.46 19.31 -35.25
CA ASP A 1252 -27.52 18.50 -36.49
C ASP A 1252 -27.98 17.05 -36.20
N GLU A 1253 -29.04 16.61 -36.88
CA GLU A 1253 -29.73 15.31 -36.73
C GLU A 1253 -28.86 14.07 -37.06
N MET A 1254 -27.83 13.75 -36.26
CA MET A 1254 -27.34 12.36 -36.10
C MET A 1254 -26.29 12.08 -35.01
N ARG A 1255 -25.66 13.08 -34.36
CA ARG A 1255 -24.38 12.86 -33.64
C ARG A 1255 -24.18 13.72 -32.40
N CYS A 1256 -23.98 13.11 -31.23
CA CYS A 1256 -23.10 13.60 -30.14
C CYS A 1256 -22.95 12.58 -28.98
N LEU A 1257 -21.76 12.59 -28.37
CA LEU A 1257 -21.26 11.72 -27.28
C LEU A 1257 -21.20 10.21 -27.57
N LEU A 1258 -19.95 9.73 -27.78
CA LEU A 1258 -19.59 8.32 -27.98
C LEU A 1258 -20.45 7.60 -29.04
N ASN A 1259 -20.62 8.25 -30.21
CA ASN A 1259 -21.34 7.69 -31.35
C ASN A 1259 -20.86 6.25 -31.63
N GLY A 1260 -21.80 5.31 -31.63
CA GLY A 1260 -21.58 3.92 -32.05
C GLY A 1260 -21.41 3.79 -33.56
N GLU A 1261 -20.48 4.55 -34.16
CA GLU A 1261 -20.04 4.35 -35.55
C GLU A 1261 -19.23 3.05 -35.66
N PHE A 1262 -19.94 1.93 -35.57
CA PHE A 1262 -19.56 0.65 -36.19
C PHE A 1262 -19.73 0.69 -37.72
N GLY A 1263 -20.07 1.85 -38.29
CA GLY A 1263 -20.37 2.10 -39.71
C GLY A 1263 -19.21 1.93 -40.69
N ALA A 1264 -18.10 1.30 -40.28
CA ALA A 1264 -17.02 0.83 -41.15
C ALA A 1264 -17.13 -0.67 -41.50
N TRP A 1265 -18.08 -1.41 -40.92
CA TRP A 1265 -18.45 -2.76 -41.37
C TRP A 1265 -19.58 -2.70 -42.42
N LYS A 1266 -19.25 -2.11 -43.58
CA LYS A 1266 -20.07 -2.07 -44.79
C LYS A 1266 -19.26 -2.52 -46.00
#